data_AF-A0A9X4KRR9-F1
#
_entry.id   AF-A0A9X4KRR9-F1
#
_cell.length_a   1.000
_cell.length_b   1.000
_cell.length_c   1.000
_cell.angle_alpha   90.00
_cell.angle_beta   90.00
_cell.angle_gamma   90.00
#
_symmetry.space_group_name_H-M   'P 1'
#
loop_
_entity.id
_entity.type
_entity.pdbx_description
1 polymer ?
#
loop_
_entity_poly.entity_id
_entity_poly.type
_entity_poly.pdbx_seq_one_letter_code
_entity_poly.pdbx_strand_id
1 'polypeptide(L)'
;MFMQLQTGKRKPWTASLLALALMAGLLANLAGLQATKAYADGPNLAANKPVTASSYADVYQAGNAVDGNAGTYWESANNAWPQWIRVDLGAATSVNQVVLKLPSGWGARSQTLSVQGSLNDSTYSTLASSASYSFDPATGNAVTVSFSATSARYVKVNFTANSGWPAGQVSELEVYGTVAPPANNVYEAEAAALSGGAKVNTDHTGYTGTGFVDGYWTQGAQTLFTVNAAAAGNYAVALKYGNANGAARTLSVYVNGTKVKQTTLASLANWDTWGTQTETFALNAGSNTIAYKYEPTDSGVVNLDQIALTAVSATPTPTATPTATPTATPTATPTATPTATPTATPTATPTATPTNTPPPNGSNLAQGKPITASSVNWTYVAANANDGNTATYWESNTNSYPATLTVSLGANASISQIVLKLNPDGAWATRTQTIQVLGRDQNGTSFNNLVSSAQYTFNPATGNTVTIPVSATASDVQLKFTANTGATGGQVAEFQVIGVPAPNPDLTVTGLSWTPSAPVETDSVTLTAIVKNAGTLASAATTVNFYLGTAKVGTANVGALAAGAQTSVTASIGAKDAGSYAVTAKVDETGAVIEQNENNNSYTGASNLTISPVQSSDLVATSVSWSPSNPAAGNTTNFSVILKNQGTIASASGAHAVTLTLTDATTNAVVKTLTASYSGTLAAGASSPSIALGSWTAANGKYNVKVQIAADGNELTVKQANNVSTQPMFVGRGASMPFDMYEAEDGTIGGGAAIVGPNRNIGDLAGEASGRKAVTLNATGSYVQFTTKASANTLVARFSIPDAAGGDGINSTLNVYVNGTFAKAIDLTSKYAWLYGSETSPGNSPSSGSPRHIYDEANLMFDTTIPAGSTIRLQKDAANTTSYAIDFVSLEQVSPIANPDPAKYVVPAGFTHQDVQNALDQARMDTTGTYVGVYLPAGTYTTSSKFQVYGKPIKVIGAGPWYTRFVAPSNQTNTDIGFSATSTANGSTFANFAYFGNYTSRIDGPGKVFDFSNVANMTIDNIWTEHMVCMYWGANTDYMTIKNSRIRNTFADGINMTNGSTNNLISNNEARATGDDSFALFSAIDAGGADEKDNIFENLTSILTWRAAGLAVYGGLCQHVPQHLYRRYALLLGHHDQLARLRLSDERLRRESDHEFAKYLDRARGRPLLGPADIPGYLGVLRLQGVPGHPRERRGHRRSDVPRHHVPDEVQRLAAGKSGHRHDLHQHHDLGRAKERRRVRREERRRHLGERAARTGSRSGGRFSDVQQSDV
;
A
#
# COMPACT_ATOMS: atom_id res chain seq x y z
N MET A 1 -54.32 22.33 -39.38
CA MET A 1 -54.82 22.56 -40.75
C MET A 1 -55.86 21.48 -41.04
N PHE A 2 -57.11 21.87 -41.34
CA PHE A 2 -58.20 21.08 -41.94
C PHE A 2 -58.49 19.62 -41.48
N MET A 3 -59.70 19.44 -40.90
CA MET A 3 -60.72 18.41 -41.24
C MET A 3 -60.41 16.91 -40.94
N GLN A 4 -61.34 15.95 -40.76
CA GLN A 4 -62.81 15.83 -40.51
C GLN A 4 -63.11 14.36 -40.06
N LEU A 5 -64.31 13.84 -39.68
CA LEU A 5 -65.69 14.36 -39.60
C LEU A 5 -66.51 13.69 -38.44
N GLN A 6 -67.84 13.62 -38.61
CA GLN A 6 -68.96 13.08 -37.82
C GLN A 6 -69.08 11.53 -37.74
N THR A 7 -69.46 10.92 -36.60
CA THR A 7 -70.82 10.54 -36.08
C THR A 7 -71.68 9.58 -36.95
N GLY A 8 -72.45 8.62 -36.40
CA GLY A 8 -72.60 8.19 -34.99
C GLY A 8 -74.00 7.64 -34.64
N LYS A 9 -74.19 7.23 -33.37
CA LYS A 9 -75.45 6.97 -32.61
C LYS A 9 -76.56 6.09 -33.24
N ARG A 10 -76.96 5.03 -32.51
CA ARG A 10 -78.38 4.66 -32.29
C ARG A 10 -78.59 3.83 -31.01
N LYS A 11 -79.72 4.08 -30.34
CA LYS A 11 -80.41 3.29 -29.29
C LYS A 11 -81.72 2.77 -29.93
N PRO A 12 -82.44 1.74 -29.43
CA PRO A 12 -82.91 1.61 -28.03
C PRO A 12 -82.83 0.17 -27.46
N TRP A 13 -83.69 -0.16 -26.48
CA TRP A 13 -83.62 -1.35 -25.62
C TRP A 13 -84.27 -2.62 -26.18
N THR A 14 -83.64 -3.77 -25.93
CA THR A 14 -84.20 -5.05 -25.45
C THR A 14 -83.01 -6.00 -25.16
N ALA A 15 -83.12 -7.11 -24.43
CA ALA A 15 -83.71 -7.38 -23.11
C ALA A 15 -83.39 -8.86 -22.80
N SER A 16 -82.64 -9.14 -21.72
CA SER A 16 -82.21 -10.50 -21.29
C SER A 16 -81.27 -11.28 -22.23
N LEU A 17 -80.67 -12.35 -21.69
CA LEU A 17 -80.02 -13.47 -22.41
C LEU A 17 -78.78 -13.17 -23.30
N LEU A 18 -77.79 -12.45 -22.77
CA LEU A 18 -76.37 -12.70 -23.13
C LEU A 18 -75.39 -12.65 -21.94
N ALA A 19 -75.90 -12.92 -20.73
CA ALA A 19 -75.17 -12.73 -19.47
C ALA A 19 -74.36 -13.95 -18.98
N LEU A 20 -74.30 -15.05 -19.75
CA LEU A 20 -73.77 -16.35 -19.27
C LEU A 20 -72.41 -16.77 -19.87
N ALA A 21 -71.88 -16.04 -20.85
CA ALA A 21 -70.63 -16.41 -21.55
C ALA A 21 -69.37 -15.66 -21.05
N LEU A 22 -69.50 -14.45 -20.48
CA LEU A 22 -68.36 -13.65 -20.01
C LEU A 22 -67.96 -13.91 -18.55
N MET A 23 -68.77 -14.65 -17.76
CA MET A 23 -68.47 -14.90 -16.34
C MET A 23 -67.58 -16.13 -16.08
N ALA A 24 -67.31 -16.98 -17.07
CA ALA A 24 -66.45 -18.15 -16.91
C ALA A 24 -64.95 -17.84 -17.02
N GLY A 25 -64.57 -16.76 -17.73
CA GLY A 25 -63.15 -16.42 -17.96
C GLY A 25 -62.50 -15.56 -16.87
N LEU A 26 -63.28 -14.86 -16.04
CA LEU A 26 -62.76 -13.85 -15.11
C LEU A 26 -62.44 -14.37 -13.70
N LEU A 27 -62.71 -15.65 -13.41
CA LEU A 27 -62.40 -16.29 -12.12
C LEU A 27 -61.01 -16.95 -12.08
N ALA A 28 -60.26 -16.94 -13.18
CA ALA A 28 -58.91 -17.51 -13.25
C ALA A 28 -57.78 -16.55 -12.79
N ASN A 29 -58.08 -15.26 -12.56
CA ASN A 29 -57.09 -14.21 -12.26
C ASN A 29 -57.30 -13.49 -10.91
N LEU A 30 -57.91 -14.17 -9.92
CA LEU A 30 -57.98 -13.67 -8.53
C LEU A 30 -56.86 -14.19 -7.60
N ALA A 31 -55.88 -14.92 -8.16
CA ALA A 31 -54.70 -15.43 -7.45
C ALA A 31 -53.39 -14.82 -8.00
N GLY A 32 -53.41 -13.50 -8.29
CA GLY A 32 -52.33 -12.80 -9.00
C GLY A 32 -51.90 -11.45 -8.41
N LEU A 33 -52.48 -11.00 -7.29
CA LEU A 33 -52.06 -9.80 -6.57
C LEU A 33 -51.06 -10.15 -5.47
N GLN A 34 -49.84 -10.52 -5.87
CA GLN A 34 -48.69 -10.26 -4.99
C GLN A 34 -48.58 -8.74 -4.81
N ALA A 35 -48.40 -8.29 -3.57
CA ALA A 35 -48.08 -6.89 -3.32
C ALA A 35 -46.76 -6.55 -4.03
N THR A 36 -46.80 -5.60 -4.96
CA THR A 36 -45.61 -5.11 -5.65
C THR A 36 -44.65 -4.53 -4.62
N LYS A 37 -43.53 -5.23 -4.37
CA LYS A 37 -42.43 -4.67 -3.59
C LYS A 37 -42.00 -3.36 -4.26
N ALA A 38 -41.88 -2.29 -3.47
CA ALA A 38 -41.28 -1.06 -3.96
C ALA A 38 -39.82 -1.33 -4.34
N TYR A 39 -39.47 -1.01 -5.59
CA TYR A 39 -38.09 -1.02 -6.08
C TYR A 39 -37.41 0.33 -5.73
N ALA A 40 -36.08 0.42 -5.87
CA ALA A 40 -35.30 1.40 -5.12
C ALA A 40 -35.35 2.84 -5.67
N ASP A 41 -35.81 3.79 -4.84
CA ASP A 41 -35.61 5.25 -5.00
C ASP A 41 -34.24 5.68 -4.47
N GLY A 42 -33.16 5.16 -5.05
CA GLY A 42 -31.77 5.43 -4.61
C GLY A 42 -30.79 5.69 -5.76
N PRO A 43 -29.65 6.34 -5.49
CA PRO A 43 -28.61 6.53 -6.50
C PRO A 43 -27.94 5.19 -6.85
N ASN A 44 -27.42 5.06 -8.09
CA ASN A 44 -26.61 3.91 -8.49
C ASN A 44 -25.30 3.91 -7.68
N LEU A 45 -25.17 2.94 -6.78
CA LEU A 45 -24.03 2.78 -5.87
C LEU A 45 -22.74 2.32 -6.58
N ALA A 46 -22.87 1.78 -7.81
CA ALA A 46 -21.75 1.28 -8.63
C ALA A 46 -21.18 2.32 -9.62
N ALA A 47 -21.84 3.46 -9.83
CA ALA A 47 -21.41 4.44 -10.82
C ALA A 47 -19.99 4.98 -10.53
N ASN A 48 -19.11 4.93 -11.53
CA ASN A 48 -17.69 5.31 -11.45
C ASN A 48 -16.89 4.63 -10.34
N LYS A 49 -17.30 3.42 -9.89
CA LYS A 49 -16.59 2.65 -8.87
C LYS A 49 -15.51 1.74 -9.47
N PRO A 50 -14.49 1.33 -8.68
CA PRO A 50 -13.52 0.33 -9.11
C PRO A 50 -14.21 -0.98 -9.49
N VAL A 51 -13.97 -1.44 -10.72
CA VAL A 51 -14.58 -2.64 -11.28
C VAL A 51 -13.51 -3.53 -11.90
N THR A 52 -13.64 -4.84 -11.72
CA THR A 52 -12.75 -5.86 -12.30
C THR A 52 -13.58 -6.96 -12.95
N ALA A 53 -12.97 -7.73 -13.85
CA ALA A 53 -13.60 -8.87 -14.49
C ALA A 53 -12.62 -10.05 -14.61
N SER A 54 -13.14 -11.26 -14.84
CA SER A 54 -12.34 -12.44 -15.12
C SER A 54 -11.49 -12.33 -16.40
N SER A 55 -11.97 -11.57 -17.38
CA SER A 55 -11.25 -11.22 -18.60
C SER A 55 -11.96 -10.06 -19.33
N TYR A 56 -11.38 -9.59 -20.43
CA TYR A 56 -12.07 -8.76 -21.41
C TYR A 56 -11.59 -9.07 -22.83
N ALA A 57 -12.37 -8.67 -23.84
CA ALA A 57 -12.02 -8.72 -25.25
C ALA A 57 -11.75 -7.31 -25.83
N ASP A 58 -10.65 -7.17 -26.58
CA ASP A 58 -10.28 -5.93 -27.30
C ASP A 58 -10.37 -4.65 -26.42
N VAL A 59 -11.17 -3.66 -26.83
CA VAL A 59 -11.38 -2.39 -26.10
C VAL A 59 -12.54 -2.44 -25.10
N TYR A 60 -13.22 -3.58 -24.96
CA TYR A 60 -14.44 -3.72 -24.16
C TYR A 60 -14.13 -4.06 -22.69
N GLN A 61 -13.37 -3.17 -22.05
CA GLN A 61 -12.85 -3.32 -20.69
C GLN A 61 -13.93 -3.18 -19.62
N ALA A 62 -13.70 -3.73 -18.42
CA ALA A 62 -14.68 -3.75 -17.33
C ALA A 62 -15.19 -2.37 -16.90
N GLY A 63 -14.36 -1.31 -17.00
CA GLY A 63 -14.73 0.07 -16.67
C GLY A 63 -15.93 0.60 -17.48
N ASN A 64 -16.10 0.12 -18.70
CA ASN A 64 -17.18 0.45 -19.63
C ASN A 64 -18.58 0.00 -19.15
N ALA A 65 -18.67 -0.73 -18.03
CA ALA A 65 -19.92 -1.18 -17.44
C ALA A 65 -20.34 -0.36 -16.20
N VAL A 66 -19.62 0.71 -15.85
CA VAL A 66 -19.96 1.59 -14.70
C VAL A 66 -19.74 3.09 -15.02
N ASP A 67 -19.52 3.44 -16.28
CA ASP A 67 -19.21 4.80 -16.74
C ASP A 67 -20.46 5.69 -16.92
N GLY A 68 -21.66 5.11 -16.91
CA GLY A 68 -22.93 5.82 -17.15
C GLY A 68 -23.22 6.09 -18.63
N ASN A 69 -22.49 5.45 -19.55
CA ASN A 69 -22.68 5.51 -20.99
C ASN A 69 -23.05 4.14 -21.56
N ALA A 70 -24.35 3.83 -21.61
CA ALA A 70 -24.87 2.62 -22.25
C ALA A 70 -24.56 2.42 -23.76
N GLY A 71 -23.76 3.29 -24.38
CA GLY A 71 -23.13 3.09 -25.69
C GLY A 71 -21.75 2.41 -25.65
N THR A 72 -21.04 2.44 -24.52
CA THR A 72 -19.88 1.61 -24.21
C THR A 72 -20.33 0.29 -23.56
N TYR A 73 -19.45 -0.73 -23.53
CA TYR A 73 -19.72 -1.99 -22.85
C TYR A 73 -18.45 -2.77 -22.49
N TRP A 74 -18.58 -3.64 -21.47
CA TRP A 74 -17.67 -4.74 -21.19
C TRP A 74 -18.09 -5.99 -21.98
N GLU A 75 -17.10 -6.69 -22.53
CA GLU A 75 -17.24 -8.04 -23.11
C GLU A 75 -16.12 -8.92 -22.58
N SER A 76 -16.43 -10.11 -22.06
CA SER A 76 -15.45 -11.11 -21.65
C SER A 76 -14.73 -11.76 -22.84
N ALA A 77 -13.64 -12.48 -22.58
CA ALA A 77 -13.09 -13.41 -23.58
C ALA A 77 -14.16 -14.41 -24.07
N ASN A 78 -14.16 -14.68 -25.37
CA ASN A 78 -15.11 -15.55 -26.04
C ASN A 78 -14.91 -17.03 -25.67
N ASN A 79 -16.02 -17.78 -25.62
CA ASN A 79 -16.12 -19.22 -25.32
C ASN A 79 -15.62 -19.65 -23.91
N ALA A 80 -15.13 -18.74 -23.08
CA ALA A 80 -14.39 -19.04 -21.86
C ALA A 80 -15.28 -19.13 -20.58
N TRP A 81 -16.45 -19.75 -20.65
CA TRP A 81 -17.42 -19.79 -19.54
C TRP A 81 -16.92 -20.58 -18.30
N PRO A 82 -17.24 -20.17 -17.05
CA PRO A 82 -17.98 -18.96 -16.67
C PRO A 82 -17.11 -17.69 -16.70
N GLN A 83 -17.75 -16.54 -16.86
CA GLN A 83 -17.10 -15.22 -16.84
C GLN A 83 -17.84 -14.28 -15.89
N TRP A 84 -17.12 -13.41 -15.18
CA TRP A 84 -17.70 -12.52 -14.18
C TRP A 84 -17.17 -11.10 -14.28
N ILE A 85 -17.98 -10.15 -13.79
CA ILE A 85 -17.63 -8.75 -13.54
C ILE A 85 -18.03 -8.39 -12.10
N ARG A 86 -17.19 -7.62 -11.41
CA ARG A 86 -17.32 -7.27 -9.98
C ARG A 86 -17.02 -5.80 -9.76
N VAL A 87 -17.95 -5.08 -9.14
CA VAL A 87 -17.74 -3.73 -8.63
C VAL A 87 -17.44 -3.73 -7.13
N ASP A 88 -16.49 -2.90 -6.69
CA ASP A 88 -16.26 -2.55 -5.28
C ASP A 88 -16.95 -1.21 -4.96
N LEU A 89 -17.99 -1.26 -4.14
CA LEU A 89 -18.74 -0.07 -3.70
C LEU A 89 -17.91 0.85 -2.78
N GLY A 90 -16.76 0.36 -2.28
CA GLY A 90 -15.82 1.05 -1.39
C GLY A 90 -16.07 0.78 0.10
N ALA A 91 -17.32 0.51 0.48
CA ALA A 91 -17.72 0.20 1.85
C ALA A 91 -18.88 -0.82 1.87
N ALA A 92 -19.06 -1.50 3.01
CA ALA A 92 -20.17 -2.43 3.23
C ALA A 92 -21.50 -1.68 3.22
N THR A 93 -22.34 -1.93 2.21
CA THR A 93 -23.56 -1.18 1.91
C THR A 93 -24.75 -2.13 1.82
N SER A 94 -25.92 -1.73 2.35
CA SER A 94 -27.17 -2.51 2.22
C SER A 94 -27.68 -2.45 0.78
N VAL A 95 -27.50 -3.52 0.02
CA VAL A 95 -27.93 -3.68 -1.37
C VAL A 95 -29.09 -4.66 -1.48
N ASN A 96 -30.03 -4.40 -2.39
CA ASN A 96 -31.21 -5.25 -2.62
C ASN A 96 -31.53 -5.48 -4.11
N GLN A 97 -30.82 -4.80 -5.01
CA GLN A 97 -31.12 -4.80 -6.44
C GLN A 97 -29.85 -4.56 -7.27
N VAL A 98 -29.80 -5.19 -8.43
CA VAL A 98 -28.86 -4.92 -9.52
C VAL A 98 -29.67 -4.68 -10.79
N VAL A 99 -29.29 -3.69 -11.59
CA VAL A 99 -29.81 -3.52 -12.95
C VAL A 99 -28.66 -3.72 -13.93
N LEU A 100 -28.90 -4.54 -14.94
CA LEU A 100 -27.96 -4.84 -16.02
C LEU A 100 -28.52 -4.27 -17.33
N LYS A 101 -27.68 -3.64 -18.14
CA LYS A 101 -28.06 -3.14 -19.47
C LYS A 101 -27.16 -3.68 -20.56
N LEU A 102 -27.69 -3.67 -21.78
CA LEU A 102 -26.96 -3.83 -23.04
C LEU A 102 -27.20 -2.61 -23.94
N PRO A 103 -26.33 -2.33 -24.93
CA PRO A 103 -26.52 -1.20 -25.84
C PRO A 103 -27.89 -1.23 -26.53
N SER A 104 -28.58 -0.10 -26.57
CA SER A 104 -29.99 -0.02 -26.99
C SER A 104 -30.27 -0.42 -28.45
N GLY A 105 -29.25 -0.38 -29.32
CA GLY A 105 -29.32 -0.83 -30.71
C GLY A 105 -29.05 -2.33 -30.93
N TRP A 106 -28.76 -3.11 -29.89
CA TRP A 106 -28.46 -4.54 -30.02
C TRP A 106 -29.72 -5.40 -30.10
N GLY A 107 -29.71 -6.40 -30.99
CA GLY A 107 -30.79 -7.38 -31.08
C GLY A 107 -30.99 -8.20 -29.80
N ALA A 108 -32.26 -8.53 -29.52
CA ALA A 108 -32.72 -9.22 -28.33
C ALA A 108 -31.99 -10.55 -28.08
N ARG A 109 -31.65 -10.83 -26.82
CA ARG A 109 -30.89 -12.02 -26.41
C ARG A 109 -31.18 -12.37 -24.95
N SER A 110 -30.86 -13.59 -24.53
CA SER A 110 -30.84 -13.96 -23.11
C SER A 110 -29.42 -14.20 -22.63
N GLN A 111 -29.12 -13.78 -21.39
CA GLN A 111 -27.89 -14.14 -20.68
C GLN A 111 -28.23 -14.90 -19.40
N THR A 112 -27.49 -15.98 -19.13
CA THR A 112 -27.66 -16.80 -17.93
C THR A 112 -26.62 -16.41 -16.90
N LEU A 113 -27.06 -15.89 -15.76
CA LEU A 113 -26.20 -15.26 -14.75
C LEU A 113 -26.74 -15.40 -13.33
N SER A 114 -25.83 -15.32 -12.36
CA SER A 114 -26.11 -15.20 -10.92
C SER A 114 -25.49 -13.92 -10.36
N VAL A 115 -26.10 -13.34 -9.32
CA VAL A 115 -25.55 -12.19 -8.59
C VAL A 115 -25.03 -12.64 -7.23
N GLN A 116 -23.81 -12.23 -6.88
CA GLN A 116 -23.11 -12.60 -5.66
C GLN A 116 -22.62 -11.35 -4.90
N GLY A 117 -22.52 -11.46 -3.57
CA GLY A 117 -22.14 -10.36 -2.67
C GLY A 117 -21.07 -10.79 -1.68
N SER A 118 -20.10 -9.91 -1.45
CA SER A 118 -19.00 -10.12 -0.50
C SER A 118 -18.72 -8.87 0.33
N LEU A 119 -18.19 -9.04 1.54
CA LEU A 119 -17.65 -7.95 2.36
C LEU A 119 -16.12 -7.82 2.24
N ASN A 120 -15.44 -8.87 1.79
CA ASN A 120 -13.98 -9.05 1.89
C ASN A 120 -13.29 -9.49 0.59
N ASP A 121 -14.01 -9.56 -0.52
CA ASP A 121 -13.57 -9.98 -1.87
C ASP A 121 -13.02 -11.41 -2.00
N SER A 122 -12.81 -12.13 -0.90
CA SER A 122 -12.40 -13.54 -0.90
C SER A 122 -13.58 -14.50 -0.78
N THR A 123 -14.61 -14.16 -0.01
CA THR A 123 -15.77 -15.03 0.26
C THR A 123 -17.05 -14.44 -0.32
N TYR A 124 -17.77 -15.19 -1.16
CA TYR A 124 -18.96 -14.72 -1.87
C TYR A 124 -20.22 -15.48 -1.49
N SER A 125 -21.22 -14.75 -0.99
CA SER A 125 -22.60 -15.22 -0.85
C SER A 125 -23.35 -15.08 -2.18
N THR A 126 -24.32 -15.96 -2.47
CA THR A 126 -25.20 -15.79 -3.63
C THR A 126 -26.41 -14.97 -3.24
N LEU A 127 -26.57 -13.78 -3.84
CA LEU A 127 -27.69 -12.87 -3.61
C LEU A 127 -28.88 -13.23 -4.50
N ALA A 128 -28.62 -13.58 -5.76
CA ALA A 128 -29.59 -14.14 -6.69
C ALA A 128 -29.00 -15.36 -7.41
N SER A 129 -29.70 -16.50 -7.34
CA SER A 129 -29.32 -17.75 -7.98
C SER A 129 -29.21 -17.61 -9.50
N SER A 130 -28.43 -18.51 -10.13
CA SER A 130 -28.28 -18.50 -11.59
C SER A 130 -29.62 -18.70 -12.31
N ALA A 131 -29.95 -17.78 -13.21
CA ALA A 131 -31.15 -17.83 -14.03
C ALA A 131 -30.88 -17.18 -15.40
N SER A 132 -31.72 -17.49 -16.40
CA SER A 132 -31.65 -16.86 -17.72
C SER A 132 -32.54 -15.63 -17.77
N TYR A 133 -31.97 -14.48 -18.12
CA TYR A 133 -32.66 -13.20 -18.19
C TYR A 133 -32.65 -12.68 -19.63
N SER A 134 -33.83 -12.26 -20.11
CA SER A 134 -34.01 -11.73 -21.47
C SER A 134 -33.78 -10.23 -21.51
N PHE A 135 -32.89 -9.79 -22.39
CA PHE A 135 -32.65 -8.41 -22.77
C PHE A 135 -33.36 -8.15 -24.10
N ASP A 136 -34.39 -7.31 -24.08
CA ASP A 136 -35.22 -6.97 -25.24
C ASP A 136 -35.17 -5.44 -25.51
N PRO A 137 -34.87 -4.98 -26.74
CA PRO A 137 -34.92 -3.56 -27.10
C PRO A 137 -36.28 -2.91 -26.84
N ALA A 138 -37.38 -3.66 -26.94
CA ALA A 138 -38.72 -3.17 -26.64
C ALA A 138 -38.91 -2.82 -25.16
N THR A 139 -38.08 -3.39 -24.27
CA THR A 139 -37.99 -3.03 -22.84
C THR A 139 -36.67 -2.30 -22.51
N GLY A 140 -36.03 -1.69 -23.51
CA GLY A 140 -34.84 -0.86 -23.34
C GLY A 140 -33.52 -1.62 -23.15
N ASN A 141 -33.46 -2.90 -23.51
CA ASN A 141 -32.27 -3.77 -23.30
C ASN A 141 -31.76 -3.78 -21.85
N ALA A 142 -32.69 -3.70 -20.87
CA ALA A 142 -32.40 -3.68 -19.45
C ALA A 142 -33.05 -4.87 -18.71
N VAL A 143 -32.36 -5.39 -17.71
CA VAL A 143 -32.79 -6.47 -16.81
C VAL A 143 -32.61 -6.03 -15.38
N THR A 144 -33.66 -6.17 -14.56
CA THR A 144 -33.60 -5.94 -13.11
C THR A 144 -33.53 -7.28 -12.37
N VAL A 145 -32.46 -7.48 -11.60
CA VAL A 145 -32.31 -8.61 -10.67
C VAL A 145 -32.51 -8.06 -9.25
N SER A 146 -33.36 -8.68 -8.43
CA SER A 146 -33.64 -8.19 -7.08
C SER A 146 -33.71 -9.33 -6.07
N PHE A 147 -33.24 -9.03 -4.86
CA PHE A 147 -32.95 -10.00 -3.82
C PHE A 147 -33.27 -9.41 -2.43
N SER A 148 -33.14 -10.22 -1.37
CA SER A 148 -33.30 -9.73 0.01
C SER A 148 -32.19 -8.75 0.37
N ALA A 149 -32.54 -7.63 0.99
CA ALA A 149 -31.57 -6.60 1.39
C ALA A 149 -30.45 -7.19 2.25
N THR A 150 -29.21 -7.05 1.79
CA THR A 150 -28.01 -7.70 2.33
C THR A 150 -26.86 -6.69 2.32
N SER A 151 -26.02 -6.71 3.35
CA SER A 151 -24.80 -5.90 3.35
C SER A 151 -23.74 -6.52 2.44
N ALA A 152 -23.28 -5.79 1.44
CA ALA A 152 -22.16 -6.15 0.58
C ALA A 152 -21.27 -4.94 0.30
N ARG A 153 -19.96 -5.15 0.21
CA ARG A 153 -19.00 -4.19 -0.33
C ARG A 153 -18.72 -4.47 -1.81
N TYR A 154 -18.58 -5.73 -2.16
CA TYR A 154 -18.33 -6.18 -3.53
C TYR A 154 -19.58 -6.86 -4.08
N VAL A 155 -20.03 -6.44 -5.26
CA VAL A 155 -21.15 -7.07 -5.98
C VAL A 155 -20.60 -7.64 -7.29
N LYS A 156 -20.76 -8.94 -7.47
CA LYS A 156 -20.22 -9.71 -8.60
C LYS A 156 -21.34 -10.37 -9.37
N VAL A 157 -21.37 -10.18 -10.69
CA VAL A 157 -22.28 -10.86 -11.60
C VAL A 157 -21.50 -11.90 -12.37
N ASN A 158 -21.92 -13.15 -12.27
CA ASN A 158 -21.25 -14.32 -12.85
C ASN A 158 -22.14 -14.93 -13.94
N PHE A 159 -21.68 -14.85 -15.18
CA PHE A 159 -22.34 -15.29 -16.40
C PHE A 159 -21.87 -16.71 -16.80
N THR A 160 -22.78 -17.51 -17.32
CA THR A 160 -22.55 -18.90 -17.75
C THR A 160 -23.00 -19.19 -19.17
N ALA A 161 -23.82 -18.32 -19.78
CA ALA A 161 -24.19 -18.38 -21.20
C ALA A 161 -24.74 -17.03 -21.69
N ASN A 162 -24.64 -16.77 -23.00
CA ASN A 162 -25.27 -15.65 -23.69
C ASN A 162 -25.74 -16.14 -25.08
N SER A 163 -26.98 -15.85 -25.45
CA SER A 163 -27.58 -16.33 -26.71
C SER A 163 -27.31 -15.44 -27.93
N GLY A 164 -26.73 -14.25 -27.73
CA GLY A 164 -26.41 -13.31 -28.81
C GLY A 164 -24.92 -13.27 -29.19
N TRP A 165 -24.04 -13.74 -28.32
CA TRP A 165 -22.58 -13.76 -28.50
C TRP A 165 -21.93 -14.72 -27.48
N PRO A 166 -20.79 -15.38 -27.75
CA PRO A 166 -20.20 -16.38 -26.85
C PRO A 166 -19.39 -15.78 -25.67
N ALA A 167 -19.77 -14.61 -25.17
CA ALA A 167 -19.13 -13.92 -24.04
C ALA A 167 -20.16 -13.26 -23.11
N GLY A 168 -19.79 -13.02 -21.85
CA GLY A 168 -20.58 -12.17 -20.94
C GLY A 168 -20.46 -10.72 -21.39
N GLN A 169 -21.60 -10.03 -21.54
CA GLN A 169 -21.66 -8.66 -22.07
C GLN A 169 -22.51 -7.77 -21.16
N VAL A 170 -22.04 -6.56 -20.83
CA VAL A 170 -22.75 -5.57 -19.99
C VAL A 170 -22.37 -4.15 -20.41
N SER A 171 -23.35 -3.26 -20.68
CA SER A 171 -23.11 -1.82 -20.84
C SER A 171 -23.33 -1.01 -19.57
N GLU A 172 -24.18 -1.47 -18.64
CA GLU A 172 -24.27 -0.90 -17.29
C GLU A 172 -24.48 -2.01 -16.25
N LEU A 173 -23.69 -1.96 -15.18
CA LEU A 173 -23.84 -2.69 -13.93
C LEU A 173 -24.24 -1.68 -12.85
N GLU A 174 -25.54 -1.48 -12.67
CA GLU A 174 -26.07 -0.58 -11.66
C GLU A 174 -26.38 -1.37 -10.39
N VAL A 175 -26.00 -0.84 -9.23
CA VAL A 175 -26.24 -1.48 -7.93
C VAL A 175 -27.09 -0.54 -7.07
N TYR A 176 -28.19 -1.05 -6.53
CA TYR A 176 -29.16 -0.29 -5.75
C TYR A 176 -29.43 -0.92 -4.39
N GLY A 177 -29.84 -0.07 -3.46
CA GLY A 177 -29.91 -0.42 -2.04
C GLY A 177 -30.51 0.68 -1.18
N THR A 178 -30.70 0.37 0.09
CA THR A 178 -31.19 1.33 1.08
C THR A 178 -30.01 2.01 1.77
N VAL A 179 -29.85 3.32 1.59
CA VAL A 179 -28.91 4.11 2.39
C VAL A 179 -29.31 3.97 3.86
N ALA A 180 -28.37 3.51 4.69
CA ALA A 180 -28.58 3.44 6.14
C ALA A 180 -28.78 4.86 6.70
N PRO A 181 -29.61 5.07 7.73
CA PRO A 181 -29.73 6.38 8.35
C PRO A 181 -28.34 6.89 8.81
N PRO A 182 -28.04 8.18 8.63
CA PRO A 182 -26.90 8.82 9.28
C PRO A 182 -27.01 8.67 10.81
N ALA A 183 -25.88 8.79 11.50
CA ALA A 183 -25.81 8.59 12.95
C ALA A 183 -26.90 9.41 13.69
N ASN A 184 -27.60 8.77 14.62
CA ASN A 184 -28.69 9.35 15.41
C ASN A 184 -29.90 9.87 14.58
N ASN A 185 -30.08 9.44 13.32
CA ASN A 185 -31.10 9.93 12.39
C ASN A 185 -31.03 11.45 12.13
N VAL A 186 -29.81 12.00 12.08
CA VAL A 186 -29.54 13.42 11.86
C VAL A 186 -29.14 13.66 10.40
N TYR A 187 -29.88 14.53 9.70
CA TYR A 187 -29.66 14.87 8.30
C TYR A 187 -29.28 16.35 8.19
N GLU A 188 -28.01 16.62 7.89
CA GLU A 188 -27.46 17.96 7.72
C GLU A 188 -28.02 18.61 6.42
N ALA A 189 -28.26 19.93 6.42
CA ALA A 189 -29.00 20.63 5.37
C ALA A 189 -28.17 20.92 4.12
N GLU A 190 -26.87 21.13 4.26
CA GLU A 190 -25.92 21.31 3.17
C GLU A 190 -25.64 20.02 2.39
N ALA A 191 -25.91 18.86 3.01
CA ALA A 191 -25.91 17.54 2.36
C ALA A 191 -27.24 17.19 1.65
N ALA A 192 -28.29 18.00 1.82
CA ALA A 192 -29.60 17.80 1.20
C ALA A 192 -29.70 18.46 -0.19
N ALA A 193 -30.67 18.07 -1.01
CA ALA A 193 -30.76 18.56 -2.39
C ALA A 193 -31.27 20.02 -2.43
N LEU A 194 -30.40 20.94 -2.86
CA LEU A 194 -30.67 22.38 -2.89
C LEU A 194 -31.15 22.86 -4.27
N SER A 195 -32.12 23.77 -4.29
CA SER A 195 -32.62 24.37 -5.53
C SER A 195 -33.27 25.75 -5.30
N GLY A 196 -33.66 26.42 -6.40
CA GLY A 196 -34.43 27.67 -6.37
C GLY A 196 -33.71 28.89 -5.79
N GLY A 197 -32.40 28.82 -5.57
CA GLY A 197 -31.59 29.87 -4.94
C GLY A 197 -31.14 29.56 -3.50
N ALA A 198 -31.56 28.42 -2.93
CA ALA A 198 -30.93 27.89 -1.72
C ALA A 198 -29.49 27.45 -2.01
N LYS A 199 -28.55 27.76 -1.11
CA LYS A 199 -27.11 27.46 -1.26
C LYS A 199 -26.45 27.23 0.11
N VAL A 200 -25.28 26.59 0.10
CA VAL A 200 -24.45 26.40 1.31
C VAL A 200 -23.69 27.68 1.66
N ASN A 201 -23.57 27.98 2.95
CA ASN A 201 -22.77 29.07 3.50
C ASN A 201 -22.16 28.68 4.88
N THR A 202 -21.17 29.42 5.34
CA THR A 202 -20.34 29.12 6.54
C THR A 202 -19.95 30.38 7.32
N ASP A 203 -20.60 31.52 7.09
CA ASP A 203 -20.25 32.85 7.64
C ASP A 203 -20.86 33.17 9.02
N HIS A 204 -21.54 32.20 9.63
CA HIS A 204 -22.01 32.21 11.02
C HIS A 204 -21.52 30.96 11.75
N THR A 205 -21.38 31.02 13.08
CA THR A 205 -20.87 29.91 13.90
C THR A 205 -22.00 29.11 14.56
N GLY A 206 -21.74 27.88 15.02
CA GLY A 206 -22.70 27.06 15.78
C GLY A 206 -23.60 26.10 14.98
N TYR A 207 -23.42 26.04 13.65
CA TYR A 207 -24.05 25.05 12.76
C TYR A 207 -23.50 23.61 13.00
N THR A 208 -24.11 22.60 12.39
CA THR A 208 -23.62 21.20 12.36
C THR A 208 -23.10 20.80 10.96
N GLY A 209 -22.51 19.61 10.82
CA GLY A 209 -21.87 19.20 9.57
C GLY A 209 -20.71 20.11 9.13
N THR A 210 -20.78 20.57 7.89
CA THR A 210 -19.74 21.31 7.15
C THR A 210 -20.16 22.73 6.76
N GLY A 211 -21.43 23.09 6.97
CA GLY A 211 -22.01 24.39 6.67
C GLY A 211 -23.52 24.37 6.91
N PHE A 212 -24.20 25.47 6.63
CA PHE A 212 -25.66 25.56 6.68
C PHE A 212 -26.20 26.07 5.35
N VAL A 213 -27.53 26.05 5.18
CA VAL A 213 -28.20 26.53 3.96
C VAL A 213 -28.86 27.89 4.18
N ASP A 214 -28.48 28.87 3.35
CA ASP A 214 -29.17 30.16 3.25
C ASP A 214 -29.94 30.29 1.90
N GLY A 215 -30.22 31.50 1.44
CA GLY A 215 -30.73 31.74 0.09
C GLY A 215 -32.25 31.92 0.03
N TYR A 216 -32.92 31.75 1.16
CA TYR A 216 -34.37 31.89 1.39
C TYR A 216 -34.92 33.33 1.26
N TRP A 217 -34.23 34.20 0.51
CA TRP A 217 -34.72 35.45 -0.06
C TRP A 217 -35.07 35.32 -1.55
N THR A 218 -34.62 34.26 -2.22
CA THR A 218 -34.89 33.97 -3.63
C THR A 218 -36.17 33.14 -3.75
N GLN A 219 -37.21 33.66 -4.40
CA GLN A 219 -38.51 32.96 -4.48
C GLN A 219 -38.35 31.58 -5.13
N GLY A 220 -38.80 30.54 -4.42
CA GLY A 220 -38.67 29.14 -4.83
C GLY A 220 -37.49 28.41 -4.21
N ALA A 221 -36.60 29.08 -3.46
CA ALA A 221 -35.49 28.47 -2.71
C ALA A 221 -35.97 27.30 -1.84
N GLN A 222 -35.30 26.16 -1.96
CA GLN A 222 -35.71 24.89 -1.36
C GLN A 222 -34.52 24.03 -0.94
N THR A 223 -34.56 23.51 0.30
CA THR A 223 -33.78 22.34 0.75
C THR A 223 -34.69 21.12 0.75
N LEU A 224 -34.30 20.05 0.07
CA LEU A 224 -35.01 18.77 -0.03
C LEU A 224 -34.19 17.66 0.64
N PHE A 225 -34.58 17.30 1.86
CA PHE A 225 -34.01 16.17 2.59
C PHE A 225 -34.61 14.85 2.10
N THR A 226 -33.78 13.82 1.95
CA THR A 226 -34.22 12.43 1.78
C THR A 226 -33.91 11.68 3.07
N VAL A 227 -34.96 11.16 3.72
CA VAL A 227 -34.89 10.59 5.07
C VAL A 227 -35.45 9.16 5.10
N ASN A 228 -35.00 8.34 6.05
CA ASN A 228 -35.33 6.92 6.11
C ASN A 228 -36.05 6.60 7.44
N ALA A 229 -37.32 6.19 7.36
CA ALA A 229 -38.16 5.87 8.50
C ALA A 229 -38.29 4.35 8.68
N ALA A 230 -37.76 3.82 9.79
CA ALA A 230 -37.70 2.38 10.05
C ALA A 230 -39.07 1.66 10.06
N ALA A 231 -40.17 2.39 10.27
CA ALA A 231 -41.53 1.90 10.11
C ALA A 231 -42.44 3.04 9.60
N ALA A 232 -43.61 2.71 9.06
CA ALA A 232 -44.61 3.71 8.73
C ALA A 232 -45.25 4.26 10.03
N GLY A 233 -45.34 5.57 10.17
CA GLY A 233 -45.85 6.19 11.39
C GLY A 233 -45.57 7.68 11.51
N ASN A 234 -45.88 8.25 12.67
CA ASN A 234 -45.59 9.66 12.97
C ASN A 234 -44.16 9.82 13.48
N TYR A 235 -43.42 10.74 12.88
CA TYR A 235 -42.06 11.12 13.29
C TYR A 235 -42.04 12.58 13.71
N ALA A 236 -41.44 12.86 14.86
CA ALA A 236 -41.05 14.20 15.28
C ALA A 236 -39.77 14.56 14.53
N VAL A 237 -39.85 15.61 13.71
CA VAL A 237 -38.77 16.13 12.89
C VAL A 237 -38.34 17.47 13.48
N ALA A 238 -37.14 17.49 14.06
CA ALA A 238 -36.58 18.66 14.72
C ALA A 238 -35.65 19.41 13.77
N LEU A 239 -36.14 20.51 13.19
CA LEU A 239 -35.37 21.41 12.33
C LEU A 239 -34.53 22.37 13.18
N LYS A 240 -33.21 22.30 13.08
CA LYS A 240 -32.30 23.32 13.61
C LYS A 240 -32.18 24.46 12.59
N TYR A 241 -32.30 25.72 13.05
CA TYR A 241 -32.44 26.89 12.17
C TYR A 241 -31.86 28.17 12.80
N GLY A 242 -31.45 29.11 11.95
CA GLY A 242 -31.06 30.47 12.32
C GLY A 242 -32.08 31.50 11.82
N ASN A 243 -32.45 32.46 12.67
CA ASN A 243 -33.30 33.60 12.32
C ASN A 243 -33.01 34.79 13.25
N ALA A 244 -32.24 35.79 12.80
CA ALA A 244 -31.97 37.00 13.59
C ALA A 244 -32.70 38.26 13.08
N ASN A 245 -33.86 38.10 12.45
CA ASN A 245 -34.59 39.22 11.83
C ASN A 245 -35.32 40.16 12.81
N GLY A 246 -35.31 39.88 14.12
CA GLY A 246 -36.13 40.58 15.12
C GLY A 246 -37.62 40.22 15.08
N ALA A 247 -38.02 39.29 14.21
CA ALA A 247 -39.39 38.80 14.06
C ALA A 247 -39.41 37.32 13.65
N ALA A 248 -40.50 36.62 13.94
CA ALA A 248 -40.69 35.25 13.45
C ALA A 248 -40.78 35.23 11.91
N ARG A 249 -40.26 34.17 11.30
CA ARG A 249 -40.24 33.96 9.84
C ARG A 249 -40.92 32.65 9.46
N THR A 250 -41.40 32.52 8.23
CA THR A 250 -42.10 31.31 7.73
C THR A 250 -41.43 30.69 6.51
N LEU A 251 -41.60 29.37 6.37
CA LEU A 251 -41.32 28.57 5.18
C LEU A 251 -42.43 27.52 4.98
N SER A 252 -42.67 27.11 3.74
CA SER A 252 -43.58 26.03 3.39
C SER A 252 -42.91 24.67 3.56
N VAL A 253 -43.59 23.73 4.22
CA VAL A 253 -43.09 22.36 4.45
C VAL A 253 -43.87 21.37 3.59
N TYR A 254 -43.13 20.56 2.84
CA TYR A 254 -43.64 19.47 2.01
C TYR A 254 -43.12 18.13 2.51
N VAL A 255 -43.95 17.09 2.45
CA VAL A 255 -43.56 15.69 2.72
C VAL A 255 -44.02 14.83 1.56
N ASN A 256 -43.13 14.03 0.99
CA ASN A 256 -43.40 13.18 -0.18
C ASN A 256 -44.10 13.96 -1.32
N GLY A 257 -43.55 15.12 -1.66
CA GLY A 257 -44.07 16.05 -2.68
C GLY A 257 -45.34 16.84 -2.31
N THR A 258 -45.99 16.54 -1.19
CA THR A 258 -47.27 17.18 -0.79
C THR A 258 -47.04 18.26 0.26
N LYS A 259 -47.59 19.47 0.08
CA LYS A 259 -47.49 20.55 1.09
C LYS A 259 -48.30 20.15 2.33
N VAL A 260 -47.63 19.93 3.45
CA VAL A 260 -48.26 19.50 4.71
C VAL A 260 -48.57 20.68 5.64
N LYS A 261 -47.73 21.72 5.66
CA LYS A 261 -48.01 22.97 6.39
C LYS A 261 -47.12 24.14 5.93
N GLN A 262 -47.26 25.27 6.63
CA GLN A 262 -46.28 26.34 6.72
C GLN A 262 -45.67 26.28 8.14
N THR A 263 -44.35 26.21 8.26
CA THR A 263 -43.65 26.29 9.56
C THR A 263 -43.41 27.75 9.94
N THR A 264 -43.21 28.01 11.23
CA THR A 264 -42.93 29.34 11.78
C THR A 264 -41.74 29.24 12.72
N LEU A 265 -40.71 30.02 12.42
CA LEU A 265 -39.37 29.99 13.00
C LEU A 265 -39.20 31.28 13.81
N ALA A 266 -39.22 31.18 15.15
CA ALA A 266 -39.12 32.32 16.05
C ALA A 266 -37.78 33.08 15.88
N SER A 267 -37.77 34.39 16.17
CA SER A 267 -36.52 35.17 16.15
C SER A 267 -35.60 34.77 17.31
N LEU A 268 -34.31 34.78 17.02
CA LEU A 268 -33.20 34.45 17.92
C LEU A 268 -32.35 35.71 18.16
N ALA A 269 -31.35 35.63 19.03
CA ALA A 269 -30.57 36.78 19.49
C ALA A 269 -29.58 37.33 18.44
N ASN A 270 -28.97 36.45 17.65
CA ASN A 270 -28.05 36.75 16.54
C ASN A 270 -28.03 35.54 15.58
N TRP A 271 -27.29 35.64 14.46
CA TRP A 271 -27.23 34.58 13.45
C TRP A 271 -26.38 33.37 13.86
N ASP A 272 -25.47 33.53 14.83
CA ASP A 272 -24.71 32.45 15.48
C ASP A 272 -25.54 31.67 16.51
N THR A 273 -26.75 32.14 16.83
CA THR A 273 -27.69 31.45 17.72
C THR A 273 -28.62 30.58 16.91
N TRP A 274 -28.62 29.28 17.17
CA TRP A 274 -29.45 28.30 16.46
C TRP A 274 -30.61 27.83 17.33
N GLY A 275 -31.82 27.96 16.82
CA GLY A 275 -33.06 27.48 17.42
C GLY A 275 -33.39 26.07 16.93
N THR A 276 -34.43 25.46 17.50
CA THR A 276 -34.96 24.18 17.02
C THR A 276 -36.48 24.22 16.99
N GLN A 277 -37.05 23.96 15.81
CA GLN A 277 -38.48 23.88 15.57
C GLN A 277 -38.84 22.41 15.32
N THR A 278 -39.58 21.80 16.25
CA THR A 278 -39.97 20.38 16.16
C THR A 278 -41.41 20.23 15.71
N GLU A 279 -41.62 19.51 14.61
CA GLU A 279 -42.93 19.32 13.99
C GLU A 279 -43.16 17.83 13.70
N THR A 280 -44.40 17.35 13.78
CA THR A 280 -44.71 15.92 13.57
C THR A 280 -45.28 15.68 12.18
N PHE A 281 -44.68 14.75 11.45
CA PHE A 281 -45.11 14.35 10.11
C PHE A 281 -45.35 12.84 10.04
N ALA A 282 -46.35 12.43 9.26
CA ALA A 282 -46.58 11.02 8.92
C ALA A 282 -45.63 10.62 7.80
N LEU A 283 -44.80 9.60 8.04
CA LEU A 283 -43.83 9.05 7.10
C LEU A 283 -44.20 7.61 6.74
N ASN A 284 -43.92 7.22 5.50
CA ASN A 284 -44.00 5.85 5.01
C ASN A 284 -42.82 5.02 5.57
N ALA A 285 -42.93 3.69 5.58
CA ALA A 285 -41.76 2.85 5.88
C ALA A 285 -40.72 2.97 4.76
N GLY A 286 -39.44 3.15 5.12
CA GLY A 286 -38.33 3.33 4.18
C GLY A 286 -38.10 4.80 3.80
N SER A 287 -37.76 5.04 2.53
CA SER A 287 -37.41 6.36 2.02
C SER A 287 -38.61 7.31 1.99
N ASN A 288 -38.38 8.55 2.41
CA ASN A 288 -39.32 9.67 2.36
C ASN A 288 -38.54 10.94 1.97
N THR A 289 -39.25 11.93 1.44
CA THR A 289 -38.69 13.28 1.25
C THR A 289 -39.38 14.30 2.15
N ILE A 290 -38.59 15.24 2.69
CA ILE A 290 -39.08 16.39 3.46
C ILE A 290 -38.43 17.64 2.86
N ALA A 291 -39.24 18.60 2.40
CA ALA A 291 -38.73 19.83 1.79
C ALA A 291 -39.16 21.07 2.58
N TYR A 292 -38.23 21.99 2.79
CA TYR A 292 -38.50 23.34 3.28
C TYR A 292 -38.29 24.31 2.12
N LYS A 293 -39.29 25.13 1.82
CA LYS A 293 -39.34 25.96 0.61
C LYS A 293 -39.90 27.35 0.89
N TYR A 294 -39.35 28.36 0.22
CA TYR A 294 -39.85 29.75 0.25
C TYR A 294 -40.83 30.01 -0.91
N GLU A 295 -42.13 29.90 -0.62
CA GLU A 295 -43.25 30.20 -1.53
C GLU A 295 -43.74 31.66 -1.38
N PRO A 296 -44.58 32.20 -2.29
CA PRO A 296 -45.04 33.59 -2.21
C PRO A 296 -45.91 33.96 -0.99
N THR A 297 -46.27 32.98 -0.16
CA THR A 297 -46.98 33.16 1.12
C THR A 297 -46.07 33.09 2.34
N ASP A 298 -44.78 32.82 2.14
CA ASP A 298 -43.77 32.73 3.17
C ASP A 298 -43.04 34.08 3.35
N SER A 299 -42.39 34.29 4.49
CA SER A 299 -41.60 35.52 4.75
C SER A 299 -40.10 35.35 4.54
N GLY A 300 -39.62 34.10 4.43
CA GLY A 300 -38.23 33.78 4.08
C GLY A 300 -37.18 34.34 5.05
N VAL A 301 -35.98 34.56 4.53
CA VAL A 301 -34.80 35.12 5.21
C VAL A 301 -34.46 34.37 6.50
N VAL A 302 -34.15 33.08 6.37
CA VAL A 302 -33.72 32.19 7.46
C VAL A 302 -32.59 31.27 6.98
N ASN A 303 -31.86 30.70 7.92
CA ASN A 303 -30.82 29.70 7.65
C ASN A 303 -31.28 28.34 8.18
N LEU A 304 -31.09 27.25 7.43
CA LEU A 304 -31.43 25.89 7.85
C LEU A 304 -30.16 25.05 8.02
N ASP A 305 -30.11 24.25 9.08
CA ASP A 305 -28.88 23.61 9.55
C ASP A 305 -28.94 22.08 9.47
N GLN A 306 -29.94 21.47 10.12
CA GLN A 306 -30.17 20.02 10.10
C GLN A 306 -31.64 19.69 10.41
N ILE A 307 -32.07 18.47 10.08
CA ILE A 307 -33.26 17.84 10.68
C ILE A 307 -32.90 16.54 11.40
N ALA A 308 -33.43 16.34 12.60
CA ALA A 308 -33.32 15.07 13.34
C ALA A 308 -34.67 14.34 13.41
N LEU A 309 -34.67 13.02 13.12
CA LEU A 309 -35.89 12.20 13.07
C LEU A 309 -36.04 11.27 14.29
N THR A 310 -37.03 11.55 15.13
CA THR A 310 -37.44 10.70 16.27
C THR A 310 -38.79 10.06 16.00
N ALA A 311 -38.91 8.74 16.11
CA ALA A 311 -40.20 8.04 15.98
C ALA A 311 -41.11 8.38 17.17
N VAL A 312 -42.33 8.85 16.91
CA VAL A 312 -43.32 9.09 17.96
C VAL A 312 -43.98 7.78 18.31
N SER A 313 -43.54 7.17 19.43
CA SER A 313 -44.16 5.95 19.94
C SER A 313 -45.66 6.18 20.19
N ALA A 314 -46.49 5.32 19.60
CA ALA A 314 -47.93 5.41 19.78
C ALA A 314 -48.28 5.18 21.25
N THR A 315 -48.80 6.22 21.91
CA THR A 315 -49.36 6.06 23.27
C THR A 315 -50.48 5.02 23.19
N PRO A 316 -50.45 3.94 24.00
CA PRO A 316 -51.45 2.90 23.91
C PRO A 316 -52.83 3.50 24.20
N THR A 317 -53.71 3.45 23.21
CA THR A 317 -55.09 3.92 23.35
C THR A 317 -55.76 3.09 24.46
N PRO A 318 -56.39 3.71 25.47
CA PRO A 318 -56.85 2.99 26.65
C PRO A 318 -57.85 1.90 26.26
N THR A 319 -57.50 0.65 26.58
CA THR A 319 -58.33 -0.52 26.29
C THR A 319 -59.60 -0.46 27.13
N ALA A 320 -60.75 -0.30 26.49
CA ALA A 320 -62.04 -0.28 27.17
C ALA A 320 -62.28 -1.63 27.88
N THR A 321 -62.52 -1.58 29.19
CA THR A 321 -62.80 -2.78 29.99
C THR A 321 -64.21 -3.31 29.66
N PRO A 322 -64.35 -4.56 29.17
CA PRO A 322 -65.67 -5.12 28.90
C PRO A 322 -66.38 -5.46 30.21
N THR A 323 -67.35 -4.64 30.59
CA THR A 323 -68.19 -4.89 31.78
C THR A 323 -69.22 -5.97 31.44
N ALA A 324 -69.05 -7.17 31.99
CA ALA A 324 -70.06 -8.23 31.89
C ALA A 324 -71.29 -7.90 32.74
N THR A 325 -72.48 -7.89 32.13
CA THR A 325 -73.77 -7.73 32.83
C THR A 325 -74.45 -9.11 32.96
N PRO A 326 -74.76 -9.61 34.18
CA PRO A 326 -75.26 -10.97 34.40
C PRO A 326 -76.80 -11.05 34.55
N THR A 327 -77.38 -12.25 34.39
CA THR A 327 -78.72 -12.60 34.92
C THR A 327 -78.92 -14.14 35.06
N ALA A 328 -79.44 -14.57 36.23
CA ALA A 328 -80.13 -15.84 36.56
C ALA A 328 -79.42 -17.23 36.44
N THR A 329 -78.78 -17.66 37.53
CA THR A 329 -79.16 -18.78 38.46
C THR A 329 -80.26 -19.77 37.98
N PRO A 330 -80.20 -21.13 38.19
CA PRO A 330 -79.75 -21.78 39.46
C PRO A 330 -79.00 -23.16 39.44
N THR A 331 -78.23 -23.40 40.52
CA THR A 331 -78.06 -24.61 41.40
C THR A 331 -78.02 -26.03 40.75
N ALA A 332 -77.04 -26.94 41.02
CA ALA A 332 -76.63 -27.47 42.34
C ALA A 332 -75.22 -28.14 42.46
N THR A 333 -74.52 -27.90 43.58
CA THR A 333 -74.01 -28.84 44.64
C THR A 333 -73.83 -30.37 44.35
N PRO A 334 -72.95 -31.14 45.05
CA PRO A 334 -71.49 -31.00 45.36
C PRO A 334 -70.62 -32.32 45.44
N THR A 335 -69.28 -32.21 45.63
CA THR A 335 -68.34 -33.23 46.24
C THR A 335 -68.10 -34.56 45.44
N ALA A 336 -67.14 -35.49 45.72
CA ALA A 336 -66.09 -35.66 46.76
C ALA A 336 -64.86 -36.56 46.41
N THR A 337 -63.74 -36.32 47.11
CA THR A 337 -62.70 -37.27 47.63
C THR A 337 -61.75 -38.09 46.69
N PRO A 338 -60.60 -38.62 47.21
CA PRO A 338 -59.43 -39.01 46.38
C PRO A 338 -58.80 -40.42 46.66
N THR A 339 -57.62 -40.66 46.06
CA THR A 339 -56.54 -41.61 46.48
C THR A 339 -56.64 -43.09 46.11
N ALA A 340 -55.63 -43.60 45.37
CA ALA A 340 -55.05 -44.95 45.54
C ALA A 340 -53.70 -45.15 44.79
N THR A 341 -52.79 -45.91 45.41
CA THR A 341 -51.58 -46.59 44.87
C THR A 341 -51.69 -48.08 45.33
N PRO A 342 -50.91 -49.09 44.88
CA PRO A 342 -49.78 -49.11 43.94
C PRO A 342 -49.69 -50.35 42.98
N THR A 343 -48.57 -50.46 42.24
CA THR A 343 -47.84 -51.68 41.80
C THR A 343 -48.52 -52.78 40.94
N ALA A 344 -47.98 -53.00 39.73
CA ALA A 344 -47.63 -54.33 39.20
C ALA A 344 -46.64 -54.24 38.00
N THR A 345 -45.69 -55.18 37.90
CA THR A 345 -44.77 -55.36 36.75
C THR A 345 -44.93 -56.78 36.22
N PRO A 346 -45.11 -56.99 34.91
CA PRO A 346 -44.09 -57.78 34.20
C PRO A 346 -43.77 -57.29 32.76
N THR A 347 -42.60 -57.70 32.29
CA THR A 347 -41.92 -57.32 31.04
C THR A 347 -42.62 -57.77 29.74
N ALA A 348 -42.58 -56.92 28.70
CA ALA A 348 -42.53 -57.34 27.29
C ALA A 348 -41.66 -56.36 26.46
N THR A 349 -40.89 -56.90 25.52
CA THR A 349 -39.82 -56.19 24.77
C THR A 349 -40.32 -55.05 23.87
N PRO A 350 -39.70 -53.86 23.88
CA PRO A 350 -40.01 -52.79 22.93
C PRO A 350 -39.29 -53.00 21.59
N THR A 351 -40.01 -53.49 20.57
CA THR A 351 -39.55 -53.39 19.17
C THR A 351 -39.97 -52.04 18.59
N ALA A 352 -39.13 -51.02 18.78
CA ALA A 352 -39.33 -49.73 18.15
C ALA A 352 -38.93 -49.81 16.66
N THR A 353 -39.92 -49.80 15.76
CA THR A 353 -39.68 -49.48 14.34
C THR A 353 -39.22 -48.01 14.26
N PRO A 354 -38.04 -47.69 13.72
CA PRO A 354 -37.60 -46.31 13.58
C PRO A 354 -38.50 -45.60 12.58
N THR A 355 -39.33 -44.67 13.08
CA THR A 355 -40.19 -43.84 12.25
C THR A 355 -39.33 -42.74 11.61
N ASN A 356 -39.48 -42.52 10.31
CA ASN A 356 -38.77 -41.46 9.59
C ASN A 356 -39.30 -40.07 9.99
N THR A 357 -38.81 -39.53 11.10
CA THR A 357 -38.84 -38.07 11.37
C THR A 357 -37.77 -37.37 10.54
N PRO A 358 -38.03 -36.14 10.03
CA PRO A 358 -37.07 -35.41 9.20
C PRO A 358 -35.83 -34.98 10.00
N PRO A 359 -34.65 -34.88 9.37
CA PRO A 359 -33.43 -34.38 10.03
C PRO A 359 -33.52 -32.86 10.32
N PRO A 360 -32.81 -32.35 11.35
CA PRO A 360 -33.29 -31.16 12.06
C PRO A 360 -32.56 -29.86 11.73
N ASN A 361 -33.34 -28.78 11.56
CA ASN A 361 -33.16 -27.45 12.17
C ASN A 361 -31.74 -26.88 12.38
N GLY A 362 -30.79 -27.04 11.45
CA GLY A 362 -29.42 -26.54 11.58
C GLY A 362 -28.74 -26.18 10.26
N SER A 363 -27.70 -25.37 10.33
CA SER A 363 -26.82 -24.98 9.22
C SER A 363 -25.50 -25.75 9.25
N ASN A 364 -24.73 -25.72 8.15
CA ASN A 364 -23.35 -26.22 8.17
C ASN A 364 -22.45 -25.21 8.91
N LEU A 365 -21.95 -25.60 10.08
CA LEU A 365 -21.10 -24.78 10.92
C LEU A 365 -19.60 -24.96 10.63
N ALA A 366 -19.23 -25.96 9.81
CA ALA A 366 -17.85 -26.29 9.49
C ALA A 366 -17.28 -25.52 8.29
N GLN A 367 -18.12 -24.97 7.40
CA GLN A 367 -17.66 -24.37 6.15
C GLN A 367 -16.77 -23.14 6.41
N GLY A 368 -15.59 -23.10 5.81
CA GLY A 368 -14.60 -22.02 5.96
C GLY A 368 -13.95 -21.89 7.35
N LYS A 369 -14.24 -22.80 8.28
CA LYS A 369 -13.62 -22.82 9.63
C LYS A 369 -12.19 -23.39 9.61
N PRO A 370 -11.36 -23.12 10.64
CA PRO A 370 -10.07 -23.79 10.80
C PRO A 370 -10.22 -25.31 10.83
N ILE A 371 -9.49 -26.01 9.96
CA ILE A 371 -9.51 -27.46 9.82
C ILE A 371 -8.08 -28.01 9.73
N THR A 372 -7.81 -29.10 10.43
CA THR A 372 -6.48 -29.70 10.57
C THR A 372 -6.54 -31.22 10.35
N ALA A 373 -5.46 -31.79 9.81
CA ALA A 373 -5.37 -33.23 9.55
C ALA A 373 -4.09 -33.82 10.13
N SER A 374 -4.09 -35.14 10.42
CA SER A 374 -2.89 -35.86 10.86
C SER A 374 -1.82 -35.99 9.76
N SER A 375 -2.23 -35.86 8.50
CA SER A 375 -1.36 -35.85 7.32
C SER A 375 -2.14 -35.29 6.12
N VAL A 376 -1.40 -34.86 5.09
CA VAL A 376 -1.94 -34.42 3.79
C VAL A 376 -1.10 -35.03 2.67
N ASN A 377 -1.75 -35.52 1.62
CA ASN A 377 -1.09 -36.07 0.44
C ASN A 377 -1.07 -35.02 -0.69
N TRP A 378 0.11 -34.67 -1.22
CA TRP A 378 0.27 -33.63 -2.26
C TRP A 378 -0.50 -32.33 -1.96
N THR A 379 -1.39 -31.91 -2.86
CA THR A 379 -2.24 -30.71 -2.76
C THR A 379 -3.62 -30.98 -2.14
N TYR A 380 -3.89 -32.21 -1.69
CA TYR A 380 -5.15 -32.62 -1.07
C TYR A 380 -5.17 -32.24 0.42
N VAL A 381 -5.08 -30.94 0.68
CA VAL A 381 -4.96 -30.33 2.01
C VAL A 381 -6.29 -30.31 2.77
N ALA A 382 -6.23 -30.18 4.10
CA ALA A 382 -7.42 -30.25 4.98
C ALA A 382 -8.53 -29.23 4.62
N ALA A 383 -8.17 -28.03 4.18
CA ALA A 383 -9.12 -26.97 3.78
C ALA A 383 -10.02 -27.36 2.59
N ASN A 384 -9.57 -28.28 1.74
CA ASN A 384 -10.33 -28.83 0.62
C ASN A 384 -11.52 -29.70 1.06
N ALA A 385 -11.70 -29.92 2.36
CA ALA A 385 -12.81 -30.69 2.94
C ALA A 385 -13.82 -29.80 3.68
N ASN A 386 -13.69 -28.47 3.64
CA ASN A 386 -14.72 -27.55 4.15
C ASN A 386 -14.79 -26.21 3.38
N ASP A 387 -14.30 -26.18 2.14
CA ASP A 387 -14.46 -25.05 1.21
C ASP A 387 -15.89 -24.97 0.63
N GLY A 388 -16.67 -26.06 0.70
CA GLY A 388 -17.98 -26.22 0.10
C GLY A 388 -17.97 -26.69 -1.36
N ASN A 389 -16.83 -27.12 -1.89
CA ASN A 389 -16.63 -27.54 -3.27
C ASN A 389 -16.27 -29.03 -3.37
N THR A 390 -17.26 -29.87 -3.69
CA THR A 390 -17.04 -31.33 -3.81
C THR A 390 -16.13 -31.77 -4.98
N ALA A 391 -15.61 -30.84 -5.79
CA ALA A 391 -14.58 -31.16 -6.79
C ALA A 391 -13.17 -31.23 -6.17
N THR A 392 -12.90 -30.44 -5.12
CA THR A 392 -11.70 -30.52 -4.27
C THR A 392 -11.87 -31.61 -3.20
N TYR A 393 -10.76 -32.08 -2.61
CA TYR A 393 -10.78 -33.02 -1.48
C TYR A 393 -9.50 -32.99 -0.64
N TRP A 394 -9.61 -33.40 0.62
CA TRP A 394 -8.52 -33.80 1.49
C TRP A 394 -8.20 -35.29 1.34
N GLU A 395 -6.93 -35.66 1.41
CA GLU A 395 -6.45 -37.04 1.49
C GLU A 395 -5.31 -37.20 2.49
N SER A 396 -5.37 -38.26 3.32
CA SER A 396 -4.29 -38.62 4.24
C SER A 396 -3.14 -39.35 3.56
N ASN A 397 -1.98 -39.44 4.22
CA ASN A 397 -0.86 -40.26 3.75
C ASN A 397 -1.28 -41.73 3.51
N THR A 398 -0.69 -42.33 2.46
CA THR A 398 -0.91 -43.72 2.06
C THR A 398 -0.71 -44.70 3.23
N ASN A 399 -1.73 -45.50 3.50
CA ASN A 399 -1.79 -46.53 4.57
C ASN A 399 -1.54 -45.99 6.00
N SER A 400 -1.62 -44.68 6.21
CA SER A 400 -1.32 -44.01 7.48
C SER A 400 -2.55 -43.96 8.40
N TYR A 401 -2.98 -45.13 8.87
CA TYR A 401 -4.13 -45.27 9.78
C TYR A 401 -3.71 -45.41 11.25
N PRO A 402 -4.45 -44.81 12.22
CA PRO A 402 -5.65 -44.00 12.02
C PRO A 402 -5.32 -42.59 11.50
N ALA A 403 -5.99 -42.18 10.43
CA ALA A 403 -5.93 -40.80 9.94
C ALA A 403 -7.02 -39.97 10.61
N THR A 404 -6.76 -38.70 10.89
CA THR A 404 -7.75 -37.80 11.52
C THR A 404 -7.91 -36.50 10.75
N LEU A 405 -9.14 -35.99 10.69
CA LEU A 405 -9.50 -34.67 10.16
C LEU A 405 -10.38 -33.95 11.20
N THR A 406 -9.96 -32.77 11.65
CA THR A 406 -10.55 -32.05 12.79
C THR A 406 -10.93 -30.63 12.38
N VAL A 407 -12.21 -30.29 12.46
CA VAL A 407 -12.68 -28.91 12.27
C VAL A 407 -12.95 -28.26 13.63
N SER A 408 -12.53 -27.01 13.78
CA SER A 408 -12.77 -26.19 14.98
C SER A 408 -13.82 -25.13 14.68
N LEU A 409 -14.96 -25.22 15.36
CA LEU A 409 -16.11 -24.33 15.18
C LEU A 409 -15.91 -22.96 15.88
N GLY A 410 -14.89 -22.84 16.73
CA GLY A 410 -14.62 -21.67 17.59
C GLY A 410 -15.24 -21.86 18.97
N ALA A 411 -16.57 -21.89 19.04
CA ALA A 411 -17.34 -22.16 20.25
C ALA A 411 -18.19 -23.43 20.12
N ASN A 412 -18.75 -23.88 21.25
CA ASN A 412 -19.68 -24.99 21.29
C ASN A 412 -20.87 -24.81 20.33
N ALA A 413 -21.20 -25.86 19.60
CA ALA A 413 -22.41 -25.97 18.81
C ALA A 413 -23.25 -27.18 19.27
N SER A 414 -24.57 -27.06 19.18
CA SER A 414 -25.50 -28.19 19.31
C SER A 414 -25.62 -28.91 17.97
N ILE A 415 -24.97 -30.07 17.84
CA ILE A 415 -24.81 -30.82 16.60
C ILE A 415 -25.93 -31.86 16.47
N SER A 416 -26.51 -31.95 15.26
CA SER A 416 -27.63 -32.83 14.91
C SER A 416 -27.26 -33.97 13.94
N GLN A 417 -26.25 -33.75 13.10
CA GLN A 417 -25.72 -34.74 12.15
C GLN A 417 -24.40 -34.24 11.57
N ILE A 418 -23.56 -35.18 11.14
CA ILE A 418 -22.42 -34.93 10.26
C ILE A 418 -22.79 -35.39 8.86
N VAL A 419 -22.53 -34.58 7.84
CA VAL A 419 -22.67 -34.99 6.43
C VAL A 419 -21.28 -35.03 5.81
N LEU A 420 -20.88 -36.19 5.31
CA LEU A 420 -19.59 -36.42 4.65
C LEU A 420 -19.82 -36.66 3.17
N LYS A 421 -19.02 -36.05 2.31
CA LYS A 421 -19.10 -36.25 0.86
C LYS A 421 -17.74 -36.64 0.30
N LEU A 422 -17.78 -37.40 -0.79
CA LEU A 422 -16.70 -37.50 -1.77
C LEU A 422 -17.14 -36.79 -3.06
N ASN A 423 -16.24 -36.64 -4.01
CA ASN A 423 -16.56 -36.09 -5.32
C ASN A 423 -17.66 -36.96 -6.00
N PRO A 424 -18.74 -36.36 -6.54
CA PRO A 424 -19.87 -37.10 -7.11
C PRO A 424 -19.62 -37.73 -8.49
N ASP A 425 -18.46 -37.48 -9.11
CA ASP A 425 -18.09 -38.06 -10.41
C ASP A 425 -18.10 -39.61 -10.40
N GLY A 426 -18.49 -40.23 -11.52
CA GLY A 426 -18.52 -41.70 -11.66
C GLY A 426 -17.15 -42.37 -11.53
N ALA A 427 -16.06 -41.65 -11.79
CA ALA A 427 -14.69 -42.09 -11.52
C ALA A 427 -14.44 -42.30 -10.01
N TRP A 428 -15.19 -41.62 -9.15
CA TRP A 428 -15.19 -41.85 -7.70
C TRP A 428 -16.06 -43.05 -7.31
N ALA A 429 -15.76 -44.20 -7.92
CA ALA A 429 -16.49 -45.44 -7.81
C ALA A 429 -16.78 -45.87 -6.36
N THR A 430 -17.91 -46.58 -6.20
CA THR A 430 -18.50 -47.00 -4.92
C THR A 430 -17.48 -47.64 -4.00
N ARG A 431 -17.33 -47.07 -2.81
CA ARG A 431 -16.34 -47.49 -1.81
C ARG A 431 -16.91 -47.42 -0.40
N THR A 432 -16.16 -47.94 0.55
CA THR A 432 -16.48 -47.78 1.97
C THR A 432 -15.30 -47.17 2.72
N GLN A 433 -15.59 -46.36 3.72
CA GLN A 433 -14.61 -45.88 4.70
C GLN A 433 -15.08 -46.23 6.10
N THR A 434 -14.15 -46.65 6.96
CA THR A 434 -14.44 -46.93 8.37
C THR A 434 -14.09 -45.69 9.19
N ILE A 435 -15.11 -45.07 9.78
CA ILE A 435 -15.05 -43.72 10.37
C ILE A 435 -15.62 -43.76 11.79
N GLN A 436 -14.90 -43.15 12.74
CA GLN A 436 -15.38 -42.79 14.07
C GLN A 436 -15.57 -41.26 14.12
N VAL A 437 -16.65 -40.79 14.78
CA VAL A 437 -16.87 -39.35 15.01
C VAL A 437 -16.59 -39.03 16.47
N LEU A 438 -15.68 -38.10 16.69
CA LEU A 438 -15.25 -37.61 18.00
C LEU A 438 -15.58 -36.12 18.14
N GLY A 439 -15.74 -35.65 19.38
CA GLY A 439 -16.02 -34.24 19.67
C GLY A 439 -15.42 -33.78 20.99
N ARG A 440 -15.12 -32.49 21.08
CA ARG A 440 -14.50 -31.84 22.24
C ARG A 440 -15.31 -30.60 22.61
N ASP A 441 -15.54 -30.40 23.91
CA ASP A 441 -16.19 -29.20 24.46
C ASP A 441 -15.21 -28.02 24.47
N GLN A 442 -15.69 -26.77 24.38
CA GLN A 442 -14.83 -25.57 24.37
C GLN A 442 -13.93 -25.40 25.61
N ASN A 443 -14.27 -26.05 26.73
CA ASN A 443 -13.49 -26.07 27.97
C ASN A 443 -12.70 -27.40 28.13
N GLY A 444 -12.90 -28.36 27.23
CA GLY A 444 -12.33 -29.70 27.28
C GLY A 444 -11.00 -29.81 26.54
N THR A 445 -10.03 -30.49 27.12
CA THR A 445 -8.72 -30.75 26.46
C THR A 445 -8.74 -31.97 25.53
N SER A 446 -9.66 -32.92 25.77
CA SER A 446 -9.66 -34.26 25.18
C SER A 446 -10.91 -34.54 24.34
N PHE A 447 -10.76 -35.36 23.28
CA PHE A 447 -11.85 -35.79 22.41
C PHE A 447 -12.64 -36.95 23.01
N ASN A 448 -13.97 -36.83 23.02
CA ASN A 448 -14.93 -37.85 23.44
C ASN A 448 -15.57 -38.55 22.23
N ASN A 449 -16.04 -39.78 22.42
CA ASN A 449 -16.70 -40.55 21.36
C ASN A 449 -18.16 -40.10 21.18
N LEU A 450 -18.47 -39.47 20.04
CA LEU A 450 -19.85 -39.11 19.68
C LEU A 450 -20.54 -40.24 18.90
N VAL A 451 -19.84 -40.82 17.92
CA VAL A 451 -20.29 -41.99 17.16
C VAL A 451 -19.14 -42.97 17.04
N SER A 452 -19.38 -44.19 17.55
CA SER A 452 -18.40 -45.29 17.51
C SER A 452 -18.03 -45.66 16.08
N SER A 453 -16.82 -46.21 15.90
CA SER A 453 -16.28 -46.54 14.57
C SER A 453 -17.20 -47.50 13.81
N ALA A 454 -17.62 -47.10 12.60
CA ALA A 454 -18.49 -47.88 11.73
C ALA A 454 -18.08 -47.72 10.25
N GLN A 455 -18.48 -48.68 9.42
CA GLN A 455 -18.20 -48.69 7.99
C GLN A 455 -19.33 -47.99 7.23
N TYR A 456 -19.02 -46.91 6.51
CA TYR A 456 -19.97 -46.12 5.73
C TYR A 456 -19.71 -46.27 4.23
N THR A 457 -20.77 -46.45 3.45
CA THR A 457 -20.70 -46.62 1.99
C THR A 457 -20.94 -45.31 1.27
N PHE A 458 -19.97 -44.92 0.43
CA PHE A 458 -20.06 -43.81 -0.50
C PHE A 458 -20.34 -44.38 -1.89
N ASN A 459 -21.43 -43.93 -2.53
CA ASN A 459 -21.88 -44.42 -3.84
C ASN A 459 -22.21 -43.21 -4.76
N PRO A 460 -21.65 -43.11 -5.98
CA PRO A 460 -22.00 -42.05 -6.93
C PRO A 460 -23.50 -41.95 -7.22
N ALA A 461 -24.23 -43.07 -7.24
CA ALA A 461 -25.68 -43.09 -7.45
C ALA A 461 -26.49 -42.40 -6.33
N THR A 462 -25.88 -42.17 -5.15
CA THR A 462 -26.43 -41.36 -4.05
C THR A 462 -25.62 -40.07 -3.84
N GLY A 463 -25.01 -39.54 -4.91
CA GLY A 463 -24.21 -38.31 -4.88
C GLY A 463 -22.98 -38.39 -3.98
N ASN A 464 -22.41 -39.59 -3.80
CA ASN A 464 -21.25 -39.87 -2.95
C ASN A 464 -21.34 -39.22 -1.55
N THR A 465 -22.55 -39.18 -0.98
CA THR A 465 -22.86 -38.51 0.29
C THR A 465 -23.28 -39.53 1.36
N VAL A 466 -22.76 -39.36 2.58
CA VAL A 466 -23.08 -40.12 3.79
C VAL A 466 -23.57 -39.14 4.86
N THR A 467 -24.65 -39.50 5.56
CA THR A 467 -25.16 -38.73 6.72
C THR A 467 -25.06 -39.59 7.98
N ILE A 468 -24.45 -39.04 9.02
CA ILE A 468 -24.22 -39.69 10.32
C ILE A 468 -24.99 -38.88 11.38
N PRO A 469 -26.09 -39.39 11.94
CA PRO A 469 -26.82 -38.70 13.02
C PRO A 469 -25.92 -38.50 14.25
N VAL A 470 -26.02 -37.33 14.88
CA VAL A 470 -25.28 -36.97 16.10
C VAL A 470 -26.22 -36.21 17.05
N SER A 471 -26.07 -36.42 18.35
CA SER A 471 -26.76 -35.60 19.35
C SER A 471 -25.76 -35.24 20.44
N ALA A 472 -25.08 -34.10 20.27
CA ALA A 472 -23.94 -33.71 21.09
C ALA A 472 -23.72 -32.20 21.07
N THR A 473 -23.06 -31.69 22.11
CA THR A 473 -22.46 -30.35 22.12
C THR A 473 -20.96 -30.47 21.99
N ALA A 474 -20.34 -29.73 21.05
CA ALA A 474 -18.90 -29.68 20.87
C ALA A 474 -18.46 -28.40 20.16
N SER A 475 -17.24 -27.92 20.44
CA SER A 475 -16.53 -26.85 19.73
C SER A 475 -15.59 -27.38 18.65
N ASP A 476 -15.05 -28.58 18.81
CA ASP A 476 -14.27 -29.27 17.77
C ASP A 476 -14.92 -30.61 17.42
N VAL A 477 -14.94 -30.95 16.13
CA VAL A 477 -15.38 -32.26 15.65
C VAL A 477 -14.24 -32.91 14.88
N GLN A 478 -13.86 -34.13 15.29
CA GLN A 478 -12.81 -34.92 14.64
C GLN A 478 -13.41 -36.19 14.02
N LEU A 479 -13.18 -36.36 12.72
CA LEU A 479 -13.30 -37.64 12.05
C LEU A 479 -12.02 -38.43 12.27
N LYS A 480 -12.15 -39.72 12.56
CA LYS A 480 -11.03 -40.66 12.67
C LYS A 480 -11.27 -41.87 11.78
N PHE A 481 -10.45 -42.00 10.75
CA PHE A 481 -10.52 -43.02 9.72
C PHE A 481 -9.61 -44.21 10.10
N THR A 482 -10.07 -45.43 9.88
CA THR A 482 -9.24 -46.64 10.09
C THR A 482 -9.14 -47.56 8.87
N ALA A 483 -9.93 -47.31 7.81
CA ALA A 483 -9.83 -47.99 6.51
C ALA A 483 -10.55 -47.19 5.42
N ASN A 484 -10.12 -47.36 4.17
CA ASN A 484 -10.81 -46.95 2.94
C ASN A 484 -10.64 -48.08 1.91
N THR A 485 -11.70 -48.42 1.16
CA THR A 485 -11.64 -49.47 0.11
C THR A 485 -11.48 -48.92 -1.31
N GLY A 486 -11.47 -47.59 -1.49
CA GLY A 486 -11.28 -46.94 -2.79
C GLY A 486 -9.98 -46.14 -2.93
N ALA A 487 -9.19 -46.02 -1.85
CA ALA A 487 -7.86 -45.42 -1.84
C ALA A 487 -7.04 -45.91 -0.64
N THR A 488 -5.74 -45.63 -0.61
CA THR A 488 -4.83 -46.02 0.48
C THR A 488 -4.94 -45.15 1.72
N GLY A 489 -5.45 -43.92 1.60
CA GLY A 489 -5.69 -42.99 2.71
C GLY A 489 -7.18 -42.73 2.98
N GLY A 490 -7.47 -42.07 4.11
CA GLY A 490 -8.79 -41.48 4.35
C GLY A 490 -8.99 -40.28 3.42
N GLN A 491 -10.21 -40.11 2.89
CA GLN A 491 -10.56 -39.08 1.91
C GLN A 491 -11.87 -38.37 2.29
N VAL A 492 -11.93 -37.04 2.13
CA VAL A 492 -13.17 -36.25 2.28
C VAL A 492 -13.16 -35.07 1.31
N ALA A 493 -14.24 -34.89 0.54
CA ALA A 493 -14.46 -33.73 -0.32
C ALA A 493 -15.30 -32.62 0.34
N GLU A 494 -16.11 -32.96 1.35
CA GLU A 494 -16.82 -31.98 2.19
C GLU A 494 -17.21 -32.64 3.53
N PHE A 495 -16.89 -31.96 4.64
CA PHE A 495 -17.14 -32.36 6.02
C PHE A 495 -18.08 -31.34 6.68
N GLN A 496 -19.38 -31.61 6.61
CA GLN A 496 -20.41 -30.70 7.13
C GLN A 496 -20.75 -31.07 8.57
N VAL A 497 -20.65 -30.11 9.49
CA VAL A 497 -21.16 -30.24 10.87
C VAL A 497 -22.50 -29.51 10.92
N ILE A 498 -23.61 -30.23 10.91
CA ILE A 498 -24.95 -29.63 10.84
C ILE A 498 -25.51 -29.43 12.25
N GLY A 499 -25.79 -28.18 12.61
CA GLY A 499 -26.30 -27.83 13.93
C GLY A 499 -26.65 -26.37 14.09
N VAL A 500 -26.76 -25.93 15.33
CA VAL A 500 -26.89 -24.50 15.69
C VAL A 500 -25.80 -24.12 16.71
N PRO A 501 -25.29 -22.88 16.70
CA PRO A 501 -24.40 -22.40 17.76
C PRO A 501 -25.05 -22.59 19.14
N ALA A 502 -24.31 -23.09 20.11
CA ALA A 502 -24.76 -23.14 21.49
C ALA A 502 -24.63 -21.74 22.13
N PRO A 503 -25.31 -21.47 23.25
CA PRO A 503 -25.21 -20.18 23.91
C PRO A 503 -23.76 -19.84 24.30
N ASN A 504 -23.29 -18.67 23.89
CA ASN A 504 -21.96 -18.14 24.21
C ASN A 504 -21.99 -16.58 24.07
N PRO A 505 -20.98 -15.84 24.56
CA PRO A 505 -20.81 -14.41 24.27
C PRO A 505 -20.48 -14.13 22.80
N ASP A 506 -20.58 -12.86 22.37
CA ASP A 506 -20.19 -12.37 21.04
C ASP A 506 -19.92 -10.86 21.17
N LEU A 507 -18.66 -10.46 21.39
CA LEU A 507 -18.25 -9.10 21.67
C LEU A 507 -17.93 -8.33 20.38
N THR A 508 -18.72 -7.30 20.14
CA THR A 508 -18.59 -6.42 18.97
C THR A 508 -18.28 -5.00 19.41
N VAL A 509 -17.42 -4.31 18.66
CA VAL A 509 -17.33 -2.84 18.75
C VAL A 509 -18.36 -2.26 17.79
N THR A 510 -19.37 -1.57 18.32
CA THR A 510 -20.52 -1.06 17.54
C THR A 510 -20.48 0.45 17.31
N GLY A 511 -19.42 1.12 17.74
CA GLY A 511 -19.24 2.55 17.54
C GLY A 511 -17.89 3.06 18.02
N LEU A 512 -17.43 4.15 17.42
CA LEU A 512 -16.23 4.90 17.76
C LEU A 512 -16.54 6.40 17.75
N SER A 513 -15.95 7.14 18.68
CA SER A 513 -15.96 8.60 18.72
C SER A 513 -14.74 9.15 19.45
N TRP A 514 -14.54 10.46 19.43
CA TRP A 514 -13.43 11.13 20.11
C TRP A 514 -13.80 12.54 20.59
N THR A 515 -13.05 13.04 21.57
CA THR A 515 -13.18 14.39 22.13
C THR A 515 -11.81 15.03 22.34
N PRO A 516 -11.58 16.31 21.98
CA PRO A 516 -12.47 17.21 21.22
C PRO A 516 -12.82 16.65 19.84
N SER A 517 -13.94 17.08 19.23
CA SER A 517 -14.42 16.55 17.94
C SER A 517 -13.55 17.01 16.75
N ALA A 518 -13.09 18.26 16.78
CA ALA A 518 -12.17 18.87 15.82
C ALA A 518 -10.94 19.43 16.57
N PRO A 519 -10.02 18.57 17.05
CA PRO A 519 -8.89 18.98 17.86
C PRO A 519 -7.78 19.67 17.05
N VAL A 520 -6.99 20.50 17.73
CA VAL A 520 -5.69 20.98 17.25
C VAL A 520 -4.53 20.22 17.91
N GLU A 521 -3.31 20.41 17.41
CA GLU A 521 -2.08 19.73 17.90
C GLU A 521 -1.78 19.88 19.41
N THR A 522 -2.38 20.86 20.09
CA THR A 522 -2.24 21.07 21.54
C THR A 522 -3.29 20.33 22.38
N ASP A 523 -4.34 19.77 21.76
CA ASP A 523 -5.47 19.18 22.47
C ASP A 523 -5.20 17.72 22.86
N SER A 524 -5.47 17.36 24.11
CA SER A 524 -5.41 15.97 24.55
C SER A 524 -6.64 15.20 24.06
N VAL A 525 -6.49 14.41 23.00
CA VAL A 525 -7.58 13.61 22.44
C VAL A 525 -7.90 12.41 23.34
N THR A 526 -9.18 12.16 23.55
CA THR A 526 -9.70 10.93 24.17
C THR A 526 -10.57 10.19 23.17
N LEU A 527 -10.25 8.91 22.95
CA LEU A 527 -11.03 7.99 22.11
C LEU A 527 -12.07 7.26 22.97
N THR A 528 -13.24 7.00 22.39
CA THR A 528 -14.33 6.22 22.99
C THR A 528 -14.75 5.12 22.03
N ALA A 529 -14.90 3.90 22.53
CA ALA A 529 -15.51 2.78 21.83
C ALA A 529 -16.79 2.34 22.54
N ILE A 530 -17.80 1.94 21.78
CA ILE A 530 -19.00 1.26 22.30
C ILE A 530 -18.79 -0.24 22.07
N VAL A 531 -18.73 -1.01 23.14
CA VAL A 531 -18.57 -2.47 23.12
C VAL A 531 -19.89 -3.10 23.52
N LYS A 532 -20.40 -4.02 22.67
CA LYS A 532 -21.66 -4.73 22.87
C LYS A 532 -21.42 -6.24 22.86
N ASN A 533 -21.95 -6.92 23.87
CA ASN A 533 -22.16 -8.37 23.81
C ASN A 533 -23.45 -8.64 23.02
N ALA A 534 -23.34 -8.99 21.75
CA ALA A 534 -24.46 -9.42 20.91
C ALA A 534 -24.87 -10.89 21.18
N GLY A 535 -24.05 -11.61 21.95
CA GLY A 535 -24.22 -13.03 22.25
C GLY A 535 -25.33 -13.34 23.25
N THR A 536 -25.48 -14.64 23.50
CA THR A 536 -26.60 -15.21 24.27
C THR A 536 -26.21 -15.65 25.68
N LEU A 537 -24.92 -15.65 26.02
CA LEU A 537 -24.43 -15.71 27.40
C LEU A 537 -23.73 -14.40 27.80
N ALA A 538 -23.57 -14.19 29.10
CA ALA A 538 -22.79 -13.07 29.63
C ALA A 538 -21.29 -13.28 29.38
N SER A 539 -20.61 -12.25 28.88
CA SER A 539 -19.16 -12.22 28.71
C SER A 539 -18.44 -11.92 30.02
N ALA A 540 -17.21 -12.42 30.13
CA ALA A 540 -16.28 -12.05 31.19
C ALA A 540 -15.76 -10.61 30.99
N ALA A 541 -14.94 -10.12 31.92
CA ALA A 541 -14.22 -8.86 31.74
C ALA A 541 -13.02 -9.05 30.81
N THR A 542 -12.77 -8.09 29.91
CA THR A 542 -11.66 -8.09 28.95
C THR A 542 -11.20 -6.63 28.69
N THR A 543 -10.64 -6.32 27.53
CA THR A 543 -10.13 -5.01 27.12
C THR A 543 -10.55 -4.66 25.70
N VAL A 544 -10.47 -3.37 25.37
CA VAL A 544 -10.47 -2.87 23.99
C VAL A 544 -9.15 -2.17 23.71
N ASN A 545 -8.55 -2.44 22.55
CA ASN A 545 -7.35 -1.77 22.07
C ASN A 545 -7.72 -0.74 21.00
N PHE A 546 -7.16 0.47 21.11
CA PHE A 546 -7.38 1.57 20.16
C PHE A 546 -6.14 1.79 19.29
N TYR A 547 -6.38 2.09 18.01
CA TYR A 547 -5.38 2.27 16.98
C TYR A 547 -5.63 3.54 16.16
N LEU A 548 -4.56 4.25 15.79
CA LEU A 548 -4.54 5.23 14.70
C LEU A 548 -3.77 4.62 13.53
N GLY A 549 -4.46 4.33 12.43
CA GLY A 549 -3.94 3.45 11.38
C GLY A 549 -3.60 2.09 11.97
N THR A 550 -2.34 1.67 11.85
CA THR A 550 -1.81 0.44 12.45
C THR A 550 -1.14 0.64 13.82
N ALA A 551 -0.95 1.88 14.28
CA ALA A 551 -0.26 2.18 15.53
C ALA A 551 -1.23 2.10 16.73
N LYS A 552 -0.96 1.21 17.69
CA LYS A 552 -1.71 1.12 18.94
C LYS A 552 -1.47 2.37 19.79
N VAL A 553 -2.53 3.09 20.13
CA VAL A 553 -2.47 4.36 20.88
C VAL A 553 -3.08 4.30 22.28
N GLY A 554 -3.83 3.24 22.60
CA GLY A 554 -4.41 3.07 23.94
C GLY A 554 -5.06 1.70 24.15
N THR A 555 -5.41 1.44 25.40
CA THR A 555 -6.21 0.28 25.84
C THR A 555 -7.18 0.77 26.93
N ALA A 556 -8.40 0.25 26.94
CA ALA A 556 -9.37 0.47 28.01
C ALA A 556 -9.98 -0.87 28.46
N ASN A 557 -10.35 -0.97 29.74
CA ASN A 557 -10.92 -2.20 30.30
C ASN A 557 -12.43 -2.28 30.00
N VAL A 558 -12.90 -3.45 29.59
CA VAL A 558 -14.31 -3.79 29.39
C VAL A 558 -14.75 -4.66 30.56
N GLY A 559 -15.74 -4.21 31.34
CA GLY A 559 -16.32 -5.03 32.41
C GLY A 559 -17.10 -6.24 31.86
N ALA A 560 -17.48 -7.17 32.73
CA ALA A 560 -18.35 -8.28 32.34
C ALA A 560 -19.69 -7.76 31.78
N LEU A 561 -20.11 -8.28 30.63
CA LEU A 561 -21.28 -7.80 29.87
C LEU A 561 -22.34 -8.88 29.75
N ALA A 562 -23.53 -8.63 30.28
CA ALA A 562 -24.69 -9.51 30.09
C ALA A 562 -25.05 -9.67 28.59
N ALA A 563 -25.74 -10.78 28.25
CA ALA A 563 -26.23 -11.03 26.90
C ALA A 563 -27.08 -9.84 26.38
N GLY A 564 -26.79 -9.36 25.18
CA GLY A 564 -27.41 -8.17 24.57
C GLY A 564 -26.97 -6.80 25.10
N ALA A 565 -26.19 -6.73 26.19
CA ALA A 565 -25.79 -5.48 26.83
C ALA A 565 -24.61 -4.80 26.13
N GLN A 566 -24.48 -3.48 26.34
CA GLN A 566 -23.38 -2.67 25.81
C GLN A 566 -22.83 -1.68 26.85
N THR A 567 -21.57 -1.30 26.71
CA THR A 567 -20.90 -0.26 27.50
C THR A 567 -20.05 0.64 26.63
N SER A 568 -19.92 1.91 27.00
CA SER A 568 -18.88 2.79 26.46
C SER A 568 -17.60 2.61 27.29
N VAL A 569 -16.45 2.67 26.62
CA VAL A 569 -15.11 2.58 27.23
C VAL A 569 -14.16 3.57 26.56
N THR A 570 -13.28 4.19 27.33
CA THR A 570 -12.51 5.38 26.91
C THR A 570 -11.02 5.23 27.16
N ALA A 571 -10.19 5.70 26.23
CA ALA A 571 -8.75 5.84 26.40
C ALA A 571 -8.29 7.24 25.98
N SER A 572 -7.64 7.99 26.89
CA SER A 572 -6.91 9.20 26.51
C SER A 572 -5.65 8.81 25.75
N ILE A 573 -5.46 9.38 24.57
CA ILE A 573 -4.30 9.14 23.71
C ILE A 573 -3.30 10.31 23.75
N GLY A 574 -3.61 11.37 24.51
CA GLY A 574 -2.84 12.61 24.59
C GLY A 574 -2.93 13.46 23.32
N ALA A 575 -2.07 14.48 23.25
CA ALA A 575 -1.89 15.28 22.03
C ALA A 575 -1.29 14.45 20.88
N LYS A 576 -1.49 14.91 19.65
CA LYS A 576 -1.09 14.26 18.39
C LYS A 576 -0.78 15.33 17.35
N ASP A 577 0.07 15.01 16.39
CA ASP A 577 0.47 15.92 15.31
C ASP A 577 -0.71 16.23 14.36
N ALA A 578 -0.59 17.29 13.56
CA ALA A 578 -1.61 17.61 12.56
C ALA A 578 -1.65 16.53 11.47
N GLY A 579 -2.85 16.05 11.14
CA GLY A 579 -3.02 14.92 10.22
C GLY A 579 -4.45 14.38 10.20
N SER A 580 -4.66 13.30 9.44
CA SER A 580 -5.94 12.60 9.36
C SER A 580 -5.71 11.11 9.58
N TYR A 581 -6.31 10.57 10.64
CA TYR A 581 -6.03 9.24 11.17
C TYR A 581 -7.28 8.36 11.16
N ALA A 582 -7.22 7.22 10.47
CA ALA A 582 -8.25 6.20 10.57
C ALA A 582 -8.24 5.59 11.98
N VAL A 583 -9.35 5.70 12.72
CA VAL A 583 -9.46 5.19 14.10
C VAL A 583 -10.03 3.79 14.07
N THR A 584 -9.34 2.83 14.70
CA THR A 584 -9.82 1.44 14.85
C THR A 584 -9.83 1.05 16.33
N ALA A 585 -10.87 0.32 16.75
CA ALA A 585 -10.94 -0.31 18.06
C ALA A 585 -11.21 -1.81 17.92
N LYS A 586 -10.58 -2.60 18.79
CA LYS A 586 -10.69 -4.05 18.82
C LYS A 586 -10.96 -4.53 20.24
N VAL A 587 -12.12 -5.11 20.50
CA VAL A 587 -12.40 -5.80 21.77
C VAL A 587 -11.74 -7.17 21.76
N ASP A 588 -11.33 -7.66 22.93
CA ASP A 588 -10.76 -9.00 23.15
C ASP A 588 -9.74 -9.48 22.10
N GLU A 589 -8.84 -8.61 21.63
CA GLU A 589 -7.86 -8.92 20.57
C GLU A 589 -6.90 -10.09 20.90
N THR A 590 -6.95 -10.58 22.14
CA THR A 590 -6.23 -11.76 22.63
C THR A 590 -6.99 -13.08 22.55
N GLY A 591 -8.31 -13.09 22.27
CA GLY A 591 -9.15 -14.30 22.36
C GLY A 591 -9.16 -14.89 23.77
N ALA A 592 -9.36 -14.05 24.79
CA ALA A 592 -9.41 -14.43 26.20
C ALA A 592 -10.85 -14.77 26.66
N VAL A 593 -11.86 -14.28 25.94
CA VAL A 593 -13.22 -14.81 25.95
C VAL A 593 -13.33 -15.78 24.77
N ILE A 594 -14.04 -16.90 24.94
CA ILE A 594 -14.43 -17.75 23.80
C ILE A 594 -15.78 -17.23 23.30
N GLU A 595 -15.90 -16.88 22.03
CA GLU A 595 -17.07 -16.18 21.49
C GLU A 595 -17.79 -16.96 20.37
N GLN A 596 -19.05 -16.62 20.05
CA GLN A 596 -19.77 -17.25 18.94
C GLN A 596 -19.13 -16.89 17.58
N ASN A 597 -18.42 -15.76 17.52
CA ASN A 597 -17.67 -15.30 16.38
C ASN A 597 -16.48 -14.45 16.89
N GLU A 598 -15.29 -14.67 16.33
CA GLU A 598 -14.04 -13.96 16.69
C GLU A 598 -13.68 -12.89 15.64
N ASN A 599 -14.50 -12.74 14.58
CA ASN A 599 -14.17 -11.98 13.37
C ASN A 599 -14.85 -10.60 13.29
N ASN A 600 -15.65 -10.25 14.30
CA ASN A 600 -16.47 -9.04 14.41
C ASN A 600 -16.06 -8.14 15.59
N ASN A 601 -15.00 -8.53 16.31
CA ASN A 601 -14.43 -7.85 17.46
C ASN A 601 -13.69 -6.56 17.07
N SER A 602 -13.39 -6.36 15.78
CA SER A 602 -12.67 -5.20 15.21
C SER A 602 -13.61 -4.25 14.45
N TYR A 603 -13.55 -2.96 14.77
CA TYR A 603 -14.32 -1.90 14.11
C TYR A 603 -13.45 -0.68 13.80
N THR A 604 -13.44 -0.27 12.53
CA THR A 604 -12.82 0.99 12.07
C THR A 604 -13.90 2.03 11.85
N GLY A 605 -13.68 3.26 12.35
CA GLY A 605 -14.61 4.36 12.18
C GLY A 605 -14.73 4.79 10.71
N ALA A 606 -15.95 5.12 10.26
CA ALA A 606 -16.21 5.58 8.89
C ALA A 606 -15.63 6.98 8.60
N SER A 607 -15.26 7.74 9.64
CA SER A 607 -14.58 9.03 9.56
C SER A 607 -13.19 8.92 10.19
N ASN A 608 -12.22 9.66 9.65
CA ASN A 608 -10.92 9.83 10.28
C ASN A 608 -10.99 10.86 11.41
N LEU A 609 -10.21 10.64 12.47
CA LEU A 609 -9.80 11.68 13.40
C LEU A 609 -8.89 12.65 12.65
N THR A 610 -9.40 13.85 12.34
CA THR A 610 -8.62 14.91 11.70
C THR A 610 -8.21 15.94 12.73
N ILE A 611 -6.91 16.25 12.78
CA ILE A 611 -6.27 17.10 13.78
C ILE A 611 -5.65 18.28 13.03
N SER A 612 -6.05 19.50 13.40
CA SER A 612 -5.66 20.71 12.67
C SER A 612 -4.34 21.30 13.19
N PRO A 613 -3.52 21.94 12.33
CA PRO A 613 -2.34 22.66 12.77
C PRO A 613 -2.69 23.76 13.78
N VAL A 614 -1.96 23.84 14.89
CA VAL A 614 -2.12 24.93 15.86
C VAL A 614 -1.50 26.22 15.30
N GLN A 615 -2.09 27.39 15.61
CA GLN A 615 -1.54 28.67 15.16
C GLN A 615 -0.21 28.96 15.88
N SER A 616 0.89 28.92 15.13
CA SER A 616 2.26 29.01 15.63
C SER A 616 3.20 29.44 14.50
N SER A 617 4.31 30.10 14.82
CA SER A 617 5.52 30.00 13.98
C SER A 617 6.18 28.62 14.18
N ASP A 618 7.05 28.22 13.26
CA ASP A 618 7.74 26.93 13.28
C ASP A 618 9.05 27.11 12.49
N LEU A 619 10.18 27.25 13.20
CA LEU A 619 11.48 27.61 12.65
C LEU A 619 12.40 26.40 12.48
N VAL A 620 12.54 25.95 11.23
CA VAL A 620 13.39 24.81 10.85
C VAL A 620 14.67 25.23 10.12
N ALA A 621 15.75 24.46 10.33
CA ALA A 621 17.04 24.63 9.66
C ALA A 621 17.07 23.87 8.32
N THR A 622 16.66 24.50 7.23
CA THR A 622 16.44 23.83 5.93
C THR A 622 17.70 23.64 5.08
N SER A 623 18.82 24.30 5.41
CA SER A 623 20.05 24.21 4.58
C SER A 623 21.33 24.35 5.42
N VAL A 624 21.44 23.52 6.47
CA VAL A 624 22.74 23.29 7.12
C VAL A 624 23.73 22.79 6.07
N SER A 625 24.90 23.42 6.02
CA SER A 625 25.91 23.26 4.98
C SER A 625 27.30 23.62 5.49
N TRP A 626 28.33 23.14 4.80
CA TRP A 626 29.72 23.50 5.10
C TRP A 626 30.60 23.60 3.84
N SER A 627 31.68 24.39 3.94
CA SER A 627 32.63 24.66 2.86
C SER A 627 34.08 24.53 3.33
N PRO A 628 34.93 23.70 2.69
CA PRO A 628 34.57 22.82 1.56
C PRO A 628 33.57 21.72 1.99
N SER A 629 32.70 21.29 1.08
CA SER A 629 31.68 20.24 1.30
C SER A 629 32.27 18.92 1.79
N ASN A 630 33.49 18.63 1.32
CA ASN A 630 34.25 17.45 1.62
C ASN A 630 35.63 17.84 2.20
N PRO A 631 35.72 18.22 3.49
CA PRO A 631 36.96 18.67 4.08
C PRO A 631 37.88 17.50 4.43
N ALA A 632 39.17 17.60 4.06
CA ALA A 632 40.19 16.68 4.53
C ALA A 632 40.71 17.10 5.93
N ALA A 633 41.38 16.20 6.64
CA ALA A 633 42.13 16.60 7.84
C ALA A 633 43.12 17.74 7.52
N GLY A 634 43.05 18.79 8.34
CA GLY A 634 43.78 20.06 8.18
C GLY A 634 42.99 21.18 7.48
N ASN A 635 41.84 20.91 6.85
CA ASN A 635 41.05 21.97 6.21
C ASN A 635 40.29 22.84 7.23
N THR A 636 40.41 24.16 7.12
CA THR A 636 39.43 25.09 7.70
C THR A 636 38.09 24.88 7.01
N THR A 637 37.10 24.42 7.77
CA THR A 637 35.74 24.15 7.35
C THR A 637 34.82 25.20 7.93
N ASN A 638 34.09 25.92 7.08
CA ASN A 638 33.17 26.98 7.46
C ASN A 638 31.73 26.45 7.38
N PHE A 639 30.91 26.72 8.38
CA PHE A 639 29.52 26.24 8.46
C PHE A 639 28.52 27.37 8.18
N SER A 640 27.42 27.03 7.52
CA SER A 640 26.30 27.93 7.26
C SER A 640 24.95 27.24 7.38
N VAL A 641 23.87 28.02 7.56
CA VAL A 641 22.49 27.54 7.64
C VAL A 641 21.50 28.54 7.06
N ILE A 642 20.43 28.05 6.44
CA ILE A 642 19.22 28.83 6.15
C ILE A 642 18.12 28.39 7.12
N LEU A 643 17.43 29.36 7.71
CA LEU A 643 16.21 29.14 8.48
C LEU A 643 14.99 29.27 7.55
N LYS A 644 13.94 28.52 7.84
CA LYS A 644 12.61 28.70 7.22
C LYS A 644 11.57 28.73 8.32
N ASN A 645 10.66 29.69 8.27
CA ASN A 645 9.40 29.59 8.99
C ASN A 645 8.42 28.75 8.16
N GLN A 646 8.06 27.57 8.63
CA GLN A 646 7.04 26.71 8.01
C GLN A 646 5.70 26.74 8.76
N GLY A 647 5.59 27.57 9.80
CA GLY A 647 4.38 27.74 10.61
C GLY A 647 3.30 28.55 9.90
N THR A 648 2.13 28.62 10.53
CA THR A 648 0.94 29.28 9.97
C THR A 648 0.94 30.79 10.17
N ILE A 649 1.76 31.32 11.08
CA ILE A 649 1.92 32.76 11.34
C ILE A 649 3.40 33.18 11.22
N ALA A 650 3.64 34.49 11.12
CA ALA A 650 4.99 35.02 11.10
C ALA A 650 5.72 34.82 12.45
N SER A 651 7.04 34.71 12.41
CA SER A 651 7.87 34.68 13.63
C SER A 651 7.75 35.98 14.42
N ALA A 652 8.18 35.98 15.68
CA ALA A 652 8.37 37.24 16.40
C ALA A 652 9.43 38.12 15.70
N SER A 653 9.36 39.42 15.94
CA SER A 653 10.36 40.39 15.49
C SER A 653 11.53 40.43 16.47
N GLY A 654 12.69 39.93 16.08
CA GLY A 654 13.83 39.84 17.00
C GLY A 654 15.04 39.12 16.43
N ALA A 655 15.92 38.67 17.32
CA ALA A 655 17.10 37.87 17.00
C ALA A 655 16.82 36.38 17.25
N HIS A 656 16.74 35.62 16.17
CA HIS A 656 16.54 34.17 16.12
C HIS A 656 17.91 33.52 16.27
N ALA A 657 18.28 33.14 17.50
CA ALA A 657 19.59 32.59 17.80
C ALA A 657 19.74 31.15 17.29
N VAL A 658 20.92 30.80 16.77
CA VAL A 658 21.23 29.48 16.20
C VAL A 658 22.55 28.99 16.74
N THR A 659 22.55 27.78 17.31
CA THR A 659 23.73 27.09 17.82
C THR A 659 24.03 25.87 16.96
N LEU A 660 25.28 25.70 16.55
CA LEU A 660 25.79 24.47 15.95
C LEU A 660 26.72 23.79 16.94
N THR A 661 26.45 22.53 17.23
CA THR A 661 27.30 21.65 18.04
C THR A 661 27.82 20.51 17.16
N LEU A 662 29.13 20.47 16.95
CA LEU A 662 29.83 19.37 16.32
C LEU A 662 30.24 18.37 17.39
N THR A 663 29.75 17.13 17.34
CA THR A 663 30.20 16.04 18.21
C THR A 663 30.91 14.96 17.42
N ASP A 664 31.88 14.29 18.02
CA ASP A 664 32.38 13.01 17.53
C ASP A 664 31.25 11.97 17.59
N ALA A 665 31.00 11.24 16.50
CA ALA A 665 29.84 10.35 16.39
C ALA A 665 30.04 8.98 17.06
N THR A 666 31.26 8.67 17.52
CA THR A 666 31.60 7.40 18.19
C THR A 666 31.51 7.53 19.70
N THR A 667 31.92 8.68 20.22
CA THR A 667 32.05 8.99 21.65
C THR A 667 30.99 9.97 22.16
N ASN A 668 30.26 10.63 21.26
CA ASN A 668 29.37 11.77 21.54
C ASN A 668 30.05 12.98 22.21
N ALA A 669 31.39 13.04 22.23
CA ALA A 669 32.14 14.16 22.79
C ALA A 669 31.97 15.43 21.93
N VAL A 670 31.74 16.58 22.56
CA VAL A 670 31.64 17.87 21.87
C VAL A 670 33.02 18.32 21.38
N VAL A 671 33.18 18.40 20.06
CA VAL A 671 34.41 18.82 19.37
C VAL A 671 34.43 20.33 19.17
N LYS A 672 33.28 20.93 18.85
CA LYS A 672 33.13 22.37 18.65
C LYS A 672 31.70 22.81 18.95
N THR A 673 31.54 23.99 19.52
CA THR A 673 30.27 24.75 19.48
C THR A 673 30.51 26.07 18.74
N LEU A 674 29.53 26.48 17.95
CA LEU A 674 29.48 27.68 17.11
C LEU A 674 28.09 28.33 17.28
N THR A 675 27.99 29.65 17.17
CA THR A 675 26.76 30.41 17.44
C THR A 675 26.62 31.62 16.52
N ALA A 676 25.44 31.82 15.96
CA ALA A 676 25.05 33.02 15.21
C ALA A 676 23.57 33.38 15.49
N SER A 677 23.03 34.36 14.77
CA SER A 677 21.60 34.68 14.80
C SER A 677 21.15 35.31 13.48
N TYR A 678 19.89 35.08 13.10
CA TYR A 678 19.19 35.91 12.11
C TYR A 678 18.37 36.98 12.83
N SER A 679 18.33 38.21 12.32
CA SER A 679 17.56 39.30 12.93
C SER A 679 16.48 39.80 11.98
N GLY A 680 15.22 39.77 12.43
CA GLY A 680 14.06 40.19 11.66
C GLY A 680 12.79 39.42 12.02
N THR A 681 11.88 39.34 11.05
CA THR A 681 10.64 38.54 11.09
C THR A 681 10.57 37.69 9.82
N LEU A 682 10.38 36.38 9.97
CA LEU A 682 10.10 35.47 8.86
C LEU A 682 8.59 35.27 8.75
N ALA A 683 8.00 35.68 7.63
CA ALA A 683 6.61 35.37 7.31
C ALA A 683 6.38 33.85 7.16
N ALA A 684 5.14 33.40 7.31
CA ALA A 684 4.76 32.01 7.06
C ALA A 684 5.23 31.54 5.67
N GLY A 685 5.93 30.41 5.62
CA GLY A 685 6.53 29.84 4.41
C GLY A 685 7.90 30.43 3.99
N ALA A 686 8.35 31.55 4.56
CA ALA A 686 9.54 32.28 4.11
C ALA A 686 10.86 31.75 4.70
N SER A 687 11.96 31.97 3.98
CA SER A 687 13.33 31.61 4.39
C SER A 687 14.23 32.83 4.62
N SER A 688 15.22 32.68 5.50
CA SER A 688 16.28 33.66 5.71
C SER A 688 17.32 33.63 4.57
N PRO A 689 18.16 34.67 4.45
CA PRO A 689 19.47 34.53 3.82
C PRO A 689 20.32 33.46 4.52
N SER A 690 21.40 33.00 3.89
CA SER A 690 22.36 32.09 4.52
C SER A 690 23.12 32.78 5.67
N ILE A 691 23.10 32.14 6.84
CA ILE A 691 23.72 32.60 8.08
C ILE A 691 25.06 31.88 8.23
N ALA A 692 26.16 32.62 8.32
CA ALA A 692 27.47 32.05 8.65
C ALA A 692 27.55 31.75 10.16
N LEU A 693 27.83 30.50 10.51
CA LEU A 693 27.91 30.02 11.91
C LEU A 693 29.33 30.10 12.48
N GLY A 694 30.36 30.11 11.63
CA GLY A 694 31.77 30.10 12.01
C GLY A 694 32.52 28.92 11.41
N SER A 695 33.67 28.55 11.99
CA SER A 695 34.55 27.53 11.41
C SER A 695 35.28 26.63 12.42
N TRP A 696 35.80 25.51 11.91
CA TRP A 696 36.54 24.48 12.61
C TRP A 696 37.64 23.91 11.69
N THR A 697 38.79 23.51 12.24
CA THR A 697 39.85 22.82 11.48
C THR A 697 39.57 21.32 11.53
N ALA A 698 39.27 20.72 10.38
CA ALA A 698 38.86 19.33 10.29
C ALA A 698 39.97 18.35 10.69
N ALA A 699 39.57 17.23 11.29
CA ALA A 699 40.41 16.08 11.63
C ALA A 699 39.67 14.79 11.27
N ASN A 700 40.38 13.71 10.90
CA ASN A 700 39.73 12.47 10.44
C ASN A 700 38.78 11.88 11.49
N GLY A 701 37.55 11.53 11.10
CA GLY A 701 36.52 11.00 12.00
C GLY A 701 35.11 10.98 11.39
N LYS A 702 34.19 10.27 12.06
CA LYS A 702 32.72 10.40 11.87
C LYS A 702 32.23 11.44 12.91
N TYR A 703 31.43 12.42 12.49
CA TYR A 703 30.91 13.49 13.34
C TYR A 703 29.40 13.68 13.13
N ASN A 704 28.72 14.26 14.12
CA ASN A 704 27.36 14.77 14.00
C ASN A 704 27.37 16.29 14.07
N VAL A 705 26.83 16.94 13.04
CA VAL A 705 26.58 18.38 12.96
C VAL A 705 25.15 18.62 13.45
N LYS A 706 24.97 18.84 14.76
CA LYS A 706 23.69 19.25 15.32
C LYS A 706 23.54 20.77 15.15
N VAL A 707 22.44 21.22 14.56
CA VAL A 707 22.03 22.64 14.57
C VAL A 707 20.74 22.77 15.36
N GLN A 708 20.72 23.70 16.32
CA GLN A 708 19.59 23.99 17.18
C GLN A 708 19.26 25.48 17.12
N ILE A 709 18.02 25.78 16.74
CA ILE A 709 17.45 27.13 16.73
C ILE A 709 16.83 27.39 18.11
N ALA A 710 16.99 28.59 18.66
CA ALA A 710 16.30 29.00 19.88
C ALA A 710 14.81 29.18 19.60
N ALA A 711 13.95 28.81 20.55
CA ALA A 711 12.51 28.93 20.39
C ALA A 711 12.09 30.39 20.09
N ASP A 712 11.28 30.59 19.06
CA ASP A 712 10.77 31.91 18.69
C ASP A 712 9.63 32.38 19.63
N GLY A 713 9.43 33.69 19.74
CA GLY A 713 8.42 34.30 20.61
C GLY A 713 6.97 33.96 20.22
N ASN A 714 6.73 33.53 18.97
CA ASN A 714 5.42 33.10 18.47
C ASN A 714 5.31 31.57 18.33
N GLU A 715 6.30 30.80 18.83
CA GLU A 715 6.46 29.38 18.54
C GLU A 715 6.08 28.51 19.74
N LEU A 716 4.98 27.76 19.59
CA LEU A 716 4.47 26.87 20.63
C LEU A 716 5.36 25.64 20.81
N THR A 717 5.46 25.13 22.05
CA THR A 717 6.34 24.01 22.42
C THR A 717 6.13 22.74 21.60
N VAL A 718 4.94 22.53 21.03
CA VAL A 718 4.64 21.41 20.12
C VAL A 718 5.38 21.49 18.77
N LYS A 719 5.83 22.68 18.34
CA LYS A 719 6.64 22.86 17.12
C LYS A 719 8.15 22.77 17.40
N GLN A 720 8.58 23.24 18.58
CA GLN A 720 9.99 23.39 18.98
C GLN A 720 10.87 22.12 18.88
N ALA A 721 10.29 20.94 18.67
CA ALA A 721 11.01 19.69 18.44
C ALA A 721 11.83 19.70 17.13
N ASN A 722 11.36 20.40 16.09
CA ASN A 722 12.01 20.41 14.76
C ASN A 722 13.08 21.52 14.59
N ASN A 723 13.15 22.47 15.54
CA ASN A 723 14.22 23.46 15.67
C ASN A 723 15.61 22.82 15.79
N VAL A 724 15.66 21.53 16.15
CA VAL A 724 16.87 20.70 16.15
C VAL A 724 16.93 19.87 14.87
N SER A 725 17.94 20.13 14.05
CA SER A 725 18.38 19.23 12.99
C SER A 725 19.72 18.59 13.37
N THR A 726 20.03 17.42 12.81
CA THR A 726 21.36 16.81 12.94
C THR A 726 21.71 16.11 11.63
N GLN A 727 22.92 16.37 11.13
CA GLN A 727 23.43 15.76 9.90
C GLN A 727 24.76 15.03 10.21
N PRO A 728 24.97 13.82 9.68
CA PRO A 728 26.29 13.19 9.75
C PRO A 728 27.29 13.95 8.87
N MET A 729 28.53 14.04 9.33
CA MET A 729 29.65 14.64 8.63
C MET A 729 30.85 13.70 8.74
N PHE A 730 31.51 13.43 7.62
CA PHE A 730 32.70 12.59 7.58
C PHE A 730 33.92 13.37 7.14
N VAL A 731 35.05 13.11 7.79
CA VAL A 731 36.37 13.59 7.40
C VAL A 731 37.24 12.35 7.23
N GLY A 732 37.63 12.03 6.01
CA GLY A 732 38.30 10.76 5.72
C GLY A 732 38.52 10.54 4.23
N ARG A 733 38.26 9.32 3.76
CA ARG A 733 38.38 8.90 2.36
C ARG A 733 37.35 7.85 2.04
N GLY A 734 36.85 7.87 0.81
CA GLY A 734 35.78 6.98 0.37
C GLY A 734 34.43 7.31 1.00
N ALA A 735 33.45 6.44 0.76
CA ALA A 735 32.07 6.68 1.17
C ALA A 735 31.87 6.48 2.67
N SER A 736 31.21 7.46 3.30
CA SER A 736 30.67 7.33 4.64
C SER A 736 29.32 6.65 4.59
N MET A 737 29.32 5.35 4.85
CA MET A 737 28.13 4.52 4.87
C MET A 737 27.58 4.35 6.31
N PRO A 738 26.26 4.16 6.47
CA PRO A 738 25.62 4.00 7.79
C PRO A 738 25.96 2.68 8.50
N PHE A 739 26.50 1.68 7.79
CA PHE A 739 26.90 0.39 8.34
C PHE A 739 28.38 0.37 8.75
N ASP A 740 28.71 -0.45 9.76
CA ASP A 740 30.08 -0.82 10.07
C ASP A 740 30.40 -2.21 9.49
N MET A 741 31.61 -2.39 8.96
CA MET A 741 32.11 -3.68 8.46
C MET A 741 33.00 -4.41 9.50
N TYR A 742 33.01 -5.74 9.43
CA TYR A 742 33.73 -6.64 10.33
C TYR A 742 34.29 -7.81 9.51
N GLU A 743 35.60 -7.84 9.26
CA GLU A 743 36.29 -8.91 8.54
C GLU A 743 36.20 -10.22 9.37
N ALA A 744 35.99 -11.36 8.74
CA ALA A 744 35.77 -12.63 9.46
C ALA A 744 37.04 -13.12 10.17
N GLU A 745 38.24 -12.86 9.63
CA GLU A 745 39.50 -13.24 10.28
C GLU A 745 39.82 -12.44 11.56
N ASP A 746 39.18 -11.28 11.75
CA ASP A 746 39.25 -10.50 13.00
C ASP A 746 38.19 -10.98 14.03
N GLY A 747 37.31 -11.89 13.63
CA GLY A 747 36.27 -12.48 14.48
C GLY A 747 36.78 -13.59 15.40
N THR A 748 36.06 -13.83 16.50
CA THR A 748 36.32 -14.98 17.38
C THR A 748 35.76 -16.25 16.73
N ILE A 749 36.64 -17.11 16.20
CA ILE A 749 36.26 -18.38 15.58
C ILE A 749 36.17 -19.52 16.60
N GLY A 750 35.45 -20.60 16.27
CA GLY A 750 35.39 -21.80 17.11
C GLY A 750 34.73 -23.01 16.45
N GLY A 751 34.63 -24.11 17.19
CA GLY A 751 33.94 -25.34 16.76
C GLY A 751 34.52 -26.00 15.49
N GLY A 752 35.82 -25.87 15.25
CA GLY A 752 36.49 -26.38 14.05
C GLY A 752 36.49 -25.43 12.85
N ALA A 753 36.01 -24.20 13.00
CA ALA A 753 36.19 -23.15 12.00
C ALA A 753 37.67 -22.79 11.80
N ALA A 754 38.06 -22.45 10.58
CA ALA A 754 39.46 -22.15 10.23
C ALA A 754 39.59 -20.98 9.24
N ILE A 755 40.56 -20.10 9.49
CA ILE A 755 40.93 -19.00 8.58
C ILE A 755 41.72 -19.56 7.39
N VAL A 756 41.35 -19.16 6.18
CA VAL A 756 42.13 -19.42 4.94
C VAL A 756 42.86 -18.16 4.49
N GLY A 757 43.99 -18.32 3.78
CA GLY A 757 44.72 -17.22 3.16
C GLY A 757 45.90 -16.63 3.97
N PRO A 758 46.60 -15.61 3.43
CA PRO A 758 46.28 -14.90 2.19
C PRO A 758 46.91 -15.48 0.92
N ASN A 759 46.21 -15.36 -0.21
CA ASN A 759 46.76 -15.57 -1.56
C ASN A 759 46.14 -14.56 -2.56
N ARG A 760 46.36 -14.74 -3.88
CA ARG A 760 45.79 -13.90 -4.96
C ARG A 760 45.26 -14.73 -6.14
N ASN A 761 44.88 -15.98 -5.91
CA ASN A 761 44.39 -16.88 -6.93
C ASN A 761 42.96 -16.49 -7.33
N ILE A 762 42.63 -16.52 -8.63
CA ILE A 762 41.25 -16.35 -9.09
C ILE A 762 40.50 -17.67 -8.89
N GLY A 763 39.24 -17.61 -8.46
CA GLY A 763 38.44 -18.80 -8.12
C GLY A 763 38.84 -19.49 -6.80
N ASP A 764 39.53 -18.79 -5.91
CA ASP A 764 39.99 -19.29 -4.60
C ASP A 764 39.33 -18.53 -3.44
N LEU A 765 38.97 -19.25 -2.37
CA LEU A 765 38.25 -18.69 -1.21
C LEU A 765 39.03 -17.57 -0.51
N ALA A 766 40.34 -17.69 -0.37
CA ALA A 766 41.18 -16.61 0.16
C ALA A 766 41.51 -15.58 -0.93
N GLY A 767 41.70 -16.05 -2.17
CA GLY A 767 41.96 -15.20 -3.32
C GLY A 767 40.90 -14.12 -3.55
N GLU A 768 39.61 -14.45 -3.46
CA GLU A 768 38.50 -13.54 -3.78
C GLU A 768 37.78 -12.88 -2.58
N ALA A 769 38.25 -13.13 -1.36
CA ALA A 769 37.70 -12.51 -0.14
C ALA A 769 38.34 -11.15 0.19
N SER A 770 37.70 -10.32 1.02
CA SER A 770 38.30 -9.19 1.74
C SER A 770 39.49 -9.66 2.58
N GLY A 771 40.43 -8.78 2.93
CA GLY A 771 41.73 -9.16 3.55
C GLY A 771 42.65 -10.11 2.75
N ARG A 772 42.13 -10.72 1.68
CA ARG A 772 42.55 -11.99 1.03
C ARG A 772 42.37 -13.20 1.97
N LYS A 773 41.39 -13.17 2.88
CA LYS A 773 41.15 -14.20 3.89
C LYS A 773 39.66 -14.40 4.11
N ALA A 774 39.28 -15.56 4.62
CA ALA A 774 37.91 -15.88 5.02
C ALA A 774 37.93 -16.92 6.14
N VAL A 775 36.83 -17.04 6.88
CA VAL A 775 36.64 -18.12 7.86
C VAL A 775 35.76 -19.21 7.25
N THR A 776 36.31 -20.42 7.16
CA THR A 776 35.57 -21.60 6.70
C THR A 776 34.83 -22.29 7.85
N LEU A 777 33.57 -22.65 7.63
CA LEU A 777 32.69 -23.36 8.55
C LEU A 777 32.34 -24.73 7.96
N ASN A 778 33.17 -25.73 8.24
CA ASN A 778 33.09 -27.05 7.61
C ASN A 778 32.50 -28.15 8.50
N ALA A 779 32.53 -28.00 9.83
CA ALA A 779 31.95 -28.97 10.76
C ALA A 779 30.69 -28.43 11.44
N THR A 780 29.84 -29.34 11.95
CA THR A 780 28.73 -28.94 12.83
C THR A 780 29.30 -28.37 14.13
N GLY A 781 28.81 -27.20 14.54
CA GLY A 781 29.33 -26.38 15.62
C GLY A 781 30.38 -25.34 15.19
N SER A 782 30.88 -25.37 13.95
CA SER A 782 31.84 -24.37 13.46
C SER A 782 31.21 -22.97 13.39
N TYR A 783 31.89 -21.96 13.94
CA TYR A 783 31.39 -20.58 13.94
C TYR A 783 32.46 -19.50 13.75
N VAL A 784 31.99 -18.31 13.37
CA VAL A 784 32.67 -17.01 13.54
C VAL A 784 31.76 -16.06 14.34
N GLN A 785 32.34 -15.33 15.30
CA GLN A 785 31.62 -14.44 16.20
C GLN A 785 32.23 -13.03 16.23
N PHE A 786 31.36 -12.03 16.13
CA PHE A 786 31.66 -10.60 16.12
C PHE A 786 31.07 -9.93 17.37
N THR A 787 31.67 -8.82 17.80
CA THR A 787 31.10 -7.93 18.84
C THR A 787 30.69 -6.61 18.20
N THR A 788 29.47 -6.16 18.42
CA THR A 788 28.90 -4.97 17.75
C THR A 788 29.55 -3.67 18.24
N LYS A 789 30.00 -2.82 17.31
CA LYS A 789 30.59 -1.49 17.59
C LYS A 789 29.51 -0.45 17.92
N ALA A 790 28.38 -0.56 17.24
CA ALA A 790 27.17 0.24 17.39
C ALA A 790 25.95 -0.67 17.56
N SER A 791 24.79 -0.08 17.87
CA SER A 791 23.52 -0.80 17.80
C SER A 791 23.20 -1.16 16.34
N ALA A 792 22.50 -2.27 16.12
CA ALA A 792 22.13 -2.77 14.80
C ALA A 792 20.80 -3.52 14.83
N ASN A 793 20.03 -3.50 13.75
CA ASN A 793 18.87 -4.38 13.54
C ASN A 793 18.92 -5.11 12.19
N THR A 794 19.99 -4.97 11.42
CA THR A 794 20.25 -5.75 10.21
C THR A 794 21.65 -6.33 10.16
N LEU A 795 21.83 -7.34 9.30
CA LEU A 795 23.10 -7.96 8.98
C LEU A 795 23.17 -8.23 7.48
N VAL A 796 24.31 -7.91 6.88
CA VAL A 796 24.72 -8.42 5.56
C VAL A 796 25.94 -9.32 5.78
N ALA A 797 25.95 -10.53 5.24
CA ALA A 797 27.13 -11.39 5.21
C ALA A 797 27.62 -11.52 3.77
N ARG A 798 28.93 -11.32 3.53
CA ARG A 798 29.57 -11.78 2.28
C ARG A 798 30.08 -13.20 2.50
N PHE A 799 29.68 -14.12 1.62
CA PHE A 799 29.85 -15.55 1.83
C PHE A 799 30.12 -16.29 0.51
N SER A 800 30.68 -17.48 0.63
CA SER A 800 30.75 -18.48 -0.45
C SER A 800 30.18 -19.80 0.04
N ILE A 801 29.33 -20.41 -0.77
CA ILE A 801 28.92 -21.81 -0.69
C ILE A 801 29.15 -22.46 -2.06
N PRO A 802 29.31 -23.80 -2.16
CA PRO A 802 29.47 -24.50 -3.43
C PRO A 802 28.37 -24.18 -4.46
N ASP A 803 28.73 -24.25 -5.74
CA ASP A 803 27.78 -24.28 -6.85
C ASP A 803 27.11 -25.67 -6.99
N ALA A 804 25.99 -25.73 -7.70
CA ALA A 804 25.44 -26.97 -8.23
C ALA A 804 26.30 -27.46 -9.42
N ALA A 805 26.26 -28.77 -9.70
CA ALA A 805 27.04 -29.36 -10.80
C ALA A 805 26.67 -28.84 -12.21
N GLY A 806 25.59 -28.06 -12.36
CA GLY A 806 25.14 -27.46 -13.62
C GLY A 806 25.52 -25.99 -13.86
N GLY A 807 25.68 -25.19 -12.79
CA GLY A 807 25.80 -23.72 -12.86
C GLY A 807 24.61 -22.93 -12.32
N ASP A 808 23.54 -23.60 -11.89
CA ASP A 808 22.30 -22.95 -11.41
C ASP A 808 22.33 -22.52 -9.93
N GLY A 809 23.44 -22.76 -9.22
CA GLY A 809 23.58 -22.55 -7.78
C GLY A 809 22.85 -23.57 -6.90
N ILE A 810 23.13 -23.50 -5.59
CA ILE A 810 22.35 -24.17 -4.54
C ILE A 810 21.79 -23.12 -3.57
N ASN A 811 20.68 -23.44 -2.92
CA ASN A 811 20.19 -22.69 -1.78
C ASN A 811 20.57 -23.41 -0.48
N SER A 812 20.90 -22.67 0.56
CA SER A 812 21.19 -23.17 1.90
C SER A 812 20.80 -22.12 2.95
N THR A 813 20.91 -22.46 4.22
CA THR A 813 20.79 -21.52 5.34
C THR A 813 22.01 -21.60 6.24
N LEU A 814 22.28 -20.53 6.98
CA LEU A 814 23.28 -20.52 8.06
C LEU A 814 22.66 -19.92 9.33
N ASN A 815 22.95 -20.48 10.50
CA ASN A 815 22.28 -20.07 11.73
C ASN A 815 22.97 -18.87 12.37
N VAL A 816 22.20 -17.83 12.70
CA VAL A 816 22.67 -16.58 13.30
C VAL A 816 22.21 -16.51 14.75
N TYR A 817 23.18 -16.41 15.65
CA TYR A 817 23.00 -16.34 17.09
C TYR A 817 23.31 -14.92 17.60
N VAL A 818 22.53 -14.43 18.56
CA VAL A 818 22.76 -13.17 19.27
C VAL A 818 22.95 -13.49 20.75
N ASN A 819 24.07 -13.05 21.33
CA ASN A 819 24.44 -13.32 22.73
C ASN A 819 24.32 -14.80 23.13
N GLY A 820 24.73 -15.69 22.22
CA GLY A 820 24.70 -17.15 22.40
C GLY A 820 23.32 -17.81 22.21
N THR A 821 22.24 -17.04 22.02
CA THR A 821 20.89 -17.55 21.74
C THR A 821 20.62 -17.54 20.24
N PHE A 822 20.00 -18.59 19.69
CA PHE A 822 19.59 -18.61 18.28
C PHE A 822 18.57 -17.48 18.04
N ALA A 823 18.83 -16.63 17.04
CA ALA A 823 17.96 -15.51 16.70
C ALA A 823 17.20 -15.75 15.40
N LYS A 824 17.91 -16.16 14.34
CA LYS A 824 17.34 -16.38 13.01
C LYS A 824 18.28 -17.22 12.15
N ALA A 825 17.78 -17.85 11.10
CA ALA A 825 18.64 -18.31 10.01
C ALA A 825 18.79 -17.16 8.99
N ILE A 826 19.93 -17.09 8.30
CA ILE A 826 20.09 -16.30 7.08
C ILE A 826 20.02 -17.24 5.87
N ASP A 827 19.21 -16.88 4.88
CA ASP A 827 19.10 -17.61 3.61
C ASP A 827 20.27 -17.24 2.70
N LEU A 828 20.91 -18.25 2.13
CA LEU A 828 22.11 -18.13 1.29
C LEU A 828 21.86 -18.83 -0.06
N THR A 829 22.33 -18.24 -1.16
CA THR A 829 22.29 -18.87 -2.49
C THR A 829 23.62 -18.70 -3.21
N SER A 830 24.03 -19.69 -4.01
CA SER A 830 25.16 -19.52 -4.93
C SER A 830 24.72 -19.14 -6.36
N LYS A 831 23.41 -18.97 -6.62
CA LYS A 831 22.84 -18.70 -7.97
C LYS A 831 23.49 -17.51 -8.70
N TYR A 832 23.95 -16.50 -7.96
CA TYR A 832 24.49 -15.26 -8.52
C TYR A 832 26.03 -15.18 -8.47
N ALA A 833 26.66 -16.06 -7.70
CA ALA A 833 28.09 -16.29 -7.70
C ALA A 833 28.47 -17.29 -8.82
N TRP A 834 29.73 -17.71 -8.84
CA TRP A 834 30.27 -18.79 -9.69
C TRP A 834 30.13 -18.52 -11.20
N LEU A 835 30.96 -17.59 -11.66
CA LEU A 835 31.27 -17.44 -13.07
C LEU A 835 32.49 -18.29 -13.45
N TYR A 836 32.61 -18.65 -14.72
CA TYR A 836 33.56 -19.65 -15.19
C TYR A 836 34.19 -19.28 -16.54
N GLY A 837 35.47 -19.63 -16.72
CA GLY A 837 36.19 -19.47 -17.98
C GLY A 837 36.97 -18.15 -18.10
N SER A 838 36.97 -17.57 -19.31
CA SER A 838 37.78 -16.38 -19.63
C SER A 838 37.29 -15.14 -18.89
N GLU A 839 38.21 -14.30 -18.42
CA GLU A 839 37.88 -13.00 -17.80
C GLU A 839 37.16 -12.06 -18.78
N THR A 840 37.53 -12.12 -20.07
CA THR A 840 36.95 -11.27 -21.12
C THR A 840 35.49 -11.61 -21.43
N SER A 841 35.06 -12.86 -21.24
CA SER A 841 33.69 -13.33 -21.43
C SER A 841 33.48 -14.61 -20.62
N PRO A 842 33.12 -14.49 -19.33
CA PRO A 842 32.87 -15.64 -18.47
C PRO A 842 31.41 -16.10 -18.58
N GLY A 843 31.19 -17.42 -18.55
CA GLY A 843 29.86 -18.03 -18.51
C GLY A 843 29.45 -18.44 -17.10
N ASN A 844 28.17 -18.72 -16.88
CA ASN A 844 27.63 -19.21 -15.61
C ASN A 844 27.44 -20.75 -15.61
N SER A 845 28.38 -21.49 -16.19
CA SER A 845 28.39 -22.96 -16.12
C SER A 845 29.79 -23.47 -15.79
N PRO A 846 29.94 -24.46 -14.88
CA PRO A 846 31.20 -25.16 -14.61
C PRO A 846 31.87 -25.72 -15.88
N SER A 847 31.11 -25.92 -16.96
CA SER A 847 31.63 -26.37 -18.25
C SER A 847 32.44 -25.30 -19.01
N SER A 848 32.31 -24.02 -18.67
CA SER A 848 33.01 -22.90 -19.33
C SER A 848 34.48 -22.72 -18.92
N GLY A 849 34.97 -23.39 -17.86
CA GLY A 849 36.39 -23.38 -17.48
C GLY A 849 36.63 -23.18 -15.98
N SER A 850 37.75 -22.57 -15.60
CA SER A 850 38.09 -22.30 -14.19
C SER A 850 37.13 -21.28 -13.54
N PRO A 851 36.80 -21.43 -12.24
CA PRO A 851 35.89 -20.51 -11.53
C PRO A 851 36.47 -19.12 -11.28
N ARG A 852 35.58 -18.16 -11.05
CA ARG A 852 35.77 -16.79 -10.58
C ARG A 852 34.47 -16.24 -10.00
N HIS A 853 34.50 -15.10 -9.32
CA HIS A 853 33.31 -14.48 -8.71
C HIS A 853 32.58 -15.44 -7.75
N ILE A 854 33.31 -16.12 -6.88
CA ILE A 854 32.79 -17.25 -6.08
C ILE A 854 32.08 -16.84 -4.77
N TYR A 855 31.82 -15.54 -4.59
CA TYR A 855 31.28 -14.94 -3.37
C TYR A 855 30.10 -14.02 -3.69
N ASP A 856 29.01 -14.17 -2.94
CA ASP A 856 27.81 -13.33 -3.00
C ASP A 856 27.55 -12.66 -1.63
N GLU A 857 26.54 -11.79 -1.55
CA GLU A 857 26.07 -11.17 -0.30
C GLU A 857 24.63 -11.59 0.02
N ALA A 858 24.40 -11.95 1.28
CA ALA A 858 23.06 -12.26 1.81
C ALA A 858 22.70 -11.26 2.89
N ASN A 859 21.43 -10.90 2.99
CA ASN A 859 20.95 -9.85 3.89
C ASN A 859 19.77 -10.31 4.77
N LEU A 860 19.81 -9.91 6.04
CA LEU A 860 18.91 -10.33 7.11
C LEU A 860 18.47 -9.11 7.94
N MET A 861 17.20 -9.07 8.32
CA MET A 861 16.67 -8.14 9.35
C MET A 861 16.28 -8.92 10.60
N PHE A 862 16.76 -8.46 11.75
CA PHE A 862 16.40 -8.97 13.07
C PHE A 862 15.10 -8.33 13.55
N ASP A 863 14.33 -9.08 14.34
CA ASP A 863 13.01 -8.65 14.82
C ASP A 863 13.10 -7.65 16.00
N THR A 864 14.32 -7.38 16.48
CA THR A 864 14.64 -6.44 17.55
C THR A 864 15.99 -5.75 17.32
N THR A 865 16.18 -4.52 17.78
CA THR A 865 17.49 -3.86 17.80
C THR A 865 18.44 -4.54 18.79
N ILE A 866 19.56 -5.02 18.26
CA ILE A 866 20.72 -5.55 18.99
C ILE A 866 21.56 -4.36 19.49
N PRO A 867 21.78 -4.19 20.81
CA PRO A 867 22.61 -3.10 21.33
C PRO A 867 24.09 -3.21 20.95
N ALA A 868 24.80 -2.08 20.95
CA ALA A 868 26.26 -2.03 20.93
C ALA A 868 26.87 -2.89 22.05
N GLY A 869 28.01 -3.54 21.79
CA GLY A 869 28.68 -4.47 22.71
C GLY A 869 28.07 -5.88 22.76
N SER A 870 26.97 -6.14 22.06
CA SER A 870 26.41 -7.49 21.91
C SER A 870 27.31 -8.36 21.03
N THR A 871 27.16 -9.68 21.14
CA THR A 871 27.81 -10.64 20.23
C THR A 871 26.84 -11.15 19.18
N ILE A 872 27.28 -11.22 17.92
CA ILE A 872 26.57 -11.86 16.82
C ILE A 872 27.47 -12.97 16.27
N ARG A 873 26.94 -14.18 16.09
CA ARG A 873 27.68 -15.36 15.64
C ARG A 873 26.98 -16.02 14.45
N LEU A 874 27.74 -16.30 13.40
CA LEU A 874 27.34 -17.15 12.29
C LEU A 874 27.88 -18.56 12.54
N GLN A 875 27.00 -19.56 12.60
CA GLN A 875 27.31 -20.93 13.04
C GLN A 875 26.67 -21.97 12.12
N LYS A 876 27.44 -23.01 11.75
CA LYS A 876 26.96 -24.19 11.03
C LYS A 876 26.44 -25.22 12.03
N ASP A 877 25.14 -25.37 12.15
CA ASP A 877 24.49 -26.42 12.94
C ASP A 877 24.18 -27.67 12.11
N ALA A 878 23.60 -28.70 12.73
CA ALA A 878 23.32 -29.99 12.08
C ALA A 878 22.35 -29.90 10.88
N ALA A 879 21.48 -28.88 10.85
CA ALA A 879 20.57 -28.62 9.74
C ALA A 879 21.24 -27.88 8.56
N ASN A 880 22.37 -27.22 8.79
CA ASN A 880 23.07 -26.44 7.77
C ASN A 880 24.02 -27.37 7.00
N THR A 881 23.53 -28.01 5.93
CA THR A 881 24.17 -29.20 5.32
C THR A 881 25.45 -28.94 4.53
N THR A 882 25.58 -27.80 3.83
CA THR A 882 26.75 -27.50 2.96
C THR A 882 27.96 -26.93 3.71
N SER A 883 29.06 -26.67 3.01
CA SER A 883 30.23 -25.91 3.52
C SER A 883 30.07 -24.42 3.26
N TYR A 884 30.59 -23.59 4.18
CA TYR A 884 30.53 -22.13 4.07
C TYR A 884 31.93 -21.53 4.20
N ALA A 885 32.20 -20.45 3.47
CA ALA A 885 33.24 -19.48 3.82
C ALA A 885 32.59 -18.12 4.06
N ILE A 886 32.93 -17.49 5.19
CA ILE A 886 32.47 -16.14 5.56
C ILE A 886 33.64 -15.18 5.36
N ASP A 887 33.42 -14.13 4.57
CA ASP A 887 34.39 -13.09 4.24
C ASP A 887 34.31 -11.94 5.27
N PHE A 888 33.15 -11.31 5.37
CA PHE A 888 32.86 -10.29 6.37
C PHE A 888 31.36 -10.23 6.70
N VAL A 889 31.01 -9.52 7.77
CA VAL A 889 29.66 -9.00 7.98
C VAL A 889 29.63 -7.47 7.96
N SER A 890 28.53 -6.89 7.48
CA SER A 890 28.18 -5.47 7.64
C SER A 890 26.96 -5.37 8.56
N LEU A 891 26.98 -4.49 9.56
CA LEU A 891 25.89 -4.29 10.52
C LEU A 891 25.40 -2.84 10.50
N GLU A 892 24.08 -2.64 10.58
CA GLU A 892 23.43 -1.33 10.46
C GLU A 892 22.21 -1.24 11.41
N GLN A 893 21.86 -0.04 11.86
CA GLN A 893 20.57 0.23 12.48
C GLN A 893 19.73 1.11 11.54
N VAL A 894 18.56 0.61 11.13
CA VAL A 894 17.68 1.25 10.15
C VAL A 894 16.24 1.32 10.62
N SER A 895 15.52 2.36 10.20
CA SER A 895 14.09 2.56 10.45
C SER A 895 13.39 2.96 9.15
N PRO A 896 12.09 2.63 8.97
CA PRO A 896 11.38 2.96 7.74
C PRO A 896 11.11 4.47 7.66
N ILE A 897 11.35 5.04 6.49
CA ILE A 897 11.08 6.45 6.18
C ILE A 897 9.59 6.60 5.84
N ALA A 898 8.87 7.42 6.59
CA ALA A 898 7.45 7.69 6.37
C ALA A 898 7.19 8.47 5.07
N ASN A 899 5.93 8.51 4.61
CA ASN A 899 5.53 9.38 3.49
C ASN A 899 5.82 10.85 3.83
N PRO A 900 6.65 11.57 3.05
CA PRO A 900 7.03 12.94 3.38
C PRO A 900 5.86 13.94 3.42
N ASP A 901 4.80 13.68 2.64
CA ASP A 901 3.55 14.45 2.64
C ASP A 901 2.42 13.63 1.98
N PRO A 902 1.52 13.01 2.77
CA PRO A 902 0.40 12.22 2.24
C PRO A 902 -0.58 12.97 1.32
N ALA A 903 -0.58 14.30 1.31
CA ALA A 903 -1.40 15.10 0.40
C ALA A 903 -0.67 15.45 -0.92
N LYS A 904 0.65 15.20 -1.01
CA LYS A 904 1.49 15.54 -2.18
C LYS A 904 2.12 14.34 -2.88
N TYR A 905 2.10 13.15 -2.28
CA TYR A 905 2.61 11.92 -2.88
C TYR A 905 1.50 10.89 -3.12
N VAL A 906 1.38 10.42 -4.37
CA VAL A 906 0.53 9.27 -4.71
C VAL A 906 1.14 8.01 -4.09
N VAL A 907 0.32 7.09 -3.60
CA VAL A 907 0.74 5.79 -3.08
C VAL A 907 0.18 4.68 -3.99
N PRO A 908 0.99 3.70 -4.43
CA PRO A 908 0.51 2.55 -5.20
C PRO A 908 -0.59 1.78 -4.47
N ALA A 909 -1.57 1.26 -5.22
CA ALA A 909 -2.65 0.43 -4.68
C ALA A 909 -2.17 -0.96 -4.20
N GLY A 910 -0.96 -1.37 -4.58
CA GLY A 910 -0.37 -2.66 -4.30
C GLY A 910 1.12 -2.69 -4.66
N PHE A 911 1.69 -3.89 -4.70
CA PHE A 911 3.13 -4.13 -4.86
C PHE A 911 3.51 -4.64 -6.27
N THR A 912 2.61 -4.61 -7.24
CA THR A 912 2.92 -5.04 -8.62
C THR A 912 3.57 -3.94 -9.44
N HIS A 913 4.21 -4.32 -10.55
CA HIS A 913 4.68 -3.37 -11.57
C HIS A 913 3.55 -2.42 -12.03
N GLN A 914 2.33 -2.92 -12.24
CA GLN A 914 1.25 -2.07 -12.73
C GLN A 914 0.76 -1.08 -11.65
N ASP A 915 0.74 -1.46 -10.38
CA ASP A 915 0.37 -0.54 -9.28
C ASP A 915 1.32 0.66 -9.21
N VAL A 916 2.62 0.41 -9.35
CA VAL A 916 3.65 1.45 -9.31
C VAL A 916 3.61 2.31 -10.58
N GLN A 917 3.44 1.73 -11.78
CA GLN A 917 3.28 2.51 -13.00
C GLN A 917 1.99 3.36 -12.98
N ASN A 918 0.88 2.83 -12.45
CA ASN A 918 -0.36 3.58 -12.26
C ASN A 918 -0.16 4.79 -11.33
N ALA A 919 0.60 4.63 -10.24
CA ALA A 919 0.92 5.74 -9.34
C ALA A 919 1.82 6.80 -10.00
N LEU A 920 2.83 6.37 -10.77
CA LEU A 920 3.68 7.28 -11.58
C LEU A 920 2.84 8.04 -12.61
N ASP A 921 1.87 7.35 -13.22
CA ASP A 921 0.95 7.89 -14.22
C ASP A 921 -0.01 8.93 -13.62
N GLN A 922 -0.65 8.63 -12.48
CA GLN A 922 -1.45 9.59 -11.73
C GLN A 922 -0.63 10.83 -11.32
N ALA A 923 0.58 10.62 -10.78
CA ALA A 923 1.44 11.72 -10.34
C ALA A 923 1.89 12.61 -11.51
N ARG A 924 2.27 12.03 -12.66
CA ARG A 924 2.74 12.79 -13.84
C ARG A 924 1.62 13.43 -14.64
N MET A 925 0.42 12.83 -14.70
CA MET A 925 -0.74 13.38 -15.41
C MET A 925 -1.49 14.47 -14.63
N ASP A 926 -1.26 14.62 -13.33
CA ASP A 926 -1.90 15.68 -12.54
C ASP A 926 -1.58 17.10 -13.06
N THR A 927 -2.63 17.77 -13.54
CA THR A 927 -2.63 19.16 -14.02
C THR A 927 -2.93 20.19 -12.94
N THR A 928 -3.32 19.78 -11.73
CA THR A 928 -3.67 20.70 -10.63
C THR A 928 -2.43 21.21 -9.88
N GLY A 929 -1.30 20.50 -9.98
CA GLY A 929 -0.11 20.78 -9.15
C GLY A 929 -0.27 20.27 -7.71
N THR A 930 -1.20 19.35 -7.48
CA THR A 930 -1.37 18.67 -6.19
C THR A 930 -0.23 17.69 -5.97
N TYR A 931 0.08 16.82 -6.94
CA TYR A 931 1.08 15.77 -6.74
C TYR A 931 2.48 16.18 -7.22
N VAL A 932 3.46 15.96 -6.34
CA VAL A 932 4.91 16.15 -6.61
C VAL A 932 5.61 14.83 -6.95
N GLY A 933 4.94 13.70 -6.79
CA GLY A 933 5.55 12.38 -6.99
C GLY A 933 4.76 11.21 -6.44
N VAL A 934 5.46 10.09 -6.27
CA VAL A 934 5.00 8.81 -5.73
C VAL A 934 5.81 8.48 -4.47
N TYR A 935 5.12 8.09 -3.40
CA TYR A 935 5.72 7.45 -2.23
C TYR A 935 5.48 5.94 -2.30
N LEU A 936 6.54 5.17 -2.07
CA LEU A 936 6.54 3.71 -2.08
C LEU A 936 6.68 3.22 -0.63
N PRO A 937 5.62 2.70 0.00
CA PRO A 937 5.70 2.09 1.33
C PRO A 937 6.73 0.97 1.44
N ALA A 938 7.00 0.54 2.68
CA ALA A 938 7.74 -0.68 2.95
C ALA A 938 7.02 -1.89 2.33
N GLY A 939 7.77 -2.76 1.65
CA GLY A 939 7.28 -3.94 0.96
C GLY A 939 8.20 -4.39 -0.17
N THR A 940 7.91 -5.59 -0.69
CA THR A 940 8.62 -6.21 -1.80
C THR A 940 7.79 -6.09 -3.08
N TYR A 941 8.34 -5.38 -4.07
CA TYR A 941 7.65 -5.01 -5.31
C TYR A 941 8.14 -5.85 -6.48
N THR A 942 7.31 -6.71 -7.05
CA THR A 942 7.70 -7.53 -8.21
C THR A 942 7.61 -6.71 -9.49
N THR A 943 8.74 -6.62 -10.21
CA THR A 943 8.85 -5.89 -11.48
C THR A 943 9.25 -6.84 -12.60
N SER A 944 8.71 -6.61 -13.79
CA SER A 944 8.89 -7.44 -15.00
C SER A 944 9.50 -6.69 -16.18
N SER A 945 9.71 -5.38 -16.00
CA SER A 945 9.99 -4.42 -17.06
C SER A 945 10.48 -3.09 -16.45
N LYS A 946 11.02 -2.20 -17.28
CA LYS A 946 11.40 -0.83 -16.90
C LYS A 946 10.17 0.10 -16.80
N PHE A 947 10.03 0.77 -15.66
CA PHE A 947 9.07 1.85 -15.46
C PHE A 947 9.37 3.05 -16.37
N GLN A 948 8.32 3.73 -16.84
CA GLN A 948 8.43 4.86 -17.77
C GLN A 948 8.13 6.19 -17.08
N VAL A 949 9.08 7.13 -17.15
CA VAL A 949 9.03 8.44 -16.47
C VAL A 949 9.14 9.60 -17.47
N TYR A 950 8.05 10.34 -17.65
CA TYR A 950 7.91 11.40 -18.65
C TYR A 950 6.79 12.40 -18.31
N GLY A 951 6.69 13.47 -19.10
CA GLY A 951 5.63 14.48 -19.03
C GLY A 951 5.99 15.69 -18.16
N LYS A 952 6.38 15.45 -16.90
CA LYS A 952 6.88 16.47 -15.97
C LYS A 952 7.90 15.87 -14.98
N PRO A 953 8.68 16.67 -14.25
CA PRO A 953 9.57 16.17 -13.21
C PRO A 953 8.76 15.55 -12.06
N ILE A 954 9.20 14.41 -11.52
CA ILE A 954 8.53 13.72 -10.41
C ILE A 954 9.53 13.23 -9.35
N LYS A 955 9.05 13.00 -8.12
CA LYS A 955 9.81 12.38 -7.05
C LYS A 955 9.32 10.95 -6.79
N VAL A 956 10.20 9.97 -6.83
CA VAL A 956 9.91 8.55 -6.51
C VAL A 956 10.67 8.21 -5.23
N ILE A 957 9.96 8.16 -4.09
CA ILE A 957 10.57 8.10 -2.75
C ILE A 957 10.12 6.82 -2.04
N GLY A 958 11.05 5.95 -1.68
CA GLY A 958 10.78 4.76 -0.86
C GLY A 958 10.92 4.97 0.64
N ALA A 959 10.56 3.94 1.40
CA ALA A 959 10.69 3.85 2.85
C ALA A 959 12.10 3.49 3.34
N GLY A 960 13.11 3.50 2.45
CA GLY A 960 14.50 3.11 2.73
C GLY A 960 14.88 1.80 2.02
N PRO A 961 16.14 1.60 1.59
CA PRO A 961 16.53 0.42 0.80
C PRO A 961 16.30 -0.94 1.46
N TRP A 962 16.33 -1.01 2.79
CA TRP A 962 15.98 -2.23 3.53
C TRP A 962 14.48 -2.55 3.53
N TYR A 963 13.63 -1.55 3.24
CA TYR A 963 12.18 -1.61 3.43
C TYR A 963 11.42 -1.61 2.10
N THR A 964 11.76 -0.74 1.15
CA THR A 964 11.17 -0.70 -0.20
C THR A 964 12.10 -1.42 -1.16
N ARG A 965 11.72 -2.64 -1.56
CA ARG A 965 12.60 -3.55 -2.31
C ARG A 965 11.95 -3.96 -3.62
N PHE A 966 12.44 -3.46 -4.74
CA PHE A 966 12.09 -3.99 -6.06
C PHE A 966 12.83 -5.32 -6.30
N VAL A 967 12.12 -6.31 -6.82
CA VAL A 967 12.66 -7.63 -7.16
C VAL A 967 12.24 -8.03 -8.57
N ALA A 968 13.15 -8.69 -9.30
CA ALA A 968 12.83 -9.37 -10.56
C ALA A 968 11.98 -10.65 -10.30
N PRO A 969 11.30 -11.21 -11.32
CA PRO A 969 10.42 -12.35 -11.13
C PRO A 969 11.25 -13.64 -10.89
N SER A 970 10.89 -14.41 -9.86
CA SER A 970 11.63 -15.61 -9.46
C SER A 970 11.54 -16.77 -10.46
N ASN A 971 10.52 -16.76 -11.34
CA ASN A 971 10.36 -17.68 -12.46
C ASN A 971 11.05 -17.20 -13.75
N GLN A 972 11.92 -16.20 -13.66
CA GLN A 972 12.72 -15.66 -14.77
C GLN A 972 14.19 -15.52 -14.35
N THR A 973 15.05 -15.28 -15.34
CA THR A 973 16.48 -15.01 -15.19
C THR A 973 16.87 -13.94 -16.22
N ASN A 974 17.78 -13.03 -15.86
CA ASN A 974 18.25 -11.92 -16.71
C ASN A 974 17.14 -10.95 -17.20
N THR A 975 16.13 -10.66 -16.37
CA THR A 975 15.00 -9.76 -16.68
C THR A 975 15.39 -8.27 -16.61
N ASP A 976 15.13 -7.51 -17.66
CA ASP A 976 15.43 -6.08 -17.72
C ASP A 976 14.43 -5.23 -16.93
N ILE A 977 14.76 -4.95 -15.66
CA ILE A 977 13.96 -4.15 -14.73
C ILE A 977 14.67 -2.84 -14.35
N GLY A 978 13.88 -1.83 -13.95
CA GLY A 978 14.43 -0.54 -13.55
C GLY A 978 13.53 0.63 -13.94
N PHE A 979 14.15 1.75 -14.31
CA PHE A 979 13.50 2.95 -14.84
C PHE A 979 14.11 3.35 -16.19
N SER A 980 13.28 3.96 -17.03
CA SER A 980 13.64 4.75 -18.20
C SER A 980 12.99 6.12 -18.08
N ALA A 981 13.74 7.18 -18.40
CA ALA A 981 13.27 8.55 -18.32
C ALA A 981 13.52 9.31 -19.63
N THR A 982 12.64 10.26 -19.95
CA THR A 982 12.81 11.18 -21.09
C THR A 982 13.13 12.59 -20.61
N SER A 983 13.65 13.44 -21.50
CA SER A 983 14.00 14.84 -21.19
C SER A 983 12.84 15.68 -20.65
N THR A 984 11.59 15.27 -20.89
CA THR A 984 10.38 15.91 -20.31
C THR A 984 10.24 15.71 -18.79
N ALA A 985 11.02 14.79 -18.20
CA ALA A 985 11.09 14.55 -16.75
C ALA A 985 12.39 15.05 -16.11
N ASN A 986 13.19 15.87 -16.79
CA ASN A 986 14.40 16.51 -16.26
C ASN A 986 14.12 17.18 -14.90
N GLY A 987 14.98 16.95 -13.90
CA GLY A 987 14.73 17.38 -12.51
C GLY A 987 14.01 16.35 -11.62
N SER A 988 13.78 15.13 -12.10
CA SER A 988 13.18 14.06 -11.29
C SER A 988 14.13 13.54 -10.20
N THR A 989 13.56 12.99 -9.12
CA THR A 989 14.30 12.40 -8.00
C THR A 989 13.90 10.93 -7.82
N PHE A 990 14.87 10.05 -7.63
CA PHE A 990 14.68 8.64 -7.27
C PHE A 990 15.45 8.38 -5.97
N ALA A 991 14.77 7.98 -4.89
CA ALA A 991 15.44 7.83 -3.61
C ALA A 991 14.86 6.76 -2.67
N ASN A 992 15.72 6.27 -1.77
CA ASN A 992 15.35 5.45 -0.61
C ASN A 992 14.69 4.10 -0.95
N PHE A 993 15.17 3.37 -1.96
CA PHE A 993 14.70 2.02 -2.28
C PHE A 993 15.83 1.12 -2.81
N ALA A 994 15.58 -0.18 -2.89
CA ALA A 994 16.50 -1.17 -3.43
C ALA A 994 15.98 -1.84 -4.71
N TYR A 995 16.90 -2.38 -5.51
CA TYR A 995 16.66 -3.22 -6.68
C TYR A 995 17.50 -4.49 -6.58
N PHE A 996 16.84 -5.64 -6.53
CA PHE A 996 17.47 -6.97 -6.59
C PHE A 996 17.07 -7.63 -7.90
N GLY A 997 18.04 -7.80 -8.79
CA GLY A 997 17.82 -8.42 -10.09
C GLY A 997 17.74 -9.95 -10.03
N ASN A 998 17.66 -10.56 -11.20
CA ASN A 998 17.79 -12.00 -11.40
C ASN A 998 18.82 -12.32 -12.49
N TYR A 999 19.78 -11.43 -12.74
CA TYR A 999 20.88 -11.73 -13.66
C TYR A 999 21.82 -12.77 -13.05
N THR A 1000 22.30 -13.72 -13.86
CA THR A 1000 23.32 -14.70 -13.46
C THR A 1000 24.60 -14.61 -14.31
N SER A 1001 24.61 -13.70 -15.28
CA SER A 1001 25.73 -13.43 -16.18
C SER A 1001 25.63 -12.03 -16.76
N ARG A 1002 26.76 -11.49 -17.25
CA ARG A 1002 26.77 -10.23 -18.00
C ARG A 1002 25.97 -10.35 -19.29
N ILE A 1003 25.16 -9.34 -19.60
CA ILE A 1003 24.57 -9.14 -20.93
C ILE A 1003 24.82 -7.69 -21.34
N ASP A 1004 25.58 -7.48 -22.42
CA ASP A 1004 25.87 -6.13 -22.92
C ASP A 1004 24.66 -5.56 -23.67
N GLY A 1005 23.91 -4.68 -22.98
CA GLY A 1005 22.72 -4.01 -23.51
C GLY A 1005 21.72 -3.70 -22.39
N PRO A 1006 20.76 -4.61 -22.11
CA PRO A 1006 19.81 -4.50 -20.99
C PRO A 1006 20.49 -4.61 -19.61
N GLY A 1007 19.70 -4.52 -18.55
CA GLY A 1007 20.11 -4.90 -17.19
C GLY A 1007 20.70 -3.77 -16.35
N LYS A 1008 20.50 -2.50 -16.74
CA LYS A 1008 20.84 -1.33 -15.90
C LYS A 1008 19.60 -0.85 -15.17
N VAL A 1009 19.66 -0.64 -13.85
CA VAL A 1009 18.50 -0.11 -13.09
C VAL A 1009 18.07 1.25 -13.63
N PHE A 1010 19.04 2.14 -13.91
CA PHE A 1010 18.83 3.41 -14.59
C PHE A 1010 19.55 3.37 -15.94
N ASP A 1011 18.78 3.37 -17.02
CA ASP A 1011 19.27 3.44 -18.40
C ASP A 1011 18.72 4.72 -19.01
N PHE A 1012 19.55 5.77 -18.95
CA PHE A 1012 19.13 7.15 -19.18
C PHE A 1012 19.94 7.77 -20.34
N SER A 1013 19.28 8.59 -21.15
CA SER A 1013 19.94 9.29 -22.26
C SER A 1013 19.30 10.63 -22.53
N ASN A 1014 20.12 11.66 -22.78
CA ASN A 1014 19.65 13.04 -23.06
C ASN A 1014 18.73 13.62 -21.97
N VAL A 1015 18.96 13.24 -20.70
CA VAL A 1015 18.27 13.79 -19.51
C VAL A 1015 19.21 14.65 -18.67
N ALA A 1016 18.65 15.54 -17.87
CA ALA A 1016 19.44 16.44 -17.04
C ALA A 1016 18.80 16.79 -15.70
N ASN A 1017 19.62 17.26 -14.75
CA ASN A 1017 19.23 17.72 -13.40
C ASN A 1017 18.58 16.62 -12.52
N MET A 1018 18.76 15.34 -12.84
CA MET A 1018 18.14 14.25 -12.10
C MET A 1018 18.90 13.96 -10.80
N THR A 1019 18.19 13.49 -9.77
CA THR A 1019 18.80 13.03 -8.51
C THR A 1019 18.51 11.55 -8.28
N ILE A 1020 19.55 10.78 -7.93
CA ILE A 1020 19.49 9.39 -7.48
C ILE A 1020 20.18 9.34 -6.10
N ASP A 1021 19.44 9.01 -5.04
CA ASP A 1021 19.90 9.18 -3.64
C ASP A 1021 19.56 7.96 -2.77
N ASN A 1022 20.56 7.38 -2.10
CA ASN A 1022 20.37 6.25 -1.19
C ASN A 1022 19.61 5.08 -1.86
N ILE A 1023 20.14 4.59 -2.97
CA ILE A 1023 19.67 3.39 -3.67
C ILE A 1023 20.58 2.20 -3.32
N TRP A 1024 20.03 0.98 -3.30
CA TRP A 1024 20.81 -0.26 -3.19
C TRP A 1024 20.53 -1.16 -4.40
N THR A 1025 21.55 -1.50 -5.19
CA THR A 1025 21.42 -2.38 -6.37
C THR A 1025 22.25 -3.64 -6.19
N GLU A 1026 21.64 -4.81 -6.39
CA GLU A 1026 22.32 -6.11 -6.46
C GLU A 1026 21.80 -6.97 -7.63
N HIS A 1027 22.65 -7.87 -8.16
CA HIS A 1027 22.32 -8.87 -9.19
C HIS A 1027 21.74 -8.31 -10.50
N MET A 1028 22.23 -7.12 -10.88
CA MET A 1028 21.96 -6.42 -12.15
C MET A 1028 23.24 -6.34 -13.00
N VAL A 1029 23.13 -5.95 -14.27
CA VAL A 1029 24.32 -5.68 -15.10
C VAL A 1029 25.02 -4.40 -14.61
N CYS A 1030 24.26 -3.30 -14.39
CA CYS A 1030 24.75 -2.07 -13.75
C CYS A 1030 23.70 -1.42 -12.84
N MET A 1031 24.08 -0.49 -11.96
CA MET A 1031 23.10 0.44 -11.37
C MET A 1031 22.74 1.55 -12.38
N TYR A 1032 23.74 2.19 -12.98
CA TYR A 1032 23.53 3.35 -13.84
C TYR A 1032 24.39 3.30 -15.10
N TRP A 1033 23.78 3.54 -16.25
CA TRP A 1033 24.45 3.89 -17.49
C TRP A 1033 23.77 5.13 -18.07
N GLY A 1034 24.55 6.20 -18.30
CA GLY A 1034 24.04 7.49 -18.76
C GLY A 1034 24.76 8.01 -19.99
N ALA A 1035 24.06 8.13 -21.12
CA ALA A 1035 24.63 8.65 -22.36
C ALA A 1035 24.14 10.10 -22.61
N ASN A 1036 25.07 11.05 -22.69
CA ASN A 1036 24.76 12.49 -22.80
C ASN A 1036 23.79 12.96 -21.69
N THR A 1037 24.19 12.76 -20.43
CA THR A 1037 23.40 13.11 -19.24
C THR A 1037 24.10 14.17 -18.39
N ASP A 1038 23.38 15.24 -18.04
CA ASP A 1038 23.98 16.48 -17.52
C ASP A 1038 23.42 16.91 -16.15
N TYR A 1039 24.26 17.52 -15.30
CA TYR A 1039 23.87 18.01 -13.97
C TYR A 1039 23.22 16.93 -13.07
N MET A 1040 23.53 15.66 -13.31
CA MET A 1040 23.01 14.52 -12.56
C MET A 1040 23.69 14.47 -11.19
N THR A 1041 22.93 14.16 -10.14
CA THR A 1041 23.46 13.90 -8.80
C THR A 1041 23.18 12.44 -8.42
N ILE A 1042 24.22 11.62 -8.26
CA ILE A 1042 24.09 10.22 -7.80
C ILE A 1042 24.88 10.05 -6.51
N LYS A 1043 24.19 9.71 -5.40
CA LYS A 1043 24.83 9.71 -4.08
C LYS A 1043 24.28 8.70 -3.08
N ASN A 1044 25.03 8.49 -1.99
CA ASN A 1044 24.70 7.66 -0.82
C ASN A 1044 24.35 6.20 -1.13
N SER A 1045 24.66 5.71 -2.33
CA SER A 1045 24.13 4.46 -2.87
C SER A 1045 25.10 3.28 -2.72
N ARG A 1046 24.53 2.07 -2.70
CA ARG A 1046 25.20 0.76 -2.56
C ARG A 1046 25.08 0.01 -3.88
N ILE A 1047 26.18 -0.41 -4.47
CA ILE A 1047 26.21 -1.05 -5.80
C ILE A 1047 26.99 -2.35 -5.68
N ARG A 1048 26.32 -3.49 -5.62
CA ARG A 1048 27.01 -4.76 -5.28
C ARG A 1048 26.68 -5.89 -6.23
N ASN A 1049 27.64 -6.82 -6.36
CA ASN A 1049 27.49 -8.07 -7.11
C ASN A 1049 26.83 -7.84 -8.49
N THR A 1050 27.32 -6.82 -9.21
CA THR A 1050 26.87 -6.48 -10.56
C THR A 1050 27.71 -7.22 -11.59
N PHE A 1051 27.12 -7.57 -12.73
CA PHE A 1051 27.81 -8.34 -13.77
C PHE A 1051 28.64 -7.49 -14.75
N ALA A 1052 28.51 -6.17 -14.67
CA ALA A 1052 29.38 -5.20 -15.31
C ALA A 1052 29.57 -3.99 -14.37
N ASP A 1053 29.71 -2.81 -14.96
CA ASP A 1053 29.99 -1.52 -14.35
C ASP A 1053 29.03 -1.17 -13.19
N GLY A 1054 29.49 -0.38 -12.22
CA GLY A 1054 28.62 0.12 -11.15
C GLY A 1054 27.82 1.35 -11.59
N ILE A 1055 28.52 2.45 -11.85
CA ILE A 1055 28.04 3.68 -12.51
C ILE A 1055 28.97 3.98 -13.67
N ASN A 1056 28.43 4.05 -14.90
CA ASN A 1056 29.16 4.58 -16.06
C ASN A 1056 28.46 5.83 -16.61
N MET A 1057 29.23 6.91 -16.76
CA MET A 1057 28.84 8.13 -17.47
C MET A 1057 29.52 8.11 -18.84
N THR A 1058 28.74 8.28 -19.91
CA THR A 1058 29.23 8.21 -21.28
C THR A 1058 28.76 9.39 -22.14
N ASN A 1059 29.40 9.54 -23.30
CA ASN A 1059 28.92 10.33 -24.44
C ASN A 1059 28.60 11.81 -24.14
N GLY A 1060 29.56 12.55 -23.61
CA GLY A 1060 29.45 13.99 -23.40
C GLY A 1060 28.75 14.41 -22.11
N SER A 1061 28.35 13.44 -21.27
CA SER A 1061 27.79 13.68 -19.94
C SER A 1061 28.62 14.71 -19.15
N THR A 1062 27.98 15.79 -18.72
CA THR A 1062 28.64 17.03 -18.29
C THR A 1062 28.13 17.56 -16.93
N ASN A 1063 29.01 18.16 -16.11
CA ASN A 1063 28.68 18.79 -14.81
C ASN A 1063 28.00 17.85 -13.78
N ASN A 1064 28.27 16.55 -13.84
CA ASN A 1064 27.65 15.55 -12.94
C ASN A 1064 28.37 15.44 -11.59
N LEU A 1065 27.62 15.13 -10.53
CA LEU A 1065 28.14 14.89 -9.18
C LEU A 1065 27.85 13.46 -8.72
N ILE A 1066 28.88 12.63 -8.69
CA ILE A 1066 28.86 11.25 -8.17
C ILE A 1066 29.56 11.27 -6.80
N SER A 1067 28.80 11.20 -5.71
CA SER A 1067 29.32 11.49 -4.37
C SER A 1067 28.90 10.48 -3.30
N ASN A 1068 29.81 10.07 -2.41
CA ASN A 1068 29.50 9.21 -1.26
C ASN A 1068 28.84 7.87 -1.63
N ASN A 1069 29.29 7.19 -2.69
CA ASN A 1069 28.77 5.89 -3.13
C ASN A 1069 29.75 4.75 -2.83
N GLU A 1070 29.21 3.59 -2.46
CA GLU A 1070 29.94 2.37 -2.14
C GLU A 1070 29.65 1.28 -3.17
N ALA A 1071 30.71 0.74 -3.78
CA ALA A 1071 30.64 -0.36 -4.72
C ALA A 1071 31.41 -1.59 -4.20
N ARG A 1072 30.78 -2.77 -4.30
CA ARG A 1072 31.32 -4.05 -3.80
C ARG A 1072 31.18 -5.16 -4.85
N ALA A 1073 32.31 -5.69 -5.31
CA ALA A 1073 32.34 -6.79 -6.29
C ALA A 1073 31.56 -6.53 -7.59
N THR A 1074 31.82 -5.39 -8.25
CA THR A 1074 31.37 -5.13 -9.62
C THR A 1074 32.15 -5.97 -10.65
N GLY A 1075 31.48 -6.31 -11.76
CA GLY A 1075 31.99 -7.17 -12.84
C GLY A 1075 32.57 -6.44 -14.03
N ASP A 1076 32.63 -5.13 -13.95
CA ASP A 1076 33.53 -4.26 -14.69
C ASP A 1076 33.75 -3.00 -13.82
N ASP A 1077 34.21 -1.90 -14.42
CA ASP A 1077 34.57 -0.69 -13.69
C ASP A 1077 33.51 -0.21 -12.69
N SER A 1078 33.85 -0.15 -11.40
CA SER A 1078 32.88 0.21 -10.35
C SER A 1078 32.32 1.63 -10.53
N PHE A 1079 33.16 2.54 -11.00
CA PHE A 1079 32.84 3.92 -11.34
C PHE A 1079 33.61 4.28 -12.62
N ALA A 1080 32.94 4.79 -13.64
CA ALA A 1080 33.53 5.05 -14.95
C ALA A 1080 33.08 6.37 -15.59
N LEU A 1081 34.00 6.96 -16.36
CA LEU A 1081 33.80 8.08 -17.29
C LEU A 1081 34.32 7.66 -18.67
N PHE A 1082 33.44 7.60 -19.67
CA PHE A 1082 33.73 7.07 -21.01
C PHE A 1082 33.35 8.06 -22.11
N SER A 1083 34.32 8.93 -22.46
CA SER A 1083 34.14 10.05 -23.39
C SER A 1083 34.15 9.63 -24.87
N ALA A 1084 33.08 8.95 -25.29
CA ALA A 1084 32.84 8.51 -26.67
C ALA A 1084 31.86 9.41 -27.45
N ILE A 1085 31.78 9.29 -28.78
CA ILE A 1085 30.91 10.11 -29.64
C ILE A 1085 29.92 9.30 -30.49
N ASP A 1086 29.87 7.99 -30.31
CA ASP A 1086 29.03 7.04 -31.04
C ASP A 1086 27.52 7.23 -30.79
N ALA A 1087 27.13 7.65 -29.59
CA ALA A 1087 25.75 8.06 -29.28
C ALA A 1087 25.45 9.56 -29.57
N GLY A 1088 26.31 10.26 -30.35
CA GLY A 1088 26.11 11.65 -30.74
C GLY A 1088 26.55 12.71 -29.71
N GLY A 1089 27.25 12.29 -28.66
CA GLY A 1089 27.84 13.16 -27.64
C GLY A 1089 29.07 13.95 -28.10
N ALA A 1090 29.57 14.81 -27.21
CA ALA A 1090 30.84 15.53 -27.34
C ALA A 1090 31.86 15.04 -26.29
N ASP A 1091 32.98 15.74 -26.12
CA ASP A 1091 33.90 15.50 -24.99
C ASP A 1091 33.17 15.69 -23.65
N GLU A 1092 33.31 14.72 -22.73
CA GLU A 1092 32.81 14.82 -21.35
C GLU A 1092 33.59 15.86 -20.55
N LYS A 1093 32.92 16.57 -19.62
CA LYS A 1093 33.60 17.62 -18.85
C LYS A 1093 32.95 17.97 -17.51
N ASP A 1094 33.77 18.56 -16.65
CA ASP A 1094 33.38 19.18 -15.38
C ASP A 1094 32.65 18.22 -14.42
N ASN A 1095 32.84 16.90 -14.59
CA ASN A 1095 32.25 15.88 -13.73
C ASN A 1095 33.09 15.74 -12.44
N ILE A 1096 32.40 15.59 -11.31
CA ILE A 1096 32.97 15.43 -9.98
C ILE A 1096 32.61 14.04 -9.46
N PHE A 1097 33.62 13.21 -9.27
CA PHE A 1097 33.50 11.91 -8.61
C PHE A 1097 34.24 12.04 -7.27
N GLU A 1098 33.54 12.01 -6.13
CA GLU A 1098 34.15 12.22 -4.80
C GLU A 1098 33.64 11.27 -3.70
N ASN A 1099 34.45 11.02 -2.67
CA ASN A 1099 34.10 10.11 -1.56
C ASN A 1099 33.56 8.75 -2.04
N LEU A 1100 34.23 8.16 -3.04
CA LEU A 1100 33.84 6.85 -3.57
C LEU A 1100 34.68 5.74 -2.93
N THR A 1101 34.00 4.68 -2.52
CA THR A 1101 34.61 3.44 -2.04
C THR A 1101 34.37 2.36 -3.08
N SER A 1102 35.44 1.77 -3.62
CA SER A 1102 35.35 0.53 -4.38
C SER A 1102 36.20 -0.56 -3.73
N ILE A 1103 35.58 -1.73 -3.55
CA ILE A 1103 36.11 -2.89 -2.83
C ILE A 1103 35.75 -4.14 -3.65
N LEU A 1104 36.71 -5.07 -3.80
CA LEU A 1104 36.48 -6.42 -4.34
C LEU A 1104 35.98 -6.52 -5.80
N THR A 1105 36.06 -5.44 -6.59
CA THR A 1105 35.93 -5.46 -8.06
C THR A 1105 36.64 -6.68 -8.66
N TRP A 1106 35.89 -7.55 -9.34
CA TRP A 1106 36.37 -8.87 -9.75
C TRP A 1106 36.85 -8.93 -11.21
N ARG A 1107 36.60 -7.85 -11.97
CA ARG A 1107 37.08 -7.58 -13.32
C ARG A 1107 37.18 -6.06 -13.52
N ALA A 1108 38.18 -5.60 -14.26
CA ALA A 1108 38.51 -4.18 -14.46
C ALA A 1108 38.83 -3.41 -13.16
N ALA A 1109 38.46 -2.13 -13.02
CA ALA A 1109 38.99 -1.22 -11.98
C ALA A 1109 37.94 -0.63 -11.02
N GLY A 1110 38.40 -0.11 -9.88
CA GLY A 1110 37.58 0.59 -8.89
C GLY A 1110 37.19 2.01 -9.32
N LEU A 1111 38.02 2.64 -10.15
CA LEU A 1111 37.69 3.83 -10.94
C LEU A 1111 38.41 3.75 -12.29
N ALA A 1112 37.72 4.12 -13.37
CA ALA A 1112 38.33 4.31 -14.68
C ALA A 1112 37.91 5.64 -15.33
N VAL A 1113 38.85 6.24 -16.06
CA VAL A 1113 38.60 7.48 -16.82
C VAL A 1113 39.20 7.33 -18.21
N TYR A 1114 38.34 7.46 -19.21
CA TYR A 1114 38.64 7.25 -20.63
C TYR A 1114 38.38 8.54 -21.43
N GLY A 1115 39.20 9.56 -21.17
CA GLY A 1115 39.15 10.85 -21.87
C GLY A 1115 38.28 11.92 -21.19
N GLY A 1116 37.90 12.94 -21.96
CA GLY A 1116 37.19 14.13 -21.49
C GLY A 1116 38.09 15.35 -21.21
N LEU A 1117 37.57 16.31 -20.46
CA LEU A 1117 38.17 17.61 -20.14
C LEU A 1117 37.85 18.01 -18.69
N CYS A 1118 38.80 18.60 -17.95
CA CYS A 1118 38.56 19.24 -16.64
C CYS A 1118 37.86 18.37 -15.55
N GLN A 1119 38.00 17.03 -15.59
CA GLN A 1119 37.40 16.15 -14.58
C GLN A 1119 38.07 16.35 -13.19
N HIS A 1120 37.29 16.28 -12.09
CA HIS A 1120 37.80 16.46 -10.73
C HIS A 1120 37.49 15.27 -9.80
N VAL A 1121 38.54 14.73 -9.17
CA VAL A 1121 38.50 13.44 -8.46
C VAL A 1121 39.22 13.52 -7.11
N PRO A 1122 38.53 13.90 -6.00
CA PRO A 1122 39.11 14.03 -4.66
C PRO A 1122 38.65 12.96 -3.64
N GLN A 1123 39.62 12.47 -2.85
CA GLN A 1123 39.44 11.74 -1.57
C GLN A 1123 38.81 10.33 -1.64
N HIS A 1124 39.44 9.45 -2.40
CA HIS A 1124 38.97 8.06 -2.62
C HIS A 1124 39.69 7.03 -1.73
N LEU A 1125 39.02 5.90 -1.51
CA LEU A 1125 39.57 4.73 -0.84
C LEU A 1125 39.35 3.49 -1.72
N TYR A 1126 40.45 2.91 -2.22
CA TYR A 1126 40.42 1.73 -3.08
C TYR A 1126 41.08 0.53 -2.40
N ARG A 1127 40.41 -0.63 -2.44
CA ARG A 1127 40.95 -1.88 -1.89
C ARG A 1127 41.03 -2.94 -2.99
N ARG A 1128 42.12 -2.82 -3.79
CA ARG A 1128 42.49 -3.54 -5.02
C ARG A 1128 41.99 -2.88 -6.31
N TYR A 1129 42.71 -3.14 -7.41
CA TYR A 1129 42.45 -2.67 -8.78
C TYR A 1129 42.05 -1.18 -8.87
N ALA A 1130 42.84 -0.29 -8.26
CA ALA A 1130 42.39 1.06 -7.91
C ALA A 1130 42.00 1.96 -9.09
N LEU A 1131 42.87 2.10 -10.09
CA LEU A 1131 42.72 3.13 -11.14
C LEU A 1131 43.19 2.62 -12.51
N LEU A 1132 42.38 2.85 -13.54
CA LEU A 1132 42.77 2.70 -14.95
C LEU A 1132 42.61 4.04 -15.70
N LEU A 1133 43.74 4.57 -16.19
CA LEU A 1133 43.78 5.67 -17.17
C LEU A 1133 44.11 5.06 -18.53
N GLY A 1134 43.10 4.91 -19.38
CA GLY A 1134 43.17 4.09 -20.59
C GLY A 1134 43.02 4.88 -21.89
N HIS A 1135 43.83 4.55 -22.89
CA HIS A 1135 43.60 4.92 -24.29
C HIS A 1135 43.59 3.66 -25.16
N HIS A 1136 42.42 3.35 -25.71
CA HIS A 1136 42.27 2.49 -26.87
C HIS A 1136 41.50 3.30 -27.94
N ASP A 1137 41.99 3.27 -29.18
CA ASP A 1137 41.46 4.05 -30.31
C ASP A 1137 39.95 3.76 -30.54
N GLN A 1138 39.06 4.76 -30.69
CA GLN A 1138 39.20 5.95 -31.56
C GLN A 1138 38.40 7.20 -31.12
N LEU A 1139 38.65 8.31 -31.83
CA LEU A 1139 37.80 9.50 -32.07
C LEU A 1139 37.85 10.74 -31.16
N ALA A 1140 38.55 10.75 -30.01
CA ALA A 1140 38.83 11.99 -29.27
C ALA A 1140 40.33 12.16 -28.94
N ARG A 1141 40.82 13.42 -28.86
CA ARG A 1141 42.21 13.75 -28.46
C ARG A 1141 42.18 14.72 -27.29
N LEU A 1142 42.89 14.40 -26.21
CA LEU A 1142 43.08 15.33 -25.08
C LEU A 1142 43.56 16.71 -25.56
N ARG A 1143 42.91 17.75 -25.04
CA ARG A 1143 43.45 19.11 -24.94
C ARG A 1143 43.60 19.44 -23.47
N LEU A 1144 44.78 19.19 -22.92
CA LEU A 1144 45.04 19.26 -21.47
C LEU A 1144 44.74 20.65 -20.87
N SER A 1145 43.75 20.70 -19.98
CA SER A 1145 43.54 21.76 -18.99
C SER A 1145 43.20 21.15 -17.62
N ASP A 1146 44.25 20.76 -16.90
CA ASP A 1146 44.30 20.48 -15.45
C ASP A 1146 43.27 19.48 -14.90
N GLU A 1147 43.32 18.22 -15.36
CA GLU A 1147 42.77 17.08 -14.59
C GLU A 1147 43.40 17.03 -13.19
N ARG A 1148 42.57 16.92 -12.14
CA ARG A 1148 43.06 16.98 -10.75
C ARG A 1148 42.58 15.81 -9.90
N LEU A 1149 43.36 14.73 -9.94
CA LEU A 1149 43.38 13.66 -8.95
C LEU A 1149 43.98 14.16 -7.62
N ARG A 1150 43.31 13.93 -6.48
CA ARG A 1150 43.83 14.33 -5.15
C ARG A 1150 43.56 13.34 -4.02
N ARG A 1151 44.67 12.84 -3.44
CA ARG A 1151 44.74 12.11 -2.15
C ARG A 1151 44.00 10.76 -2.12
N GLU A 1152 44.43 9.80 -2.91
CA GLU A 1152 44.00 8.38 -2.83
C GLU A 1152 44.69 7.61 -1.69
N SER A 1153 44.09 6.48 -1.28
CA SER A 1153 44.80 5.36 -0.64
C SER A 1153 44.44 4.06 -1.33
N ASP A 1154 45.47 3.41 -1.86
CA ASP A 1154 45.42 2.06 -2.38
C ASP A 1154 46.00 1.11 -1.34
N HIS A 1155 45.30 0.03 -1.05
CA HIS A 1155 45.89 -1.12 -0.35
C HIS A 1155 46.07 -2.28 -1.33
N GLU A 1156 47.23 -2.93 -1.32
CA GLU A 1156 47.50 -4.19 -2.00
C GLU A 1156 47.47 -4.19 -3.56
N PHE A 1157 48.12 -3.21 -4.22
CA PHE A 1157 48.39 -3.21 -5.67
C PHE A 1157 49.87 -3.44 -6.04
N ALA A 1158 50.11 -4.09 -7.18
CA ALA A 1158 51.43 -4.25 -7.81
C ALA A 1158 51.42 -3.57 -9.18
N LYS A 1159 52.38 -2.68 -9.45
CA LYS A 1159 52.38 -1.77 -10.60
C LYS A 1159 52.28 -2.49 -11.95
N TYR A 1160 51.16 -2.32 -12.64
CA TYR A 1160 51.07 -2.61 -14.08
C TYR A 1160 51.37 -1.34 -14.88
N LEU A 1161 52.64 -1.15 -15.24
CA LEU A 1161 53.07 0.00 -16.06
C LEU A 1161 54.26 -0.33 -16.99
N ASP A 1162 54.21 -1.49 -17.64
CA ASP A 1162 54.62 -1.65 -19.04
C ASP A 1162 54.01 -2.95 -19.63
N ARG A 1163 53.30 -2.83 -20.75
CA ARG A 1163 53.13 -3.92 -21.72
C ARG A 1163 52.97 -3.37 -23.15
N ALA A 1164 53.78 -2.36 -23.50
CA ALA A 1164 53.75 -1.65 -24.78
C ALA A 1164 55.06 -1.77 -25.61
N ARG A 1165 55.98 -2.68 -25.24
CA ARG A 1165 56.92 -3.37 -26.16
C ARG A 1165 57.17 -4.80 -25.69
N GLY A 1166 57.25 -5.76 -26.63
CA GLY A 1166 57.43 -7.17 -26.30
C GLY A 1166 58.89 -7.58 -26.07
N ARG A 1167 59.16 -8.18 -24.90
CA ARG A 1167 60.20 -9.20 -24.61
C ARG A 1167 59.87 -9.85 -23.24
N PRO A 1168 60.18 -11.13 -23.01
CA PRO A 1168 59.97 -11.81 -21.72
C PRO A 1168 61.17 -11.59 -20.76
N LEU A 1169 61.05 -12.05 -19.50
CA LEU A 1169 62.04 -12.93 -18.81
C LEU A 1169 61.65 -13.23 -17.34
N LEU A 1170 61.77 -14.52 -16.98
CA LEU A 1170 62.13 -15.10 -15.66
C LEU A 1170 61.20 -14.93 -14.43
N GLY A 1171 61.45 -15.80 -13.44
CA GLY A 1171 60.61 -16.07 -12.26
C GLY A 1171 61.18 -15.61 -10.91
N PRO A 1172 60.58 -16.04 -9.77
CA PRO A 1172 60.68 -15.35 -8.48
C PRO A 1172 61.78 -15.88 -7.53
N ALA A 1173 62.13 -15.05 -6.54
CA ALA A 1173 62.86 -15.43 -5.33
C ALA A 1173 62.50 -14.54 -4.12
N ASP A 1174 61.85 -15.14 -3.12
CA ASP A 1174 61.88 -14.97 -1.66
C ASP A 1174 61.93 -13.61 -0.92
N ILE A 1175 61.26 -13.59 0.25
CA ILE A 1175 61.24 -12.53 1.28
C ILE A 1175 61.63 -13.17 2.63
N PRO A 1176 62.43 -12.50 3.49
CA PRO A 1176 61.91 -12.06 4.80
C PRO A 1176 62.54 -10.73 5.30
N GLY A 1177 62.00 -9.98 6.28
CA GLY A 1177 60.76 -10.11 7.05
C GLY A 1177 60.77 -9.25 8.35
N TYR A 1178 59.71 -9.37 9.16
CA TYR A 1178 59.59 -9.03 10.60
C TYR A 1178 59.39 -7.58 11.15
N LEU A 1179 58.65 -7.59 12.27
CA LEU A 1179 57.98 -6.57 13.09
C LEU A 1179 58.84 -5.45 13.73
N GLY A 1180 58.17 -4.36 14.18
CA GLY A 1180 58.66 -3.40 15.18
C GLY A 1180 57.51 -2.57 15.82
N VAL A 1181 57.62 -2.17 17.10
CA VAL A 1181 56.52 -1.57 17.92
C VAL A 1181 56.90 -0.17 18.47
N LEU A 1182 55.87 0.64 18.78
CA LEU A 1182 55.89 1.99 19.36
C LEU A 1182 56.94 2.26 20.46
N ARG A 1183 57.43 3.53 20.51
CA ARG A 1183 57.43 4.36 21.74
C ARG A 1183 57.54 5.87 21.46
N LEU A 1184 57.14 6.69 22.43
CA LEU A 1184 57.12 8.16 22.42
C LEU A 1184 58.08 8.75 23.47
N GLN A 1185 58.82 9.81 23.11
CA GLN A 1185 59.48 10.86 23.93
C GLN A 1185 60.26 11.77 22.96
N GLY A 1186 60.44 13.10 23.12
CA GLY A 1186 59.97 14.05 24.13
C GLY A 1186 60.12 15.53 23.65
N VAL A 1187 59.80 16.50 24.50
CA VAL A 1187 59.69 17.98 24.28
C VAL A 1187 60.72 18.71 25.20
N PRO A 1188 61.15 20.01 25.09
CA PRO A 1188 60.81 21.16 24.20
C PRO A 1188 62.03 21.89 23.52
N GLY A 1189 61.83 23.03 22.83
CA GLY A 1189 62.91 24.03 22.60
C GLY A 1189 62.68 25.21 21.61
N HIS A 1190 62.44 26.43 22.13
CA HIS A 1190 62.73 27.74 21.48
C HIS A 1190 63.97 28.37 22.18
N PRO A 1191 64.70 29.42 21.67
CA PRO A 1191 64.23 30.57 20.87
C PRO A 1191 65.21 31.28 19.85
N ARG A 1192 64.67 32.27 19.10
CA ARG A 1192 65.20 33.61 18.66
C ARG A 1192 66.63 33.88 18.09
N GLU A 1193 66.63 34.69 17.00
CA GLU A 1193 67.63 35.73 16.58
C GLU A 1193 69.03 35.27 16.05
N ARG A 1194 69.86 36.04 15.29
CA ARG A 1194 69.88 37.49 14.92
C ARG A 1194 70.67 37.86 13.61
N ARG A 1195 70.09 38.75 12.77
CA ARG A 1195 70.62 39.84 11.87
C ARG A 1195 72.02 39.82 11.16
N GLY A 1196 72.01 40.26 9.88
CA GLY A 1196 73.04 41.08 9.18
C GLY A 1196 72.84 41.11 7.64
N HIS A 1197 73.10 42.18 6.85
CA HIS A 1197 73.49 43.58 7.11
C HIS A 1197 73.19 44.50 5.85
N ARG A 1198 72.88 45.82 6.05
CA ARG A 1198 72.92 47.06 5.18
C ARG A 1198 72.85 46.95 3.61
N ARG A 1199 72.25 47.84 2.80
CA ARG A 1199 71.71 49.25 2.80
C ARG A 1199 70.57 49.33 1.68
N SER A 1200 69.93 50.38 1.10
CA SER A 1200 70.04 51.87 1.01
C SER A 1200 68.73 52.60 0.59
N ASP A 1201 68.67 53.89 0.93
CA ASP A 1201 68.23 55.10 0.19
C ASP A 1201 67.00 55.11 -0.80
N VAL A 1202 65.86 55.68 -0.34
CA VAL A 1202 65.19 56.97 -0.74
C VAL A 1202 65.14 57.37 -2.25
N PRO A 1203 64.06 58.02 -2.83
CA PRO A 1203 62.82 58.66 -2.29
C PRO A 1203 61.47 58.04 -2.78
N ARG A 1204 60.28 58.22 -2.18
CA ARG A 1204 59.31 59.38 -2.05
C ARG A 1204 58.75 59.98 -3.36
N HIS A 1205 57.40 59.96 -3.51
CA HIS A 1205 56.43 60.95 -4.08
C HIS A 1205 55.16 60.21 -4.61
N HIS A 1206 53.92 60.73 -4.65
CA HIS A 1206 53.26 61.87 -3.96
C HIS A 1206 51.72 61.64 -3.90
N VAL A 1207 50.99 62.54 -3.23
CA VAL A 1207 49.52 62.70 -3.15
C VAL A 1207 49.28 64.19 -3.48
N PRO A 1208 48.31 64.62 -4.33
CA PRO A 1208 46.88 64.74 -3.97
C PRO A 1208 45.93 64.41 -5.17
N ASP A 1209 44.59 64.64 -5.23
CA ASP A 1209 43.74 65.73 -4.73
C ASP A 1209 42.30 65.38 -4.29
N GLU A 1210 41.73 66.35 -3.56
CA GLU A 1210 40.34 66.74 -3.25
C GLU A 1210 39.16 65.82 -3.64
N VAL A 1211 38.13 65.55 -2.82
CA VAL A 1211 37.42 66.35 -1.79
C VAL A 1211 36.65 67.56 -2.32
N GLN A 1212 35.40 67.36 -2.72
CA GLN A 1212 34.30 68.14 -2.13
C GLN A 1212 32.91 67.52 -2.34
N ARG A 1213 32.00 67.82 -1.40
CA ARG A 1213 30.55 67.64 -1.57
C ARG A 1213 29.98 68.94 -2.12
N LEU A 1214 28.95 68.87 -2.95
CA LEU A 1214 27.94 69.92 -3.03
C LEU A 1214 26.56 69.30 -3.20
N ALA A 1215 25.53 70.04 -2.80
CA ALA A 1215 24.17 69.55 -2.63
C ALA A 1215 23.14 70.57 -3.13
N ALA A 1216 21.86 70.21 -3.00
CA ALA A 1216 20.66 70.92 -3.47
C ALA A 1216 20.38 70.83 -4.99
N GLY A 1217 19.11 70.76 -5.42
CA GLY A 1217 17.95 70.41 -4.61
C GLY A 1217 16.56 70.73 -5.19
N LYS A 1218 15.57 69.99 -4.65
CA LYS A 1218 14.13 70.32 -4.49
C LYS A 1218 13.27 70.66 -5.72
N SER A 1219 11.97 70.40 -5.51
CA SER A 1219 10.83 70.62 -6.43
C SER A 1219 10.80 69.68 -7.65
N GLY A 1220 9.62 69.29 -8.14
CA GLY A 1220 8.27 69.53 -7.62
C GLY A 1220 7.19 68.97 -8.56
N HIS A 1221 5.93 68.93 -8.11
CA HIS A 1221 4.75 68.44 -8.86
C HIS A 1221 4.74 66.91 -9.08
N ARG A 1222 3.77 66.07 -8.65
CA ARG A 1222 2.32 66.21 -8.38
C ARG A 1222 1.57 66.86 -9.54
N HIS A 1223 0.50 66.32 -10.12
CA HIS A 1223 -0.33 65.13 -9.94
C HIS A 1223 -1.53 65.49 -10.84
N ASP A 1224 -2.05 64.62 -11.71
CA ASP A 1224 -3.43 64.82 -12.18
C ASP A 1224 -4.06 63.50 -12.63
N LEU A 1225 -5.40 63.48 -12.72
CA LEU A 1225 -6.20 62.26 -12.81
C LEU A 1225 -6.92 62.04 -14.16
N HIS A 1226 -7.47 60.82 -14.26
CA HIS A 1226 -8.73 60.44 -14.94
C HIS A 1226 -8.73 59.91 -16.40
N GLN A 1227 -9.18 58.64 -16.50
CA GLN A 1227 -10.29 58.14 -17.34
C GLN A 1227 -10.08 58.01 -18.87
N HIS A 1228 -10.82 57.15 -19.61
CA HIS A 1228 -11.88 56.16 -19.29
C HIS A 1228 -11.83 54.96 -20.27
N HIS A 1229 -12.25 53.77 -19.81
CA HIS A 1229 -12.81 52.60 -20.54
C HIS A 1229 -12.17 52.01 -21.84
N ASP A 1230 -11.67 50.78 -21.71
CA ASP A 1230 -12.30 49.50 -22.17
C ASP A 1230 -12.57 49.15 -23.66
N LEU A 1231 -12.43 47.85 -23.98
CA LEU A 1231 -12.79 47.07 -25.19
C LEU A 1231 -12.26 47.49 -26.60
N GLY A 1232 -11.57 46.58 -27.30
CA GLY A 1232 -11.28 46.70 -28.75
C GLY A 1232 -10.65 45.46 -29.41
N ARG A 1233 -11.00 45.18 -30.69
CA ARG A 1233 -10.50 44.02 -31.47
C ARG A 1233 -9.71 44.43 -32.74
N ALA A 1234 -8.62 43.69 -33.01
CA ALA A 1234 -8.17 43.18 -34.33
C ALA A 1234 -7.54 44.08 -35.44
N LYS A 1235 -6.43 43.55 -36.01
CA LYS A 1235 -6.01 43.45 -37.44
C LYS A 1235 -5.85 44.69 -38.36
N GLU A 1236 -4.66 44.81 -38.98
CA GLU A 1236 -4.23 44.35 -40.35
C GLU A 1236 -2.65 44.44 -40.32
N ARG A 1237 -1.73 43.99 -41.20
CA ARG A 1237 -1.64 43.53 -42.62
C ARG A 1237 -1.76 44.69 -43.64
N ARG A 1238 -1.46 44.56 -44.96
CA ARG A 1238 -1.23 43.41 -45.86
C ARG A 1238 -0.50 43.84 -47.16
N ARG A 1239 0.53 43.12 -47.66
CA ARG A 1239 1.09 43.06 -49.06
C ARG A 1239 2.45 42.31 -49.04
N VAL A 1240 2.97 41.59 -50.06
CA VAL A 1240 2.63 41.39 -51.50
C VAL A 1240 2.53 39.88 -51.86
N ARG A 1241 2.08 39.56 -53.09
CA ARG A 1241 1.93 38.29 -53.85
C ARG A 1241 2.99 37.17 -53.60
N ARG A 1242 2.76 35.86 -53.77
CA ARG A 1242 1.79 34.99 -54.51
C ARG A 1242 2.06 34.75 -56.01
N GLU A 1243 2.73 33.65 -56.36
CA GLU A 1243 2.73 32.93 -57.66
C GLU A 1243 3.57 31.63 -57.54
N GLU A 1244 3.75 30.81 -58.58
CA GLU A 1244 2.86 29.68 -58.93
C GLU A 1244 3.65 28.54 -59.63
N ARG A 1245 3.14 27.30 -59.54
CA ARG A 1245 3.28 26.15 -60.48
C ARG A 1245 4.66 25.63 -60.95
N ARG A 1246 4.78 24.30 -60.81
CA ARG A 1246 5.28 23.30 -61.79
C ARG A 1246 6.72 23.44 -62.32
N ARG A 1247 7.52 22.40 -62.04
CA ARG A 1247 7.80 21.36 -63.07
C ARG A 1247 7.87 19.96 -62.46
N HIS A 1248 7.51 18.99 -63.29
CA HIS A 1248 7.64 17.54 -63.09
C HIS A 1248 8.43 17.02 -64.32
N LEU A 1249 8.65 15.70 -64.43
CA LEU A 1249 9.63 15.04 -65.34
C LEU A 1249 11.07 15.21 -64.84
N GLY A 1250 11.96 14.21 -64.97
CA GLY A 1250 11.82 12.85 -65.50
C GLY A 1250 13.21 12.17 -65.53
N GLU A 1251 13.38 10.90 -65.90
CA GLU A 1251 12.42 9.82 -66.19
C GLU A 1251 13.14 8.45 -66.09
N ARG A 1252 12.39 7.35 -66.24
CA ARG A 1252 12.73 6.02 -66.84
C ARG A 1252 14.19 5.57 -67.05
N ALA A 1253 14.55 4.28 -66.96
CA ALA A 1253 13.85 3.05 -66.54
C ALA A 1253 14.80 1.81 -66.67
N ALA A 1254 14.26 0.63 -66.30
CA ALA A 1254 14.44 -0.67 -66.98
C ALA A 1254 15.67 -1.56 -66.68
N ARG A 1255 15.36 -2.85 -66.40
CA ARG A 1255 16.20 -4.08 -66.58
C ARG A 1255 17.44 -4.16 -65.64
N THR A 1256 17.95 -5.32 -65.20
CA THR A 1256 17.58 -6.76 -65.16
C THR A 1256 18.53 -7.40 -64.11
N GLY A 1257 18.27 -8.51 -63.42
CA GLY A 1257 17.16 -9.47 -63.42
C GLY A 1257 17.69 -10.88 -63.08
N SER A 1258 16.82 -11.77 -62.56
CA SER A 1258 17.13 -13.18 -62.21
C SER A 1258 18.02 -13.39 -60.95
N ARG A 1259 17.99 -14.55 -60.25
CA ARG A 1259 17.27 -15.83 -60.51
C ARG A 1259 17.06 -16.68 -59.23
N SER A 1260 15.93 -17.41 -59.16
CA SER A 1260 15.68 -18.74 -58.51
C SER A 1260 16.22 -19.06 -57.10
N GLY A 1261 15.46 -19.68 -56.18
CA GLY A 1261 14.08 -20.22 -56.18
C GLY A 1261 13.75 -20.76 -54.76
N GLY A 1262 12.49 -20.85 -54.30
CA GLY A 1262 11.51 -21.92 -54.60
C GLY A 1262 11.54 -23.01 -53.52
N ARG A 1263 10.43 -23.63 -53.03
CA ARG A 1263 9.00 -23.59 -53.41
C ARG A 1263 8.09 -24.08 -52.24
N PHE A 1264 6.86 -23.55 -52.17
CA PHE A 1264 5.57 -24.18 -51.79
C PHE A 1264 5.45 -25.13 -50.56
N SER A 1265 4.69 -24.70 -49.55
CA SER A 1265 3.30 -25.13 -49.23
C SER A 1265 2.86 -24.43 -47.92
N ASP A 1266 1.75 -23.70 -47.76
CA ASP A 1266 0.50 -23.48 -48.52
C ASP A 1266 -0.56 -24.61 -48.40
N VAL A 1267 -1.62 -24.35 -47.61
CA VAL A 1267 -3.07 -24.65 -47.85
C VAL A 1267 -3.91 -24.70 -46.54
N GLN A 1268 -4.90 -23.79 -46.44
CA GLN A 1268 -6.23 -23.87 -45.74
C GLN A 1268 -6.29 -24.07 -44.18
N GLN A 1269 -7.06 -23.27 -43.41
CA GLN A 1269 -8.54 -23.24 -43.20
C GLN A 1269 -9.01 -24.39 -42.26
N SER A 1270 -9.86 -24.22 -41.23
CA SER A 1270 -10.77 -23.14 -40.77
C SER A 1270 -11.03 -23.21 -39.25
N ASP A 1271 -11.76 -22.22 -38.71
CA ASP A 1271 -12.64 -22.25 -37.53
C ASP A 1271 -12.20 -22.98 -36.25
N VAL A 1272 -11.78 -22.21 -35.23
CA VAL A 1272 -12.41 -22.06 -33.89
C VAL A 1272 -11.83 -20.82 -33.20
#